data_AF-A0A6H9I1Y7-F1
#
_entry.id   AF-A0A6H9I1Y7-F1
#
_cell.length_a   1.000
_cell.length_b   1.000
_cell.length_c   1.000
_cell.angle_alpha   90.00
_cell.angle_beta   90.00
_cell.angle_gamma   90.00
#
_symmetry.space_group_name_H-M   'P 1'
#
loop_
_entity.id
_entity.type
_entity.pdbx_description
1 polymer ?
#
loop_
_entity_poly.entity_id
_entity_poly.type
_entity_poly.pdbx_seq_one_letter_code
_entity_poly.pdbx_strand_id
1 'polypeptide(L)'
;MSKKKTSRVLVAGICISTLLSPVAFEASKGYAAPLEENKGGKLEESKENRLEEQRTFHLPGKGSIEEEQKRLKVRYVLSANEPTGIYAAPNEEIKIEIKGTQSIKAFIGTKSYDEKGFEEFELKPGENNISSSRGGILYFYNMNNDGEVTASVIHGGSHFPLFVLGKHTQKDWDAMLKKYKNPYAVELKGERSLITASPEAVKNYMRETDPVELMKLHDKIIRFENSVAGLFEDGVGVAKAPNHYIQFVEKRKPDKGDWMFATNYHTGYIPETMDRVLNIERLKEDGWGPWHEVGHLHQQAPWFWSGIGEVTVNIYSLSVQRMLGNKSRLVEEGKYEKAFSYLGNPDAQKLMDEFEKLVMFWQLDLVYGEHFYPNLHQMYRLLPESEMPASDEDKKQMFIYMASKVAKQNLVPFFEKWGLSPNDEVREKIGNLNLPKLEKEIWKATDSNSIHEKQVEPYGGLPYGEASNVVQNLIVGANFDENLASSLVQNLGENVKVTGRIIWPNLEAGKRAVLVEIEDEKGQKNFISVPVNSLYGDTMVFKGYGNEVNSVITLLHDEKKINVSFIGNEFHDRFKNEKYVGITLYDKDGNEKKNISIEGQENSKKIALQFEGVELQYGDIMKVYHAEPSRFDWYQSNKLVDQGDAKRKEEKLFKITPQGYERIDGIQEVEAVPQKVVIETDAENLEAKNFVQVKGGEVIGFVEKPDTTKIGEQKVKVETKDRFGNKRVTEVPVEVTYGDSLVFKGLKYNTDIKSIVTLQHNQKRFSATADSNQVHHYFKEEMYFEFALLDSNGKEKKKATVKGVENAEEFAKKINGLEFAYGDVVKVYHAESNRFNWYQNNDFIGQGKAEVEKELIFKVTEKGFERMEAQQEVEAVPQKVVIGTDAEKLEAKDFVQVKNGEVVGFVENPDTTKIGKQTVKVETKDRFGNKKVTEVPVEVTYGDSLVFKGLEYTGAGNIKSVVTLQHDAKKFSATDQHNKVHGNFKEETYFGFTLLDPNGKEKKKATVKGVENTEEFAKAINGLDFEYGDIVKVYHAESNRLNWYQSNKFIDQGKGEAEQELLFKVTEKGFERMEAQQEVTAVPQQVVIGTNAEKLDAKQFVEVKDGEVVGFVENPDTTKLGEQKVKVETKDRFGNKKVMEVPLEVIYGDSIVYQGVSNVTRSIVTLNHDEKKLHATFTNDTIHYRFVNEQYIGLTIYDRDGKEKKHVTAEGQETSKNFAEQVNGTPFEYGDVIKVYHAEPSRLKWYKKSNLEEQLALTEVSFKVTQSGLEQVKGTL
;
A
#
# COMPACT_ATOMS: atom_id res chain seq x y z
N MET A 1 24.50 -36.62 50.71
CA MET A 1 24.83 -36.85 52.14
C MET A 1 24.05 -35.87 53.00
N SER A 2 23.42 -36.37 54.08
CA SER A 2 23.00 -35.71 55.34
C SER A 2 22.34 -34.31 55.30
N LYS A 3 21.23 -33.96 55.95
CA LYS A 3 20.12 -34.57 56.72
C LYS A 3 19.34 -33.33 57.23
N LYS A 4 18.01 -33.27 57.06
CA LYS A 4 16.96 -33.27 58.14
C LYS A 4 16.93 -32.00 59.03
N LYS A 5 15.79 -31.41 59.42
CA LYS A 5 14.39 -31.88 59.52
C LYS A 5 13.47 -30.71 59.99
N THR A 6 12.27 -30.63 59.39
CA THR A 6 10.90 -30.50 59.97
C THR A 6 10.67 -29.82 61.34
N SER A 7 9.63 -28.96 61.43
CA SER A 7 8.34 -29.36 62.06
C SER A 7 7.20 -28.34 61.87
N ARG A 8 5.99 -28.90 61.75
CA ARG A 8 4.64 -28.31 61.74
C ARG A 8 4.19 -27.87 63.15
N VAL A 9 3.26 -26.89 63.24
CA VAL A 9 2.09 -26.81 64.15
C VAL A 9 1.04 -25.89 63.48
N LEU A 10 -0.05 -26.40 62.93
CA LEU A 10 -1.41 -26.59 63.50
C LEU A 10 -2.19 -25.29 63.74
N VAL A 11 -3.15 -25.02 62.85
CA VAL A 11 -4.18 -23.97 62.97
C VAL A 11 -5.46 -24.63 63.50
N ALA A 12 -5.96 -24.14 64.62
CA ALA A 12 -7.31 -24.40 65.12
C ALA A 12 -8.08 -23.07 65.08
N GLY A 13 -9.31 -23.10 64.57
CA GLY A 13 -10.11 -21.91 64.32
C GLY A 13 -11.11 -21.55 65.42
N ILE A 14 -11.91 -20.54 65.04
CA ILE A 14 -13.27 -20.18 65.51
C ILE A 14 -13.37 -19.02 66.53
N CYS A 15 -13.59 -17.83 65.95
CA CYS A 15 -14.75 -16.93 66.07
C CYS A 15 -15.02 -16.04 67.32
N ILE A 16 -15.32 -14.77 66.97
CA ILE A 16 -16.40 -13.86 67.44
C ILE A 16 -16.02 -12.55 68.16
N SER A 17 -16.58 -11.48 67.56
CA SER A 17 -17.11 -10.20 68.10
C SER A 17 -16.22 -8.96 68.31
N THR A 18 -16.49 -7.99 67.41
CA THR A 18 -16.93 -6.59 67.64
C THR A 18 -15.96 -5.50 68.11
N LEU A 19 -15.89 -4.47 67.24
CA LEU A 19 -16.00 -3.02 67.49
C LEU A 19 -14.96 -2.34 68.40
N LEU A 20 -14.07 -1.54 67.78
CA LEU A 20 -13.84 -0.09 68.02
C LEU A 20 -12.40 0.33 67.63
N SER A 21 -12.26 1.00 66.48
CA SER A 21 -11.24 2.03 66.09
C SER A 21 -9.72 1.67 66.09
N PRO A 22 -8.83 2.41 65.40
CA PRO A 22 -8.95 3.28 64.21
C PRO A 22 -8.19 2.69 63.00
N VAL A 23 -8.74 2.81 61.79
CA VAL A 23 -7.98 2.45 60.57
C VAL A 23 -6.88 3.47 60.39
N ALA A 24 -5.64 2.99 60.44
CA ALA A 24 -4.45 3.75 60.13
C ALA A 24 -4.53 4.21 58.67
N PHE A 25 -4.45 5.53 58.48
CA PHE A 25 -4.13 6.13 57.18
C PHE A 25 -2.69 5.72 56.82
N GLU A 26 -2.54 4.72 55.95
CA GLU A 26 -1.33 4.60 55.15
C GLU A 26 -1.52 5.44 53.90
N ALA A 27 -0.88 6.62 53.92
CA ALA A 27 -0.76 7.49 52.76
C ALA A 27 -0.19 6.69 51.58
N SER A 28 -0.82 6.82 50.41
CA SER A 28 -0.28 6.30 49.17
C SER A 28 1.14 6.84 48.99
N LYS A 29 2.08 5.94 48.69
CA LYS A 29 3.46 6.29 48.35
C LYS A 29 3.46 7.00 47.00
N GLY A 30 3.17 8.29 47.05
CA GLY A 30 3.13 9.18 45.90
C GLY A 30 3.54 10.61 46.23
N TYR A 31 4.20 10.86 47.37
CA TYR A 31 5.03 12.05 47.63
C TYR A 31 5.91 11.76 48.86
N ALA A 32 7.03 11.07 48.64
CA ALA A 32 8.16 11.16 49.54
C ALA A 32 9.24 11.96 48.81
N ALA A 33 9.34 13.25 49.12
CA ALA A 33 10.56 13.99 48.78
C ALA A 33 11.72 13.27 49.47
N PRO A 34 12.84 12.97 48.79
CA PRO A 34 14.02 12.52 49.49
C PRO A 34 14.50 13.68 50.37
N LEU A 35 14.51 13.44 51.69
CA LEU A 35 15.34 14.21 52.61
C LEU A 35 16.79 13.97 52.18
N GLU A 36 17.37 14.91 51.42
CA GLU A 36 18.82 14.98 51.30
C GLU A 36 19.41 15.36 52.67
N GLU A 37 20.03 14.37 53.30
CA GLU A 37 20.96 14.57 54.41
C GLU A 37 22.15 15.40 53.90
N ASN A 38 22.05 16.72 54.03
CA ASN A 38 23.19 17.60 53.82
C ASN A 38 24.14 17.43 55.02
N LYS A 39 25.15 16.57 54.86
CA LYS A 39 26.32 16.51 55.74
C LYS A 39 27.15 17.78 55.55
N GLY A 40 26.77 18.85 56.25
CA GLY A 40 27.52 20.10 56.31
C GLY A 40 26.74 21.17 57.03
N GLY A 41 27.07 21.41 58.29
CA GLY A 41 26.35 22.35 59.14
C GLY A 41 26.36 23.79 58.61
N LYS A 42 25.16 24.32 58.38
CA LYS A 42 24.70 25.67 58.74
C LYS A 42 23.20 25.76 58.48
N LEU A 43 22.43 25.80 59.57
CA LEU A 43 21.02 26.16 59.56
C LEU A 43 20.94 27.69 59.51
N GLU A 44 20.68 28.27 58.33
CA GLU A 44 20.08 29.60 58.23
C GLU A 44 19.40 29.80 56.86
N GLU A 45 18.17 30.31 56.94
CA GLU A 45 17.37 31.02 55.91
C GLU A 45 17.06 30.34 54.55
N SER A 46 15.85 29.78 54.42
CA SER A 46 15.07 29.88 53.16
C SER A 46 13.56 29.68 53.39
N LYS A 47 12.88 30.64 54.04
CA LYS A 47 11.40 30.66 54.04
C LYS A 47 10.79 31.11 52.71
N GLU A 48 11.59 31.70 51.81
CA GLU A 48 11.12 32.21 50.50
C GLU A 48 11.13 31.16 49.37
N ASN A 49 11.96 30.11 49.43
CA ASN A 49 12.11 29.12 48.33
C ASN A 49 10.97 28.09 48.18
N ARG A 50 10.06 27.95 49.14
CA ARG A 50 8.97 26.94 49.04
C ARG A 50 7.91 27.25 47.98
N LEU A 51 7.81 28.50 47.53
CA LEU A 51 6.71 29.00 46.70
C LEU A 51 7.07 29.21 45.21
N GLU A 52 8.34 28.99 44.81
CA GLU A 52 8.87 29.48 43.51
C GLU A 52 9.74 28.52 42.68
N GLU A 53 10.11 27.34 43.17
CA GLU A 53 11.20 26.56 42.52
C GLU A 53 10.77 25.30 41.74
N GLN A 54 9.49 24.90 41.76
CA GLN A 54 9.10 23.67 41.06
C GLN A 54 8.89 23.92 39.55
N ARG A 55 9.98 23.79 38.79
CA ARG A 55 9.98 23.73 37.32
C ARG A 55 10.22 22.33 36.77
N THR A 56 10.51 21.37 37.64
CA THR A 56 10.62 19.94 37.31
C THR A 56 9.40 19.18 37.86
N PHE A 57 8.79 18.38 37.01
CA PHE A 57 7.54 17.69 37.23
C PHE A 57 7.73 16.19 37.00
N HIS A 58 7.40 15.42 38.02
CA HIS A 58 7.35 13.96 37.98
C HIS A 58 5.92 13.55 37.63
N LEU A 59 5.72 13.10 36.39
CA LEU A 59 4.40 12.89 35.82
C LEU A 59 4.11 11.38 35.78
N PRO A 60 3.29 10.84 36.69
CA PRO A 60 2.88 9.45 36.62
C PRO A 60 2.01 9.20 35.39
N GLY A 61 2.13 8.02 34.80
CA GLY A 61 1.25 7.56 33.73
C GLY A 61 -0.19 7.49 34.23
N LYS A 62 -1.07 8.29 33.64
CA LYS A 62 -2.50 8.34 33.99
C LYS A 62 -3.39 7.55 33.06
N GLY A 63 -2.85 7.03 31.96
CA GLY A 63 -3.60 6.40 30.89
C GLY A 63 -4.39 7.41 30.03
N SER A 64 -4.96 6.90 28.93
CA SER A 64 -5.70 7.73 27.97
C SER A 64 -7.11 8.06 28.47
N ILE A 65 -7.49 9.35 28.49
CA ILE A 65 -8.85 9.79 28.82
C ILE A 65 -9.92 9.17 27.91
N GLU A 66 -9.60 8.89 26.64
CA GLU A 66 -10.53 8.28 25.67
C GLU A 66 -10.72 6.78 25.94
N GLU A 67 -9.64 6.06 26.31
CA GLU A 67 -9.75 4.66 26.73
C GLU A 67 -10.54 4.55 28.04
N GLU A 68 -10.32 5.47 28.97
CA GLU A 68 -11.06 5.57 30.22
C GLU A 68 -12.54 5.88 30.00
N GLN A 69 -12.89 6.84 29.14
CA GLN A 69 -14.28 7.15 28.78
C GLN A 69 -15.00 5.90 28.25
N LYS A 70 -14.35 5.13 27.37
CA LYS A 70 -14.90 3.88 26.83
C LYS A 70 -15.04 2.79 27.90
N ARG A 71 -14.01 2.58 28.73
CA ARG A 71 -14.04 1.61 29.85
C ARG A 71 -15.18 1.91 30.82
N LEU A 72 -15.35 3.19 31.16
CA LEU A 72 -16.37 3.66 32.09
C LEU A 72 -17.76 3.71 31.46
N LYS A 73 -17.82 3.72 30.12
CA LYS A 73 -19.02 3.84 29.27
C LYS A 73 -19.75 5.16 29.49
N VAL A 74 -19.01 6.24 29.72
CA VAL A 74 -19.55 7.58 30.00
C VAL A 74 -19.52 8.49 28.77
N ARG A 75 -20.26 9.60 28.82
CA ARG A 75 -20.41 10.52 27.67
C ARG A 75 -19.27 11.53 27.54
N TYR A 76 -18.61 11.89 28.63
CA TYR A 76 -17.57 12.92 28.65
C TYR A 76 -16.22 12.35 29.05
N VAL A 77 -15.13 12.89 28.48
CA VAL A 77 -13.77 12.62 28.97
C VAL A 77 -13.47 13.45 30.21
N LEU A 78 -12.66 12.91 31.12
CA LEU A 78 -12.17 13.63 32.31
C LEU A 78 -11.02 14.59 31.97
N SER A 79 -10.53 15.33 32.96
CA SER A 79 -9.44 16.26 32.73
C SER A 79 -8.13 15.55 32.41
N ALA A 80 -7.50 15.95 31.31
CA ALA A 80 -6.16 15.53 30.94
C ALA A 80 -5.06 16.33 31.66
N ASN A 81 -5.43 17.39 32.38
CA ASN A 81 -4.51 18.42 32.84
C ASN A 81 -3.79 18.00 34.13
N GLU A 82 -2.46 17.93 34.07
CA GLU A 82 -1.58 17.99 35.24
C GLU A 82 -1.09 19.43 35.43
N PRO A 83 -1.48 20.14 36.50
CA PRO A 83 -1.19 21.57 36.66
C PRO A 83 0.29 21.82 36.95
N THR A 84 0.84 22.84 36.31
CA THR A 84 2.24 23.25 36.51
C THR A 84 2.39 24.49 37.40
N GLY A 85 1.35 25.29 37.54
CA GLY A 85 1.43 26.61 38.18
C GLY A 85 2.25 27.61 37.36
N ILE A 86 2.39 27.38 36.05
CA ILE A 86 3.11 28.23 35.11
C ILE A 86 2.11 28.81 34.09
N TYR A 87 2.14 30.12 33.92
CA TYR A 87 1.42 30.87 32.91
C TYR A 87 2.38 31.27 31.79
N ALA A 88 2.02 30.93 30.55
CA ALA A 88 2.69 31.40 29.35
C ALA A 88 1.94 32.61 28.78
N ALA A 89 2.63 33.73 28.60
CA ALA A 89 2.07 34.88 27.90
C ALA A 89 1.83 34.57 26.40
N PRO A 90 0.96 35.33 25.71
CA PRO A 90 0.77 35.18 24.27
C PRO A 90 2.10 35.27 23.51
N ASN A 91 2.39 34.26 22.70
CA ASN A 91 3.62 34.08 21.92
C ASN A 91 4.89 33.92 22.74
N GLU A 92 4.80 33.67 24.05
CA GLU A 92 5.97 33.33 24.87
C GLU A 92 6.49 31.94 24.50
N GLU A 93 7.80 31.84 24.28
CA GLU A 93 8.47 30.55 24.06
C GLU A 93 8.76 29.88 25.41
N ILE A 94 8.26 28.66 25.56
CA ILE A 94 8.50 27.80 26.72
C ILE A 94 9.39 26.65 26.28
N LYS A 95 10.55 26.51 26.92
CA LYS A 95 11.46 25.38 26.70
C LYS A 95 11.27 24.33 27.77
N ILE A 96 11.06 23.09 27.33
CA ILE A 96 10.72 21.96 28.18
C ILE A 96 11.63 20.78 27.84
N GLU A 97 12.37 20.28 28.82
CA GLU A 97 13.16 19.06 28.71
C GLU A 97 12.34 17.85 29.22
N ILE A 98 12.15 16.84 28.38
CA ILE A 98 11.53 15.56 28.75
C ILE A 98 12.61 14.50 28.93
N LYS A 99 12.76 14.00 30.17
CA LYS A 99 13.67 12.90 30.51
C LYS A 99 12.89 11.59 30.53
N GLY A 100 13.37 10.61 29.76
CA GLY A 100 12.76 9.30 29.57
C GLY A 100 12.76 8.87 28.09
N THR A 101 12.05 7.80 27.76
CA THR A 101 11.92 7.30 26.37
C THR A 101 10.53 7.48 25.78
N GLN A 102 9.55 7.85 26.60
CA GLN A 102 8.15 8.01 26.20
C GLN A 102 7.84 9.48 25.91
N SER A 103 7.06 9.74 24.86
CA SER A 103 6.48 11.06 24.63
C SER A 103 5.28 11.29 25.56
N ILE A 104 5.02 12.56 25.82
CA ILE A 104 3.84 13.03 26.57
C ILE A 104 3.21 14.21 25.82
N LYS A 105 2.11 14.74 26.31
CA LYS A 105 1.50 15.97 25.78
C LYS A 105 1.65 17.13 26.76
N ALA A 106 1.55 18.35 26.23
CA ALA A 106 1.33 19.55 27.01
C ALA A 106 0.18 20.36 26.41
N PHE A 107 -0.48 21.14 27.27
CA PHE A 107 -1.55 22.05 26.90
C PHE A 107 -1.19 23.45 27.34
N ILE A 108 -1.43 24.45 26.48
CA ILE A 108 -1.40 25.87 26.88
C ILE A 108 -2.80 26.45 26.70
N GLY A 109 -3.39 26.90 27.82
CA GLY A 109 -4.77 27.37 27.92
C GLY A 109 -5.68 26.41 28.67
N THR A 110 -6.84 26.88 29.10
CA THR A 110 -7.84 26.11 29.86
C THR A 110 -9.21 26.30 29.22
N LYS A 111 -9.90 25.18 28.90
CA LYS A 111 -11.24 25.23 28.29
C LYS A 111 -12.22 25.96 29.21
N SER A 112 -13.10 26.77 28.63
CA SER A 112 -14.08 27.64 29.31
C SER A 112 -13.51 28.77 30.17
N TYR A 113 -12.33 28.64 30.76
CA TYR A 113 -11.64 29.76 31.40
C TYR A 113 -11.16 30.80 30.38
N ASP A 114 -10.69 30.31 29.24
CA ASP A 114 -10.21 31.09 28.10
C ASP A 114 -11.27 31.14 27.00
N GLU A 115 -11.29 32.24 26.25
CA GLU A 115 -12.29 32.49 25.19
C GLU A 115 -12.26 31.42 24.09
N LYS A 116 -11.08 30.87 23.83
CA LYS A 116 -10.87 29.69 23.00
C LYS A 116 -10.13 28.66 23.85
N GLY A 117 -10.43 27.37 23.67
CA GLY A 117 -9.81 26.29 24.45
C GLY A 117 -8.29 26.16 24.29
N PHE A 118 -7.70 25.16 24.95
CA PHE A 118 -6.26 24.93 24.94
C PHE A 118 -5.67 24.63 23.55
N GLU A 119 -4.39 24.95 23.37
CA GLU A 119 -3.55 24.43 22.28
C GLU A 119 -2.79 23.21 22.78
N GLU A 120 -2.78 22.14 21.99
CA GLU A 120 -2.13 20.87 22.34
C GLU A 120 -0.77 20.75 21.65
N PHE A 121 0.22 20.28 22.41
CA PHE A 121 1.60 20.08 21.97
C PHE A 121 2.05 18.65 22.29
N GLU A 122 2.60 17.94 21.31
CA GLU A 122 3.29 16.68 21.55
C GLU A 122 4.73 16.97 21.99
N LEU A 123 5.13 16.44 23.15
CA LEU A 123 6.47 16.58 23.70
C LEU A 123 7.24 15.27 23.56
N LYS A 124 8.33 15.29 22.81
CA LYS A 124 9.19 14.14 22.57
C LYS A 124 10.31 14.09 23.63
N PRO A 125 10.91 12.92 23.89
CA PRO A 125 12.13 12.84 24.70
C PRO A 125 13.20 13.84 24.26
N GLY A 126 13.82 14.53 25.21
CA GLY A 126 14.76 15.63 24.97
C GLY A 126 14.12 17.02 25.09
N GLU A 127 14.77 18.04 24.54
CA GLU A 127 14.28 19.43 24.60
C GLU A 127 13.17 19.69 23.58
N ASN A 128 12.14 20.41 24.01
CA ASN A 128 11.00 20.84 23.22
C ASN A 128 10.78 22.33 23.43
N ASN A 129 10.61 23.08 22.34
CA ASN A 129 10.23 24.49 22.42
C ASN A 129 8.79 24.62 21.93
N ILE A 130 7.92 25.11 22.79
CA ILE A 130 6.50 25.30 22.49
C ILE A 130 6.11 26.75 22.74
N SER A 131 5.14 27.26 21.98
CA SER A 131 4.62 28.61 22.16
C SER A 131 3.16 28.62 21.73
N SER A 132 2.30 29.31 22.49
CA SER A 132 0.91 29.51 22.11
C SER A 132 0.66 30.95 21.70
N SER A 133 -0.01 31.15 20.56
CA SER A 133 -0.33 32.50 20.07
C SER A 133 -1.23 33.31 21.02
N ARG A 134 -1.98 32.61 21.87
CA ARG A 134 -2.97 33.18 22.79
C ARG A 134 -2.50 33.18 24.25
N GLY A 135 -1.45 32.41 24.57
CA GLY A 135 -1.02 32.20 25.94
C GLY A 135 -2.04 31.42 26.77
N GLY A 136 -1.75 31.23 28.04
CA GLY A 136 -2.59 30.48 28.98
C GLY A 136 -1.78 29.67 29.98
N ILE A 137 -2.50 28.92 30.82
CA ILE A 137 -1.87 28.03 31.81
C ILE A 137 -1.24 26.84 31.09
N LEU A 138 -0.02 26.50 31.47
CA LEU A 138 0.67 25.29 31.00
C LEU A 138 0.22 24.07 31.83
N TYR A 139 -0.17 23.01 31.16
CA TYR A 139 -0.43 21.70 31.74
C TYR A 139 0.40 20.62 31.06
N PHE A 140 0.72 19.56 31.77
CA PHE A 140 1.24 18.33 31.17
C PHE A 140 0.19 17.24 31.14
N TYR A 141 0.38 16.25 30.27
CA TYR A 141 -0.44 15.06 30.22
C TYR A 141 0.40 13.84 29.83
N ASN A 142 0.67 12.99 30.82
CA ASN A 142 1.27 11.68 30.61
C ASN A 142 0.16 10.63 30.41
N MET A 143 -0.14 10.36 29.13
CA MET A 143 -1.19 9.42 28.72
C MET A 143 -0.75 7.95 28.71
N ASN A 144 0.49 7.66 29.10
CA ASN A 144 0.96 6.28 29.25
C ASN A 144 0.21 5.62 30.43
N ASN A 145 -0.07 4.31 30.32
CA ASN A 145 -0.81 3.56 31.37
C ASN A 145 0.05 3.31 32.62
N ASP A 146 1.36 3.28 32.46
CA ASP A 146 2.37 3.03 33.48
C ASP A 146 3.64 3.87 33.24
N GLY A 147 4.52 3.90 34.26
CA GLY A 147 5.78 4.65 34.23
C GLY A 147 5.65 6.11 34.68
N GLU A 148 6.79 6.72 34.97
CA GLU A 148 6.89 8.14 35.30
C GLU A 148 7.75 8.85 34.25
N VAL A 149 7.29 10.01 33.78
CA VAL A 149 8.07 10.88 32.89
C VAL A 149 8.44 12.14 33.65
N THR A 150 9.72 12.51 33.60
CA THR A 150 10.18 13.76 34.21
C THR A 150 10.19 14.87 33.16
N ALA A 151 9.41 15.94 33.37
CA ALA A 151 9.37 17.12 32.51
C ALA A 151 9.94 18.33 33.25
N SER A 152 10.87 19.08 32.64
CA SER A 152 11.49 20.27 33.24
C SER A 152 11.29 21.50 32.36
N VAL A 153 10.62 22.53 32.87
CA VAL A 153 10.47 23.83 32.19
C VAL A 153 11.74 24.65 32.44
N ILE A 154 12.70 24.52 31.54
CA ILE A 154 14.04 25.12 31.66
C ILE A 154 14.08 26.61 31.27
N HIS A 155 13.11 27.08 30.49
CA HIS A 155 12.99 28.50 30.12
C HIS A 155 11.54 28.90 29.80
N GLY A 156 11.23 30.18 30.02
CA GLY A 156 9.91 30.75 29.76
C GLY A 156 8.88 30.46 30.86
N GLY A 157 7.79 31.22 30.83
CA GLY A 157 6.64 31.10 31.71
C GLY A 157 6.86 31.73 33.08
N SER A 158 5.79 32.31 33.60
CA SER A 158 5.75 32.97 34.91
C SER A 158 4.91 32.16 35.90
N HIS A 159 5.31 32.13 37.17
CA HIS A 159 4.53 31.43 38.19
C HIS A 159 3.28 32.23 38.59
N PHE A 160 2.22 31.51 38.95
CA PHE A 160 1.01 32.06 39.56
C PHE A 160 0.57 31.18 40.75
N PRO A 161 -0.41 31.60 41.57
CA PRO A 161 -0.85 30.82 42.73
C PRO A 161 -1.38 29.43 42.34
N LEU A 162 -0.65 28.38 42.76
CA LEU A 162 -1.07 26.98 42.70
C LEU A 162 -0.99 26.36 44.09
N PHE A 163 -2.15 26.15 44.73
CA PHE A 163 -2.27 25.39 45.96
C PHE A 163 -2.26 23.89 45.66
N VAL A 164 -1.58 23.08 46.49
CA VAL A 164 -1.49 21.62 46.31
C VAL A 164 -1.70 20.97 47.66
N LEU A 165 -2.78 20.19 47.78
CA LEU A 165 -3.14 19.46 48.99
C LEU A 165 -2.00 18.49 49.38
N GLY A 166 -1.67 18.43 50.68
CA GLY A 166 -0.57 17.63 51.21
C GLY A 166 0.82 18.28 51.07
N LYS A 167 0.99 19.29 50.20
CA LYS A 167 2.24 20.05 50.04
C LYS A 167 2.19 21.44 50.68
N HIS A 168 1.08 22.17 50.49
CA HIS A 168 0.93 23.55 50.93
C HIS A 168 -0.04 23.66 52.13
N THR A 169 0.19 24.64 53.01
CA THR A 169 -0.65 24.96 54.19
C THR A 169 -1.48 26.23 53.96
N GLN A 170 -2.45 26.52 54.83
CA GLN A 170 -3.18 27.81 54.84
C GLN A 170 -2.22 29.02 54.82
N LYS A 171 -1.10 28.92 55.55
CA LYS A 171 -0.12 30.00 55.61
C LYS A 171 0.62 30.20 54.29
N ASP A 172 0.92 29.11 53.59
CA ASP A 172 1.52 29.16 52.26
C ASP A 172 0.54 29.76 51.25
N TRP A 173 -0.75 29.40 51.35
CA TRP A 173 -1.82 29.98 50.54
C TRP A 173 -1.93 31.50 50.71
N ASP A 174 -2.02 31.99 51.95
CA ASP A 174 -2.06 33.44 52.23
C ASP A 174 -0.82 34.15 51.68
N ALA A 175 0.35 33.50 51.75
CA ALA A 175 1.59 34.01 51.20
C ALA A 175 1.57 34.06 49.66
N MET A 176 1.04 33.03 48.97
CA MET A 176 0.86 33.03 47.51
C MET A 176 -0.04 34.17 47.05
N LEU A 177 -1.20 34.35 47.67
CA LEU A 177 -2.16 35.40 47.30
C LEU A 177 -1.60 36.81 47.56
N LYS A 178 -0.76 36.98 48.59
CA LYS A 178 -0.08 38.26 48.84
C LYS A 178 1.04 38.55 47.84
N LYS A 179 1.74 37.50 47.39
CA LYS A 179 2.91 37.59 46.50
C LYS A 179 2.50 37.91 45.06
N TYR A 180 1.59 37.11 44.49
CA TYR A 180 1.17 37.26 43.11
C TYR A 180 0.01 38.25 43.03
N LYS A 181 0.30 39.50 42.64
CA LYS A 181 -0.72 40.54 42.47
C LYS A 181 -1.39 40.42 41.11
N ASN A 182 -2.72 40.34 41.08
CA ASN A 182 -3.53 40.19 39.87
C ASN A 182 -3.04 39.05 38.94
N PRO A 183 -2.88 37.81 39.44
CA PRO A 183 -2.41 36.71 38.62
C PRO A 183 -3.43 36.35 37.54
N TYR A 184 -2.97 35.68 36.48
CA TYR A 184 -3.85 35.27 35.37
C TYR A 184 -5.00 34.37 35.83
N ALA A 185 -4.71 33.49 36.79
CA ALA A 185 -5.63 32.57 37.42
C ALA A 185 -5.14 32.23 38.83
N VAL A 186 -5.93 31.44 39.54
CA VAL A 186 -5.56 30.76 40.78
C VAL A 186 -5.99 29.30 40.63
N GLU A 187 -5.09 28.38 40.95
CA GLU A 187 -5.38 26.95 40.91
C GLU A 187 -5.29 26.30 42.29
N LEU A 188 -6.19 25.34 42.54
CA LEU A 188 -6.15 24.46 43.71
C LEU A 188 -6.20 23.01 43.25
N LYS A 189 -5.18 22.24 43.62
CA LYS A 189 -5.03 20.83 43.28
C LYS A 189 -5.25 19.96 44.51
N GLY A 190 -6.23 19.06 44.42
CA GLY A 190 -6.44 17.94 45.33
C GLY A 190 -5.81 16.64 44.80
N GLU A 191 -6.24 15.51 45.36
CA GLU A 191 -5.85 14.17 44.90
C GLU A 191 -6.68 13.72 43.69
N ARG A 192 -7.93 14.19 43.58
CA ARG A 192 -8.89 13.89 42.51
C ARG A 192 -9.57 15.13 41.92
N SER A 193 -9.40 16.29 42.54
CA SER A 193 -9.98 17.57 42.14
C SER A 193 -8.93 18.55 41.64
N LEU A 194 -9.29 19.36 40.65
CA LEU A 194 -8.54 20.52 40.20
C LEU A 194 -9.49 21.70 40.03
N ILE A 195 -9.22 22.83 40.69
CA ILE A 195 -10.04 24.04 40.56
C ILE A 195 -9.22 25.10 39.84
N THR A 196 -9.77 25.70 38.78
CA THR A 196 -9.18 26.84 38.06
C THR A 196 -10.15 28.02 38.14
N ALA A 197 -9.75 29.06 38.89
CA ALA A 197 -10.59 30.22 39.19
C ALA A 197 -9.86 31.55 38.96
N SER A 198 -10.63 32.62 38.85
CA SER A 198 -10.12 33.98 38.83
C SER A 198 -9.68 34.45 40.22
N PRO A 199 -8.71 35.38 40.31
CA PRO A 199 -8.35 36.02 41.57
C PRO A 199 -9.56 36.68 42.26
N GLU A 200 -10.50 37.23 41.47
CA GLU A 200 -11.73 37.84 41.95
C GLU A 200 -12.65 36.83 42.64
N ALA A 201 -12.89 35.68 42.02
CA ALA A 201 -13.72 34.62 42.61
C ALA A 201 -13.12 34.12 43.93
N VAL A 202 -11.81 33.85 43.97
CA VAL A 202 -11.10 33.44 45.20
C VAL A 202 -11.22 34.52 46.28
N LYS A 203 -11.00 35.78 45.94
CA LYS A 203 -11.12 36.91 46.88
C LYS A 203 -12.55 37.07 47.42
N ASN A 204 -13.57 36.74 46.64
CA ASN A 204 -14.97 36.92 47.02
C ASN A 204 -15.48 35.76 47.87
N TYR A 205 -15.06 34.52 47.56
CA TYR A 205 -15.73 33.33 48.09
C TYR A 205 -14.89 32.50 49.06
N MET A 206 -13.55 32.66 49.07
CA MET A 206 -12.65 31.88 49.95
C MET A 206 -12.15 32.63 51.20
N ARG A 207 -12.66 33.82 51.52
CA ARG A 207 -12.10 34.62 52.65
C ARG A 207 -12.10 33.89 53.99
N GLU A 208 -13.11 33.07 54.23
CA GLU A 208 -13.29 32.29 55.46
C GLU A 208 -13.12 30.78 55.21
N THR A 209 -12.62 30.39 54.03
CA THR A 209 -12.47 28.98 53.64
C THR A 209 -11.01 28.58 53.66
N ASP A 210 -10.70 27.52 54.42
CA ASP A 210 -9.38 26.88 54.39
C ASP A 210 -9.26 26.01 53.11
N PRO A 211 -8.27 26.24 52.23
CA PRO A 211 -8.11 25.48 51.00
C PRO A 211 -7.78 24.00 51.29
N VAL A 212 -7.20 23.66 52.45
CA VAL A 212 -6.96 22.26 52.83
C VAL A 212 -8.30 21.54 53.02
N GLU A 213 -9.19 22.13 53.81
CA GLU A 213 -10.49 21.51 54.11
C GLU A 213 -11.43 21.53 52.90
N LEU A 214 -11.36 22.59 52.07
CA LEU A 214 -12.10 22.65 50.81
C LEU A 214 -11.69 21.54 49.84
N MET A 215 -10.38 21.37 49.58
CA MET A 215 -9.91 20.36 48.63
C MET A 215 -10.17 18.94 49.13
N LYS A 216 -10.05 18.68 50.44
CA LYS A 216 -10.47 17.40 51.04
C LYS A 216 -11.97 17.13 50.83
N LEU A 217 -12.82 18.15 50.97
CA LEU A 217 -14.26 17.99 50.75
C LEU A 217 -14.57 17.68 49.29
N HIS A 218 -13.96 18.37 48.33
CA HIS A 218 -14.09 18.06 46.90
C HIS A 218 -13.64 16.63 46.59
N ASP A 219 -12.45 16.22 47.04
CA ASP A 219 -11.96 14.86 46.83
C ASP A 219 -12.86 13.80 47.48
N LYS A 220 -13.44 14.10 48.66
CA LYS A 220 -14.42 13.22 49.33
C LYS A 220 -15.69 13.06 48.50
N ILE A 221 -16.23 14.17 47.97
CA ILE A 221 -17.44 14.15 47.12
C ILE A 221 -17.17 13.34 45.85
N ILE A 222 -16.06 13.59 45.16
CA ILE A 222 -15.68 12.86 43.95
C ILE A 222 -15.54 11.36 44.21
N ARG A 223 -14.86 10.97 45.30
CA ARG A 223 -14.75 9.56 45.69
C ARG A 223 -16.10 8.93 46.00
N PHE A 224 -17.01 9.69 46.60
CA PHE A 224 -18.34 9.21 46.90
C PHE A 224 -19.18 9.03 45.63
N GLU A 225 -19.15 9.97 44.69
CA GLU A 225 -19.81 9.80 43.39
C GLU A 225 -19.20 8.64 42.59
N ASN A 226 -17.88 8.51 42.59
CA ASN A 226 -17.19 7.33 42.06
C ASN A 226 -17.74 6.04 42.70
N SER A 227 -17.93 6.02 44.01
CA SER A 227 -18.48 4.85 44.70
C SER A 227 -19.91 4.51 44.25
N VAL A 228 -20.77 5.51 44.03
CA VAL A 228 -22.13 5.34 43.45
C VAL A 228 -22.06 4.77 42.03
N ALA A 229 -21.05 5.18 41.26
CA ALA A 229 -20.73 4.60 39.97
C ALA A 229 -20.01 3.24 40.06
N GLY A 230 -19.80 2.67 41.25
CA GLY A 230 -19.11 1.40 41.46
C GLY A 230 -17.63 1.45 41.09
N LEU A 231 -16.97 2.58 41.36
CA LEU A 231 -15.55 2.84 41.10
C LEU A 231 -14.79 3.05 42.42
N PHE A 232 -13.67 2.36 42.57
CA PHE A 232 -12.85 2.35 43.79
C PHE A 232 -11.36 2.50 43.44
N GLU A 233 -10.59 3.17 44.29
CA GLU A 233 -9.17 3.44 44.03
C GLU A 233 -8.32 2.16 44.02
N ASP A 234 -8.67 1.16 44.83
CA ASP A 234 -8.08 -0.17 44.87
C ASP A 234 -8.83 -1.19 43.97
N GLY A 235 -9.92 -0.75 43.33
CA GLY A 235 -10.68 -1.56 42.40
C GLY A 235 -9.87 -1.97 41.17
N VAL A 236 -10.23 -3.10 40.57
CA VAL A 236 -9.60 -3.61 39.35
C VAL A 236 -10.58 -3.64 38.18
N GLY A 237 -10.06 -3.58 36.95
CA GLY A 237 -10.86 -3.70 35.73
C GLY A 237 -11.98 -2.68 35.64
N VAL A 238 -13.23 -3.15 35.57
CA VAL A 238 -14.43 -2.30 35.45
C VAL A 238 -14.76 -1.49 36.72
N ALA A 239 -14.13 -1.82 37.86
CA ALA A 239 -14.33 -1.14 39.14
C ALA A 239 -13.18 -0.19 39.50
N LYS A 240 -12.11 -0.12 38.71
CA LYS A 240 -11.00 0.80 38.97
C LYS A 240 -11.45 2.25 38.78
N ALA A 241 -11.27 3.10 39.78
CA ALA A 241 -11.48 4.54 39.64
C ALA A 241 -10.42 5.16 38.73
N PRO A 242 -10.80 6.10 37.84
CA PRO A 242 -9.86 6.82 36.99
C PRO A 242 -8.84 7.63 37.82
N ASN A 243 -7.62 7.75 37.29
CA ASN A 243 -6.53 8.52 37.92
C ASN A 243 -6.54 10.01 37.51
N HIS A 244 -7.41 10.38 36.56
CA HIS A 244 -7.60 11.75 36.08
C HIS A 244 -8.38 12.60 37.08
N TYR A 245 -8.21 13.92 37.00
CA TYR A 245 -8.94 14.84 37.88
C TYR A 245 -10.32 15.16 37.33
N ILE A 246 -11.24 15.48 38.23
CA ILE A 246 -12.42 16.27 37.91
C ILE A 246 -12.02 17.74 38.07
N GLN A 247 -12.04 18.47 36.96
CA GLN A 247 -11.62 19.87 36.92
C GLN A 247 -12.84 20.79 36.97
N PHE A 248 -12.86 21.71 37.93
CA PHE A 248 -13.87 22.74 38.13
C PHE A 248 -13.32 24.07 37.61
N VAL A 249 -13.98 24.66 36.61
CA VAL A 249 -13.46 25.83 35.88
C VAL A 249 -14.44 26.98 35.90
N GLU A 250 -13.98 28.16 36.26
CA GLU A 250 -14.75 29.39 36.09
C GLU A 250 -14.85 29.78 34.60
N LYS A 251 -16.08 29.92 34.06
CA LYS A 251 -16.32 30.52 32.75
C LYS A 251 -16.34 32.05 32.88
N ARG A 252 -15.16 32.68 32.86
CA ARG A 252 -14.99 34.14 33.08
C ARG A 252 -15.80 35.03 32.13
N LYS A 253 -16.05 34.56 30.91
CA LYS A 253 -16.84 35.26 29.89
C LYS A 253 -18.07 34.40 29.53
N PRO A 254 -19.12 34.40 30.39
CA PRO A 254 -20.31 33.62 30.12
C PRO A 254 -21.17 34.26 29.02
N ASP A 255 -21.82 33.42 28.23
CA ASP A 255 -22.84 33.84 27.29
C ASP A 255 -24.17 34.10 28.02
N LYS A 256 -25.07 34.87 27.41
CA LYS A 256 -26.36 35.17 28.03
C LYS A 256 -27.18 33.88 28.20
N GLY A 257 -27.43 33.50 29.45
CA GLY A 257 -28.23 32.32 29.80
C GLY A 257 -27.38 31.13 30.30
N ASP A 258 -26.06 31.24 30.30
CA ASP A 258 -25.20 30.26 30.94
C ASP A 258 -25.41 30.23 32.45
N TRP A 259 -25.15 29.06 33.05
CA TRP A 259 -25.16 28.89 34.50
C TRP A 259 -24.05 27.96 34.98
N MET A 260 -24.29 26.65 34.98
CA MET A 260 -23.32 25.60 35.26
C MET A 260 -23.47 24.55 34.16
N PHE A 261 -22.39 23.82 33.86
CA PHE A 261 -22.44 22.76 32.86
C PHE A 261 -21.29 21.76 33.05
N ALA A 262 -21.48 20.55 32.54
CA ALA A 262 -20.45 19.56 32.37
C ALA A 262 -20.19 19.32 30.88
N THR A 263 -18.93 19.17 30.51
CA THR A 263 -18.55 18.80 29.14
C THR A 263 -17.26 18.01 29.18
N ASN A 264 -16.75 17.66 28.00
CA ASN A 264 -15.42 17.05 27.90
C ASN A 264 -14.39 17.90 28.66
N TYR A 265 -13.53 17.24 29.43
CA TYR A 265 -12.42 17.78 30.22
C TYR A 265 -12.76 18.42 31.57
N HIS A 266 -13.93 19.05 31.74
CA HIS A 266 -14.21 19.84 32.96
C HIS A 266 -15.70 20.09 33.23
N THR A 267 -16.00 20.54 34.44
CA THR A 267 -17.25 21.21 34.82
C THR A 267 -17.02 22.73 34.85
N GLY A 268 -17.98 23.49 34.31
CA GLY A 268 -17.91 24.94 34.12
C GLY A 268 -18.92 25.69 34.97
N TYR A 269 -18.52 26.83 35.51
CA TYR A 269 -19.33 27.66 36.41
C TYR A 269 -19.18 29.14 36.05
N ILE A 270 -20.28 29.87 35.87
CA ILE A 270 -20.21 31.32 35.71
C ILE A 270 -19.70 32.00 37.00
N PRO A 271 -19.14 33.23 36.92
CA PRO A 271 -18.52 33.88 38.08
C PRO A 271 -19.44 33.97 39.31
N GLU A 272 -20.73 34.21 39.10
CA GLU A 272 -21.74 34.35 40.17
C GLU A 272 -22.00 33.05 40.94
N THR A 273 -21.61 31.91 40.39
CA THR A 273 -21.92 30.59 40.95
C THR A 273 -20.70 29.84 41.44
N MET A 274 -19.52 30.45 41.29
CA MET A 274 -18.26 29.97 41.86
C MET A 274 -18.28 29.94 43.39
N ASP A 275 -19.21 30.63 44.05
CA ASP A 275 -19.40 30.53 45.50
C ASP A 275 -19.71 29.09 45.94
N ARG A 276 -20.47 28.33 45.15
CA ARG A 276 -20.80 26.92 45.43
C ARG A 276 -19.61 25.98 45.28
N VAL A 277 -18.55 26.38 44.56
CA VAL A 277 -17.33 25.59 44.36
C VAL A 277 -16.25 25.98 45.38
N LEU A 278 -16.13 27.27 45.69
CA LEU A 278 -15.02 27.82 46.47
C LEU A 278 -15.34 28.05 47.95
N ASN A 279 -16.61 28.21 48.32
CA ASN A 279 -17.00 28.37 49.71
C ASN A 279 -17.40 27.02 50.32
N ILE A 280 -16.69 26.59 51.36
CA ILE A 280 -16.85 25.25 51.93
C ILE A 280 -18.25 25.01 52.53
N GLU A 281 -18.87 26.00 53.17
CA GLU A 281 -20.21 25.86 53.75
C GLU A 281 -21.27 25.81 52.65
N ARG A 282 -21.14 26.63 51.59
CA ARG A 282 -22.02 26.54 50.41
C ARG A 282 -21.89 25.19 49.73
N LEU A 283 -20.68 24.69 49.51
CA LEU A 283 -20.46 23.38 48.91
C LEU A 283 -21.05 22.25 49.75
N LYS A 284 -21.11 22.41 51.08
CA LYS A 284 -21.62 21.39 52.00
C LYS A 284 -23.14 21.42 52.16
N GLU A 285 -23.74 22.61 52.27
CA GLU A 285 -25.17 22.79 52.60
C GLU A 285 -26.05 23.06 51.36
N ASP A 286 -25.52 23.73 50.33
CA ASP A 286 -26.23 24.13 49.09
C ASP A 286 -25.40 23.82 47.83
N GLY A 287 -24.66 22.71 47.86
CA GLY A 287 -23.72 22.31 46.81
C GLY A 287 -24.34 21.61 45.60
N TRP A 288 -25.67 21.64 45.45
CA TRP A 288 -26.38 20.85 44.42
C TRP A 288 -25.81 21.04 43.02
N GLY A 289 -25.47 22.28 42.65
CA GLY A 289 -24.92 22.60 41.33
C GLY A 289 -23.63 21.84 41.03
N PRO A 290 -22.55 22.04 41.82
CA PRO A 290 -21.31 21.28 41.63
C PRO A 290 -21.49 19.74 41.66
N TRP A 291 -22.30 19.20 42.59
CA TRP A 291 -22.55 17.75 42.65
C TRP A 291 -23.27 17.24 41.38
N HIS A 292 -24.21 18.03 40.86
CA HIS A 292 -24.93 17.73 39.63
C HIS A 292 -23.99 17.73 38.41
N GLU A 293 -23.13 18.74 38.27
CA GLU A 293 -22.17 18.76 37.14
C GLU A 293 -21.16 17.61 37.20
N VAL A 294 -20.72 17.22 38.41
CA VAL A 294 -19.86 16.03 38.56
C VAL A 294 -20.63 14.76 38.21
N GLY A 295 -21.91 14.67 38.57
CA GLY A 295 -22.78 13.55 38.23
C GLY A 295 -22.92 13.34 36.71
N HIS A 296 -22.92 14.41 35.91
CA HIS A 296 -22.96 14.31 34.44
C HIS A 296 -21.73 13.58 33.88
N LEU A 297 -20.57 13.68 34.53
CA LEU A 297 -19.36 12.95 34.13
C LEU A 297 -19.47 11.44 34.41
N HIS A 298 -20.34 11.04 35.33
CA HIS A 298 -20.57 9.64 35.70
C HIS A 298 -21.74 8.99 34.95
N GLN A 299 -22.59 9.75 34.24
CA GLN A 299 -23.71 9.19 33.49
C GLN A 299 -23.24 8.24 32.39
N GLN A 300 -23.62 6.96 32.48
CA GLN A 300 -23.23 5.98 31.49
C GLN A 300 -24.16 5.99 30.28
N ALA A 301 -23.57 6.04 29.09
CA ALA A 301 -24.27 6.03 27.81
C ALA A 301 -25.25 4.84 27.61
N PRO A 302 -24.95 3.60 28.05
CA PRO A 302 -25.83 2.43 27.82
C PRO A 302 -27.19 2.48 28.50
N TRP A 303 -27.41 3.36 29.47
CA TRP A 303 -28.73 3.57 30.08
C TRP A 303 -29.08 5.06 30.16
N PHE A 304 -28.52 5.84 29.23
CA PHE A 304 -28.85 7.24 28.97
C PHE A 304 -29.72 7.34 27.71
N TRP A 305 -31.04 7.49 27.89
CA TRP A 305 -31.99 7.72 26.79
C TRP A 305 -32.48 9.18 26.78
N SER A 306 -33.13 9.60 25.70
CA SER A 306 -33.68 10.95 25.59
C SER A 306 -34.70 11.25 26.70
N GLY A 307 -34.55 12.41 27.34
CA GLY A 307 -35.44 12.86 28.40
C GLY A 307 -35.08 12.39 29.81
N ILE A 308 -33.91 11.74 30.01
CA ILE A 308 -33.37 11.44 31.35
C ILE A 308 -31.99 12.03 31.63
N GLY A 309 -31.49 12.92 30.75
CA GLY A 309 -30.20 13.58 30.94
C GLY A 309 -30.11 14.39 32.23
N GLU A 310 -31.10 15.23 32.49
CA GLU A 310 -31.25 16.00 33.73
C GLU A 310 -31.92 15.20 34.86
N VAL A 311 -32.14 13.89 34.67
CA VAL A 311 -32.79 13.01 35.64
C VAL A 311 -31.75 12.15 36.34
N THR A 312 -31.08 11.26 35.61
CA THR A 312 -30.20 10.25 36.24
C THR A 312 -28.93 10.85 36.84
N VAL A 313 -28.51 12.03 36.38
CA VAL A 313 -27.45 12.83 37.02
C VAL A 313 -27.74 13.10 38.50
N ASN A 314 -29.01 13.28 38.85
CA ASN A 314 -29.40 13.63 40.21
C ASN A 314 -29.44 12.43 41.17
N ILE A 315 -29.18 11.21 40.69
CA ILE A 315 -28.88 10.06 41.56
C ILE A 315 -27.61 10.35 42.37
N TYR A 316 -26.59 10.90 41.71
CA TYR A 316 -25.33 11.31 42.35
C TYR A 316 -25.55 12.47 43.30
N SER A 317 -26.23 13.53 42.84
CA SER A 317 -26.56 14.71 43.66
C SER A 317 -27.32 14.34 44.94
N LEU A 318 -28.35 13.49 44.85
CA LEU A 318 -29.10 13.01 46.02
C LEU A 318 -28.24 12.15 46.93
N SER A 319 -27.37 11.31 46.35
CA SER A 319 -26.45 10.48 47.14
C SER A 319 -25.49 11.35 47.94
N VAL A 320 -24.87 12.36 47.30
CA VAL A 320 -23.97 13.31 47.98
C VAL A 320 -24.72 14.11 49.04
N GLN A 321 -25.92 14.60 48.72
CA GLN A 321 -26.79 15.30 49.65
C GLN A 321 -27.07 14.45 50.91
N ARG A 322 -27.41 13.17 50.73
CA ARG A 322 -27.62 12.21 51.81
C ARG A 322 -26.34 11.96 52.62
N MET A 323 -25.20 11.78 51.95
CA MET A 323 -23.89 11.51 52.58
C MET A 323 -23.38 12.70 53.43
N LEU A 324 -23.75 13.93 53.06
CA LEU A 324 -23.48 15.13 53.86
C LEU A 324 -24.50 15.38 54.98
N GLY A 325 -25.56 14.56 55.06
CA GLY A 325 -26.60 14.65 56.10
C GLY A 325 -27.69 15.68 55.82
N ASN A 326 -27.79 16.17 54.58
CA ASN A 326 -28.81 17.15 54.17
C ASN A 326 -30.13 16.44 53.83
N LYS A 327 -31.25 17.16 53.98
CA LYS A 327 -32.57 16.64 53.58
C LYS A 327 -32.65 16.48 52.06
N SER A 328 -33.30 15.41 51.61
CA SER A 328 -33.51 15.14 50.19
C SER A 328 -34.33 16.25 49.53
N ARG A 329 -33.82 16.76 48.40
CA ARG A 329 -34.51 17.76 47.58
C ARG A 329 -35.89 17.27 47.08
N LEU A 330 -36.06 15.96 46.87
CA LEU A 330 -37.34 15.36 46.52
C LEU A 330 -38.40 15.54 47.63
N VAL A 331 -37.97 15.52 48.89
CA VAL A 331 -38.84 15.78 50.05
C VAL A 331 -39.13 17.26 50.17
N GLU A 332 -38.10 18.12 50.10
CA GLU A 332 -38.25 19.57 50.29
C GLU A 332 -39.15 20.21 49.22
N GLU A 333 -39.06 19.76 47.98
CA GLU A 333 -39.87 20.27 46.86
C GLU A 333 -41.19 19.51 46.65
N GLY A 334 -41.51 18.53 47.52
CA GLY A 334 -42.75 17.75 47.46
C GLY A 334 -42.91 16.94 46.17
N LYS A 335 -41.80 16.42 45.62
CA LYS A 335 -41.77 15.74 44.32
C LYS A 335 -42.38 14.34 44.34
N TYR A 336 -42.34 13.65 45.48
CA TYR A 336 -42.96 12.33 45.65
C TYR A 336 -44.47 12.34 45.37
N GLU A 337 -45.23 13.23 46.00
CA GLU A 337 -46.70 13.30 45.83
C GLU A 337 -47.09 13.62 44.38
N LYS A 338 -46.34 14.50 43.72
CA LYS A 338 -46.54 14.82 42.31
C LYS A 338 -46.27 13.61 41.41
N ALA A 339 -45.14 12.94 41.61
CA ALA A 339 -44.79 11.73 40.86
C ALA A 339 -45.81 10.60 41.08
N PHE A 340 -46.29 10.41 42.33
CA PHE A 340 -47.27 9.37 42.67
C PHE A 340 -48.62 9.57 41.99
N SER A 341 -48.98 10.80 41.60
CA SER A 341 -50.20 11.06 40.82
C SER A 341 -50.21 10.40 39.43
N TYR A 342 -49.04 10.00 38.92
CA TYR A 342 -48.88 9.32 37.64
C TYR A 342 -48.77 7.79 37.74
N LEU A 343 -48.79 7.20 38.96
CA LEU A 343 -48.65 5.76 39.12
C LEU A 343 -49.76 4.98 38.42
N GLY A 344 -49.39 4.07 37.53
CA GLY A 344 -50.29 3.28 36.70
C GLY A 344 -50.74 3.97 35.40
N ASN A 345 -50.28 5.20 35.13
CA ASN A 345 -50.50 5.86 33.86
C ASN A 345 -49.48 5.36 32.81
N PRO A 346 -49.91 4.79 31.67
CA PRO A 346 -48.98 4.29 30.64
C PRO A 346 -48.14 5.40 29.97
N ASP A 347 -48.59 6.66 30.02
CA ASP A 347 -47.87 7.81 29.47
C ASP A 347 -47.09 8.61 30.53
N ALA A 348 -46.95 8.09 31.77
CA ALA A 348 -46.27 8.77 32.88
C ALA A 348 -44.90 9.34 32.49
N GLN A 349 -44.08 8.56 31.76
CA GLN A 349 -42.74 8.98 31.34
C GLN A 349 -42.72 10.17 30.38
N LYS A 350 -43.82 10.45 29.67
CA LYS A 350 -43.94 11.63 28.80
C LYS A 350 -44.46 12.86 29.55
N LEU A 351 -45.22 12.66 30.62
CA LEU A 351 -45.92 13.72 31.36
C LEU A 351 -45.12 14.26 32.54
N MET A 352 -44.30 13.42 33.18
CA MET A 352 -43.52 13.80 34.36
C MET A 352 -42.35 14.73 34.02
N ASP A 353 -42.09 15.68 34.92
CA ASP A 353 -40.88 16.50 34.93
C ASP A 353 -39.63 15.69 35.34
N GLU A 354 -38.47 16.34 35.32
CA GLU A 354 -37.18 15.69 35.59
C GLU A 354 -37.09 15.11 37.01
N PHE A 355 -37.52 15.86 38.01
CA PHE A 355 -37.46 15.44 39.42
C PHE A 355 -38.57 14.44 39.76
N GLU A 356 -39.71 14.49 39.07
CA GLU A 356 -40.77 13.48 39.19
C GLU A 356 -40.31 12.13 38.65
N LYS A 357 -39.61 12.11 37.50
CA LYS A 357 -38.97 10.89 36.97
C LYS A 357 -37.87 10.35 37.88
N LEU A 358 -37.10 11.25 38.51
CA LEU A 358 -36.01 10.88 39.43
C LEU A 358 -36.52 10.01 40.59
N VAL A 359 -37.77 10.18 41.03
CA VAL A 359 -38.38 9.36 42.09
C VAL A 359 -38.26 7.87 41.77
N MET A 360 -38.58 7.42 40.56
CA MET A 360 -38.47 6.01 40.16
C MET A 360 -37.04 5.49 40.33
N PHE A 361 -36.06 6.27 39.91
CA PHE A 361 -34.65 5.89 40.02
C PHE A 361 -34.24 5.84 41.50
N TRP A 362 -34.48 6.91 42.25
CA TRP A 362 -34.08 7.01 43.66
C TRP A 362 -34.71 5.93 44.54
N GLN A 363 -35.94 5.50 44.24
CA GLN A 363 -36.57 4.39 44.94
C GLN A 363 -35.78 3.08 44.87
N LEU A 364 -35.06 2.82 43.77
CA LEU A 364 -34.25 1.61 43.66
C LEU A 364 -33.08 1.63 44.66
N ASP A 365 -32.46 2.79 44.89
CA ASP A 365 -31.45 2.95 45.93
C ASP A 365 -32.06 2.81 47.34
N LEU A 366 -33.19 3.48 47.61
CA LEU A 366 -33.86 3.39 48.91
C LEU A 366 -34.27 1.96 49.27
N VAL A 367 -34.75 1.20 48.28
CA VAL A 367 -35.33 -0.14 48.49
C VAL A 367 -34.26 -1.22 48.60
N TYR A 368 -33.21 -1.14 47.77
CA TYR A 368 -32.19 -2.18 47.65
C TYR A 368 -30.85 -1.83 48.31
N GLY A 369 -30.66 -0.58 48.72
CA GLY A 369 -29.47 -0.12 49.44
C GLY A 369 -28.40 0.48 48.52
N GLU A 370 -27.34 0.98 49.18
CA GLU A 370 -26.26 1.76 48.54
C GLU A 370 -25.48 1.00 47.47
N HIS A 371 -25.57 -0.33 47.42
CA HIS A 371 -24.89 -1.16 46.41
C HIS A 371 -25.72 -1.41 45.14
N PHE A 372 -26.98 -0.97 45.08
CA PHE A 372 -27.79 -1.13 43.87
C PHE A 372 -27.15 -0.46 42.65
N TYR A 373 -26.88 0.85 42.73
CA TYR A 373 -26.27 1.59 41.62
C TYR A 373 -24.84 1.17 41.32
N PRO A 374 -23.94 0.97 42.31
CA PRO A 374 -22.60 0.45 42.06
C PRO A 374 -22.61 -0.84 41.24
N ASN A 375 -23.48 -1.79 41.61
CA ASN A 375 -23.60 -3.07 40.90
C ASN A 375 -24.19 -2.89 39.51
N LEU A 376 -25.19 -2.03 39.35
CA LEU A 376 -25.78 -1.72 38.05
C LEU A 376 -24.71 -1.17 37.09
N HIS A 377 -23.90 -0.22 37.55
CA HIS A 377 -22.82 0.38 36.77
C HIS A 377 -21.80 -0.65 36.31
N GLN A 378 -21.33 -1.48 37.23
CA GLN A 378 -20.37 -2.54 36.92
C GLN A 378 -20.96 -3.56 35.94
N MET A 379 -22.22 -3.98 36.14
CA MET A 379 -22.90 -4.89 35.22
C MET A 379 -23.03 -4.31 33.81
N TYR A 380 -23.31 -3.01 33.67
CA TYR A 380 -23.29 -2.36 32.36
C TYR A 380 -21.89 -2.31 31.76
N ARG A 381 -20.84 -2.06 32.54
CA ARG A 381 -19.45 -2.10 32.05
C ARG A 381 -19.03 -3.49 31.56
N LEU A 382 -19.60 -4.56 32.15
CA LEU A 382 -19.38 -5.94 31.73
C LEU A 382 -20.13 -6.34 30.45
N LEU A 383 -21.05 -5.53 29.93
CA LEU A 383 -21.71 -5.87 28.67
C LEU A 383 -20.70 -5.81 27.51
N PRO A 384 -20.63 -6.86 26.66
CA PRO A 384 -19.87 -6.77 25.42
C PRO A 384 -20.55 -5.81 24.44
N GLU A 385 -19.77 -5.27 23.50
CA GLU A 385 -20.26 -4.28 22.52
C GLU A 385 -21.47 -4.80 21.72
N SER A 386 -21.48 -6.10 21.41
CA SER A 386 -22.59 -6.77 20.70
C SER A 386 -23.93 -6.76 21.45
N GLU A 387 -23.91 -6.59 22.77
CA GLU A 387 -25.08 -6.55 23.64
C GLU A 387 -25.44 -5.11 24.07
N MET A 388 -24.69 -4.10 23.61
CA MET A 388 -24.99 -2.72 23.91
C MET A 388 -26.32 -2.30 23.27
N PRO A 389 -27.16 -1.54 24.01
CA PRO A 389 -28.42 -1.06 23.48
C PRO A 389 -28.18 0.02 22.41
N ALA A 390 -28.79 -0.15 21.24
CA ALA A 390 -28.58 0.73 20.08
C ALA A 390 -29.56 1.92 20.04
N SER A 391 -30.76 1.76 20.60
CA SER A 391 -31.80 2.79 20.60
C SER A 391 -32.24 3.17 22.02
N ASP A 392 -32.94 4.30 22.15
CA ASP A 392 -33.56 4.71 23.42
C ASP A 392 -34.54 3.68 23.96
N GLU A 393 -35.23 2.96 23.08
CA GLU A 393 -36.13 1.90 23.51
C GLU A 393 -35.32 0.70 24.03
N ASP A 394 -34.27 0.27 23.32
CA ASP A 394 -33.39 -0.81 23.81
C ASP A 394 -32.78 -0.46 25.17
N LYS A 395 -32.40 0.81 25.40
CA LYS A 395 -31.85 1.27 26.68
C LYS A 395 -32.85 1.12 27.82
N LYS A 396 -34.11 1.51 27.62
CA LYS A 396 -35.18 1.33 28.61
C LYS A 396 -35.42 -0.14 28.91
N GLN A 397 -35.56 -0.96 27.86
CA GLN A 397 -35.79 -2.40 27.96
C GLN A 397 -34.63 -3.09 28.69
N MET A 398 -33.39 -2.73 28.35
CA MET A 398 -32.19 -3.21 29.03
C MET A 398 -32.14 -2.76 30.49
N PHE A 399 -32.54 -1.52 30.81
CA PHE A 399 -32.56 -1.03 32.19
C PHE A 399 -33.49 -1.84 33.08
N ILE A 400 -34.70 -2.19 32.60
CA ILE A 400 -35.65 -3.04 33.33
C ILE A 400 -35.02 -4.42 33.63
N TYR A 401 -34.39 -5.02 32.61
CA TYR A 401 -33.72 -6.31 32.73
C TYR A 401 -32.55 -6.27 33.72
N MET A 402 -31.65 -5.30 33.57
CA MET A 402 -30.44 -5.15 34.38
C MET A 402 -30.77 -4.81 35.83
N ALA A 403 -31.72 -3.89 36.05
CA ALA A 403 -32.21 -3.57 37.38
C ALA A 403 -32.80 -4.81 38.09
N SER A 404 -33.57 -5.64 37.37
CA SER A 404 -34.11 -6.90 37.93
C SER A 404 -33.01 -7.88 38.33
N LYS A 405 -31.94 -8.00 37.51
CA LYS A 405 -30.79 -8.84 37.83
C LYS A 405 -30.03 -8.33 39.05
N VAL A 406 -29.79 -7.03 39.14
CA VAL A 406 -29.09 -6.40 40.29
C VAL A 406 -29.89 -6.62 41.56
N ALA A 407 -31.19 -6.33 41.53
CA ALA A 407 -32.11 -6.54 42.64
C ALA A 407 -32.27 -8.02 43.02
N LYS A 408 -31.92 -8.95 42.12
CA LYS A 408 -32.24 -10.38 42.20
C LYS A 408 -33.74 -10.61 42.48
N GLN A 409 -34.57 -9.75 41.92
CA GLN A 409 -36.02 -9.72 42.05
C GLN A 409 -36.65 -9.27 40.72
N ASN A 410 -37.84 -9.77 40.43
CA ASN A 410 -38.56 -9.39 39.22
C ASN A 410 -39.18 -8.00 39.38
N LEU A 411 -38.57 -6.99 38.77
CA LEU A 411 -39.00 -5.58 38.84
C LEU A 411 -40.05 -5.17 37.81
N VAL A 412 -40.57 -6.11 36.99
CA VAL A 412 -41.58 -5.79 35.97
C VAL A 412 -42.78 -5.02 36.54
N PRO A 413 -43.40 -5.43 37.67
CA PRO A 413 -44.54 -4.69 38.23
C PRO A 413 -44.19 -3.27 38.68
N PHE A 414 -42.95 -3.04 39.13
CA PHE A 414 -42.47 -1.72 39.52
C PHE A 414 -42.38 -0.78 38.33
N PHE A 415 -41.77 -1.23 37.23
CA PHE A 415 -41.62 -0.41 36.04
C PHE A 415 -42.94 -0.16 35.31
N GLU A 416 -43.85 -1.14 35.28
CA GLU A 416 -45.22 -0.95 34.77
C GLU A 416 -45.98 0.15 35.54
N LYS A 417 -45.80 0.23 36.86
CA LYS A 417 -46.40 1.29 37.68
C LYS A 417 -45.86 2.67 37.33
N TRP A 418 -44.61 2.76 36.91
CA TRP A 418 -43.99 4.02 36.47
C TRP A 418 -44.18 4.32 34.99
N GLY A 419 -45.00 3.56 34.27
CA GLY A 419 -45.24 3.75 32.83
C GLY A 419 -44.03 3.41 31.95
N LEU A 420 -43.14 2.54 32.44
CA LEU A 420 -41.96 2.05 31.71
C LEU A 420 -42.11 0.54 31.46
N SER A 421 -43.10 0.15 30.66
CA SER A 421 -43.46 -1.26 30.49
C SER A 421 -42.42 -2.06 29.67
N PRO A 422 -42.06 -3.29 30.10
CA PRO A 422 -41.22 -4.14 29.28
C PRO A 422 -41.99 -4.71 28.10
N ASN A 423 -41.31 -4.90 26.98
CA ASN A 423 -41.81 -5.65 25.84
C ASN A 423 -41.83 -7.17 26.14
N ASP A 424 -42.44 -7.95 25.24
CA ASP A 424 -42.60 -9.40 25.44
C ASP A 424 -41.26 -10.14 25.55
N GLU A 425 -40.26 -9.72 24.77
CA GLU A 425 -38.91 -10.32 24.80
C GLU A 425 -38.24 -10.13 26.16
N VAL A 426 -38.26 -8.91 26.72
CA VAL A 426 -37.68 -8.64 28.03
C VAL A 426 -38.48 -9.32 29.15
N ARG A 427 -39.80 -9.38 29.02
CA ARG A 427 -40.65 -10.11 29.97
C ARG A 427 -40.30 -11.59 30.00
N GLU A 428 -40.08 -12.21 28.85
CA GLU A 428 -39.64 -13.60 28.73
C GLU A 428 -38.23 -13.78 29.31
N LYS A 429 -37.28 -12.90 28.96
CA LYS A 429 -35.91 -12.93 29.51
C LYS A 429 -35.89 -12.87 31.03
N ILE A 430 -36.66 -11.96 31.64
CA ILE A 430 -36.78 -11.86 33.11
C ILE A 430 -37.47 -13.11 33.67
N GLY A 431 -38.50 -13.62 33.00
CA GLY A 431 -39.19 -14.86 33.38
C GLY A 431 -38.25 -16.06 33.46
N ASN A 432 -37.34 -16.19 32.49
CA ASN A 432 -36.35 -17.27 32.41
C ASN A 432 -35.29 -17.21 33.52
N LEU A 433 -35.11 -16.05 34.17
CA LEU A 433 -34.22 -15.92 35.34
C LEU A 433 -34.83 -16.51 36.62
N ASN A 434 -36.12 -16.85 36.64
CA ASN A 434 -36.83 -17.38 37.81
C ASN A 434 -36.65 -16.54 39.09
N LEU A 435 -36.60 -15.21 38.95
CA LEU A 435 -36.42 -14.30 40.08
C LEU A 435 -37.69 -14.23 40.95
N PRO A 436 -37.54 -14.07 42.29
CA PRO A 436 -38.67 -13.86 43.18
C PRO A 436 -39.45 -12.59 42.79
N LYS A 437 -40.76 -12.63 43.00
CA LYS A 437 -41.65 -11.47 42.81
C LYS A 437 -41.40 -10.43 43.91
N LEU A 438 -41.78 -9.19 43.66
CA LEU A 438 -41.80 -8.14 44.68
C LEU A 438 -42.69 -8.55 45.87
N GLU A 439 -42.19 -8.37 47.09
CA GLU A 439 -42.96 -8.61 48.32
C GLU A 439 -43.74 -7.37 48.74
N LYS A 440 -43.25 -6.18 48.35
CA LYS A 440 -43.80 -4.88 48.75
C LYS A 440 -44.09 -3.99 47.56
N GLU A 441 -44.94 -2.98 47.78
CA GLU A 441 -45.24 -1.92 46.81
C GLU A 441 -44.11 -0.87 46.78
N ILE A 442 -42.94 -1.28 46.29
CA ILE A 442 -41.72 -0.46 46.33
C ILE A 442 -41.82 0.89 45.59
N TRP A 443 -42.79 1.03 44.68
CA TRP A 443 -43.12 2.31 44.02
C TRP A 443 -43.73 3.37 44.95
N LYS A 444 -43.98 3.06 46.23
CA LYS A 444 -44.40 4.00 47.29
C LYS A 444 -43.28 4.38 48.26
N ALA A 445 -42.05 3.94 48.01
CA ALA A 445 -40.91 4.26 48.87
C ALA A 445 -40.56 5.75 48.80
N THR A 446 -40.23 6.37 49.93
CA THR A 446 -39.73 7.75 50.00
C THR A 446 -38.61 7.83 51.05
N ASP A 447 -37.83 8.92 51.05
CA ASP A 447 -36.77 9.14 52.06
C ASP A 447 -37.30 9.07 53.51
N SER A 448 -38.58 9.40 53.72
CA SER A 448 -39.25 9.39 55.03
C SER A 448 -40.07 8.12 55.29
N ASN A 449 -40.34 7.31 54.26
CA ASN A 449 -41.13 6.08 54.33
C ASN A 449 -40.28 4.89 53.85
N SER A 450 -39.59 4.28 54.80
CA SER A 450 -38.67 3.16 54.59
C SER A 450 -39.40 1.89 54.13
N ILE A 451 -39.41 1.65 52.82
CA ILE A 451 -39.78 0.36 52.21
C ILE A 451 -38.50 -0.28 51.71
N HIS A 452 -38.11 -1.41 52.30
CA HIS A 452 -36.91 -2.15 51.91
C HIS A 452 -37.27 -3.55 51.43
N GLU A 453 -36.63 -3.98 50.35
CA GLU A 453 -36.55 -5.38 49.94
C GLU A 453 -35.24 -5.99 50.47
N LYS A 454 -34.89 -7.20 50.02
CA LYS A 454 -33.59 -7.80 50.35
C LYS A 454 -32.47 -6.88 49.82
N GLN A 455 -31.63 -6.38 50.74
CA GLN A 455 -30.52 -5.52 50.40
C GLN A 455 -29.58 -6.21 49.41
N VAL A 456 -29.15 -5.44 48.41
CA VAL A 456 -28.19 -5.90 47.42
C VAL A 456 -26.82 -5.88 48.08
N GLU A 457 -26.18 -7.05 48.12
CA GLU A 457 -24.78 -7.15 48.54
C GLU A 457 -23.87 -6.45 47.51
N PRO A 458 -22.69 -5.95 47.90
CA PRO A 458 -21.67 -5.51 46.95
C PRO A 458 -21.47 -6.58 45.87
N TYR A 459 -21.30 -6.15 44.62
CA TYR A 459 -21.00 -7.06 43.51
C TYR A 459 -19.86 -7.99 43.95
N GLY A 460 -20.12 -9.30 43.95
CA GLY A 460 -19.62 -10.27 44.94
C GLY A 460 -18.13 -10.60 44.93
N GLY A 461 -17.28 -9.58 45.07
CA GLY A 461 -15.85 -9.67 44.80
C GLY A 461 -15.65 -9.91 43.31
N LEU A 462 -15.40 -8.85 42.54
CA LEU A 462 -15.01 -9.05 41.14
C LEU A 462 -13.81 -10.00 41.09
N PRO A 463 -13.83 -11.02 40.21
CA PRO A 463 -12.65 -11.85 39.99
C PRO A 463 -11.42 -10.96 39.81
N TYR A 464 -10.40 -11.21 40.61
CA TYR A 464 -9.17 -10.45 40.57
C TYR A 464 -8.21 -11.04 39.53
N GLY A 465 -7.50 -10.15 38.84
CA GLY A 465 -6.44 -10.48 37.91
C GLY A 465 -5.70 -9.22 37.51
N GLU A 466 -4.46 -9.37 37.07
CA GLU A 466 -3.61 -8.28 36.62
C GLU A 466 -3.24 -8.47 35.15
N ALA A 467 -2.95 -7.38 34.45
CA ALA A 467 -2.35 -7.46 33.12
C ALA A 467 -0.96 -8.11 33.21
N SER A 468 -0.62 -8.91 32.21
CA SER A 468 0.72 -9.46 32.06
C SER A 468 1.73 -8.33 31.88
N ASN A 469 2.92 -8.48 32.48
CA ASN A 469 4.01 -7.52 32.32
C ASN A 469 4.67 -7.57 30.92
N VAL A 470 4.26 -8.51 30.06
CA VAL A 470 4.79 -8.70 28.71
C VAL A 470 3.76 -8.28 27.68
N VAL A 471 4.04 -7.20 26.95
CA VAL A 471 3.19 -6.75 25.82
C VAL A 471 3.33 -7.73 24.66
N GLN A 472 2.21 -8.32 24.23
CA GLN A 472 2.18 -9.33 23.17
C GLN A 472 1.62 -8.80 21.85
N ASN A 473 1.99 -9.45 20.75
CA ASN A 473 1.42 -9.18 19.43
C ASN A 473 0.11 -9.95 19.26
N LEU A 474 -0.98 -9.26 18.94
CA LEU A 474 -2.29 -9.88 18.70
C LEU A 474 -2.84 -9.51 17.34
N ILE A 475 -3.39 -10.49 16.61
CA ILE A 475 -4.15 -10.22 15.39
C ILE A 475 -5.50 -9.59 15.76
N VAL A 476 -5.84 -8.47 15.14
CA VAL A 476 -7.11 -7.76 15.38
C VAL A 476 -8.26 -8.71 15.07
N GLY A 477 -9.12 -8.88 16.07
CA GLY A 477 -10.29 -9.73 15.99
C GLY A 477 -10.12 -11.13 16.55
N ALA A 478 -8.96 -11.50 17.10
CA ALA A 478 -8.85 -12.68 17.97
C ALA A 478 -9.75 -12.47 19.21
N ASN A 479 -11.02 -12.86 19.11
CA ASN A 479 -12.06 -12.58 20.11
C ASN A 479 -12.20 -13.71 21.14
N PHE A 480 -11.66 -14.90 20.81
CA PHE A 480 -11.68 -16.06 21.68
C PHE A 480 -10.46 -16.96 21.44
N ASP A 481 -9.54 -17.03 22.40
CA ASP A 481 -8.44 -17.99 22.46
C ASP A 481 -8.01 -18.14 23.92
N GLU A 482 -8.24 -19.32 24.50
CA GLU A 482 -7.98 -19.61 25.92
C GLU A 482 -6.49 -19.54 26.28
N ASN A 483 -5.60 -19.99 25.38
CA ASN A 483 -4.16 -19.98 25.62
C ASN A 483 -3.60 -18.56 25.52
N LEU A 484 -4.01 -17.83 24.48
CA LEU A 484 -3.65 -16.44 24.27
C LEU A 484 -4.16 -15.57 25.42
N ALA A 485 -5.44 -15.65 25.75
CA ALA A 485 -6.04 -14.89 26.85
C ALA A 485 -5.37 -15.22 28.19
N SER A 486 -5.04 -16.48 28.45
CA SER A 486 -4.31 -16.89 29.67
C SER A 486 -2.91 -16.29 29.76
N SER A 487 -2.25 -16.06 28.63
CA SER A 487 -0.91 -15.45 28.61
C SER A 487 -0.94 -13.92 28.79
N LEU A 488 -2.09 -13.28 28.58
CA LEU A 488 -2.30 -11.84 28.68
C LEU A 488 -2.57 -11.35 30.10
N VAL A 489 -2.92 -12.25 31.01
CA VAL A 489 -3.21 -11.92 32.42
C VAL A 489 -2.34 -12.74 33.37
N GLN A 490 -2.12 -12.23 34.58
CA GLN A 490 -1.35 -12.87 35.64
C GLN A 490 -2.00 -12.61 37.01
N ASN A 491 -1.47 -13.25 38.06
CA ASN A 491 -1.92 -13.05 39.45
C ASN A 491 -3.44 -13.19 39.63
N LEU A 492 -4.06 -14.16 38.96
CA LEU A 492 -5.49 -14.44 39.11
C LEU A 492 -5.82 -14.81 40.57
N GLY A 493 -6.98 -14.34 41.04
CA GLY A 493 -7.51 -14.70 42.36
C GLY A 493 -7.73 -16.21 42.52
N GLU A 494 -7.87 -16.66 43.76
CA GLU A 494 -8.16 -18.07 44.06
C GLU A 494 -9.49 -18.49 43.38
N ASN A 495 -9.47 -19.62 42.67
CA ASN A 495 -10.59 -20.13 41.86
C ASN A 495 -11.07 -19.20 40.73
N VAL A 496 -10.23 -18.27 40.25
CA VAL A 496 -10.48 -17.46 39.04
C VAL A 496 -9.79 -18.08 37.83
N LYS A 497 -10.52 -18.19 36.72
CA LYS A 497 -10.01 -18.66 35.42
C LYS A 497 -10.20 -17.60 34.35
N VAL A 498 -9.42 -17.69 33.27
CA VAL A 498 -9.67 -16.93 32.05
C VAL A 498 -10.73 -17.65 31.24
N THR A 499 -11.67 -16.94 30.63
CA THR A 499 -12.74 -17.60 29.84
C THR A 499 -12.32 -17.85 28.38
N GLY A 500 -11.18 -17.29 27.97
CA GLY A 500 -10.68 -17.25 26.60
C GLY A 500 -11.18 -16.05 25.79
N ARG A 501 -12.18 -15.31 26.30
CA ARG A 501 -12.74 -14.16 25.59
C ARG A 501 -11.85 -12.92 25.68
N ILE A 502 -11.61 -12.30 24.54
CA ILE A 502 -10.85 -11.06 24.39
C ILE A 502 -11.75 -10.05 23.66
N ILE A 503 -11.97 -8.88 24.24
CA ILE A 503 -12.78 -7.82 23.66
C ILE A 503 -11.87 -6.70 23.17
N TRP A 504 -12.14 -6.23 21.96
CA TRP A 504 -11.39 -5.16 21.29
C TRP A 504 -12.19 -3.84 21.34
N PRO A 505 -11.80 -2.86 22.18
CA PRO A 505 -12.49 -1.57 22.26
C PRO A 505 -12.36 -0.71 20.99
N ASN A 506 -11.36 -1.02 20.16
CA ASN A 506 -11.13 -0.47 18.84
C ASN A 506 -10.46 -1.54 17.96
N LEU A 507 -10.58 -1.40 16.63
CA LEU A 507 -10.11 -2.38 15.65
C LEU A 507 -8.96 -1.83 14.79
N GLU A 508 -8.19 -0.89 15.30
CA GLU A 508 -7.01 -0.37 14.59
C GLU A 508 -5.77 -1.26 14.83
N ALA A 509 -4.70 -1.07 14.05
CA ALA A 509 -3.39 -1.69 14.29
C ALA A 509 -2.49 -0.79 15.18
N GLY A 510 -1.61 -1.36 15.99
CA GLY A 510 -0.67 -0.65 16.88
C GLY A 510 -0.88 -0.89 18.38
N LYS A 511 -0.11 -0.20 19.23
CA LYS A 511 -0.20 -0.34 20.70
C LYS A 511 -1.56 0.14 21.23
N ARG A 512 -2.25 -0.72 21.97
CA ARG A 512 -3.59 -0.45 22.54
C ARG A 512 -3.92 -1.41 23.67
N ALA A 513 -4.94 -1.12 24.44
CA ALA A 513 -5.50 -2.08 25.38
C ALA A 513 -6.59 -2.98 24.75
N VAL A 514 -6.57 -4.27 25.10
CA VAL A 514 -7.71 -5.20 24.94
C VAL A 514 -8.25 -5.58 26.32
N LEU A 515 -9.49 -6.05 26.36
CA LEU A 515 -10.13 -6.47 27.60
C LEU A 515 -10.21 -8.01 27.65
N VAL A 516 -9.53 -8.62 28.61
CA VAL A 516 -9.53 -10.08 28.81
C VAL A 516 -10.58 -10.46 29.86
N GLU A 517 -11.50 -11.35 29.51
CA GLU A 517 -12.55 -11.82 30.42
C GLU A 517 -12.03 -12.91 31.37
N ILE A 518 -12.23 -12.69 32.66
CA ILE A 518 -11.96 -13.65 33.73
C ILE A 518 -13.24 -13.95 34.50
N GLU A 519 -13.33 -15.16 35.06
CA GLU A 519 -14.54 -15.68 35.73
C GLU A 519 -14.17 -16.43 37.00
N ASP A 520 -14.94 -16.23 38.08
CA ASP A 520 -14.81 -17.01 39.33
C ASP A 520 -15.69 -18.27 39.34
N GLU A 521 -15.57 -19.08 40.39
CA GLU A 521 -16.38 -20.29 40.61
C GLU A 521 -17.90 -20.05 40.72
N LYS A 522 -18.32 -18.80 41.00
CA LYS A 522 -19.72 -18.39 41.12
C LYS A 522 -20.28 -17.88 39.78
N GLY A 523 -19.47 -17.87 38.72
CA GLY A 523 -19.83 -17.36 37.40
C GLY A 523 -19.83 -15.83 37.32
N GLN A 524 -19.22 -15.14 38.29
CA GLN A 524 -19.02 -13.69 38.23
C GLN A 524 -17.87 -13.40 37.30
N LYS A 525 -18.01 -12.33 36.50
CA LYS A 525 -17.04 -11.98 35.45
C LYS A 525 -16.38 -10.64 35.74
N ASN A 526 -15.14 -10.49 35.28
CA ASN A 526 -14.43 -9.21 35.23
C ASN A 526 -13.65 -9.10 33.91
N PHE A 527 -13.35 -7.88 33.50
CA PHE A 527 -12.49 -7.61 32.35
C PHE A 527 -11.22 -6.92 32.81
N ILE A 528 -10.08 -7.53 32.49
CA ILE A 528 -8.76 -6.95 32.74
C ILE A 528 -8.30 -6.22 31.49
N SER A 529 -7.99 -4.93 31.63
CA SER A 529 -7.40 -4.13 30.55
C SER A 529 -5.92 -4.49 30.39
N VAL A 530 -5.55 -5.03 29.23
CA VAL A 530 -4.20 -5.52 28.94
C VAL A 530 -3.63 -4.79 27.73
N PRO A 531 -2.46 -4.14 27.84
CA PRO A 531 -1.78 -3.55 26.69
C PRO A 531 -1.22 -4.62 25.76
N VAL A 532 -1.53 -4.50 24.47
CA VAL A 532 -1.07 -5.38 23.38
C VAL A 532 -0.58 -4.53 22.20
N ASN A 533 0.21 -5.15 21.33
CA ASN A 533 0.52 -4.60 20.01
C ASN A 533 -0.38 -5.27 18.97
N SER A 534 -1.39 -4.55 18.49
CA SER A 534 -2.33 -5.12 17.54
C SER A 534 -1.81 -5.09 16.11
N LEU A 535 -2.10 -6.16 15.38
CA LEU A 535 -1.61 -6.45 14.04
C LEU A 535 -2.78 -6.83 13.15
N TYR A 536 -2.81 -6.39 11.89
CA TYR A 536 -3.91 -6.76 11.00
C TYR A 536 -3.75 -8.15 10.40
N GLY A 537 -2.56 -8.57 9.99
CA GLY A 537 -2.36 -9.80 9.24
C GLY A 537 -2.97 -9.68 7.84
N ASP A 538 -3.83 -10.64 7.48
CA ASP A 538 -4.55 -10.71 6.20
C ASP A 538 -6.02 -10.29 6.41
N THR A 539 -6.28 -8.99 6.30
CA THR A 539 -7.53 -8.38 6.79
C THR A 539 -8.09 -7.34 5.84
N MET A 540 -9.39 -7.38 5.61
CA MET A 540 -10.17 -6.29 5.03
C MET A 540 -10.67 -5.36 6.14
N VAL A 541 -10.51 -4.04 5.97
CA VAL A 541 -10.85 -3.01 6.94
C VAL A 541 -11.90 -2.07 6.34
N PHE A 542 -13.06 -1.98 6.99
CA PHE A 542 -14.20 -1.19 6.56
C PHE A 542 -14.35 0.01 7.49
N LYS A 543 -14.23 1.23 6.95
CA LYS A 543 -14.29 2.47 7.73
C LYS A 543 -15.61 3.21 7.48
N GLY A 544 -16.13 3.80 8.55
CA GLY A 544 -17.31 4.65 8.52
C GLY A 544 -16.95 6.14 8.48
N TYR A 545 -17.86 6.95 9.02
CA TYR A 545 -17.70 8.39 9.23
C TYR A 545 -16.40 8.69 9.98
N GLY A 546 -15.75 9.82 9.66
CA GLY A 546 -14.50 10.20 10.33
C GLY A 546 -13.27 9.31 10.08
N ASN A 547 -13.38 8.28 9.22
CA ASN A 547 -12.38 7.22 8.99
C ASN A 547 -12.25 6.24 10.17
N GLU A 548 -13.26 6.18 11.05
CA GLU A 548 -13.31 5.21 12.13
C GLU A 548 -13.43 3.79 11.57
N VAL A 549 -12.63 2.85 12.09
CA VAL A 549 -12.71 1.44 11.69
C VAL A 549 -13.94 0.81 12.34
N ASN A 550 -14.98 0.56 11.55
CA ASN A 550 -16.24 -0.03 12.04
C ASN A 550 -16.20 -1.55 12.03
N SER A 551 -15.56 -2.17 11.04
CA SER A 551 -15.38 -3.61 11.02
C SER A 551 -14.14 -4.05 10.28
N VAL A 552 -13.69 -5.25 10.64
CA VAL A 552 -12.61 -5.96 9.98
C VAL A 552 -13.01 -7.40 9.67
N ILE A 553 -12.58 -7.91 8.53
CA ILE A 553 -12.72 -9.31 8.14
C ILE A 553 -11.31 -9.87 7.97
N THR A 554 -10.92 -10.72 8.91
CA THR A 554 -9.57 -11.28 9.02
C THR A 554 -9.58 -12.75 8.65
N LEU A 555 -8.60 -13.16 7.85
CA LEU A 555 -8.36 -14.57 7.51
C LEU A 555 -7.49 -15.22 8.60
N LEU A 556 -8.09 -16.11 9.40
CA LEU A 556 -7.36 -16.89 10.40
C LEU A 556 -6.90 -18.20 9.75
N HIS A 557 -5.71 -18.16 9.14
CA HIS A 557 -5.16 -19.28 8.37
C HIS A 557 -4.99 -20.57 9.18
N ASP A 558 -4.48 -20.47 10.41
CA ASP A 558 -4.23 -21.62 11.28
C ASP A 558 -5.53 -22.30 11.75
N GLU A 559 -6.58 -21.50 11.98
CA GLU A 559 -7.90 -21.98 12.39
C GLU A 559 -8.81 -22.38 11.21
N LYS A 560 -8.41 -22.03 9.98
CA LYS A 560 -9.24 -22.13 8.76
C LYS A 560 -10.61 -21.45 8.92
N LYS A 561 -10.63 -20.26 9.51
CA LYS A 561 -11.85 -19.47 9.72
C LYS A 561 -11.75 -18.07 9.11
N ILE A 562 -12.89 -17.54 8.67
CA ILE A 562 -13.06 -16.12 8.40
C ILE A 562 -13.61 -15.49 9.68
N ASN A 563 -12.83 -14.60 10.29
CA ASN A 563 -13.25 -13.91 11.50
C ASN A 563 -13.69 -12.49 11.18
N VAL A 564 -14.89 -12.11 11.64
CA VAL A 564 -15.42 -10.77 11.48
C VAL A 564 -15.51 -10.11 12.84
N SER A 565 -14.84 -8.98 12.99
CA SER A 565 -14.90 -8.17 14.22
C SER A 565 -15.45 -6.79 13.90
N PHE A 566 -16.20 -6.22 14.83
CA PHE A 566 -16.89 -4.95 14.62
C PHE A 566 -16.99 -4.09 15.88
N ILE A 567 -17.16 -2.80 15.68
CA ILE A 567 -17.55 -1.81 16.68
C ILE A 567 -19.04 -1.47 16.43
N GLY A 568 -19.82 -1.30 17.50
CA GLY A 568 -21.29 -1.12 17.43
C GLY A 568 -21.80 0.17 16.78
N ASN A 569 -20.91 0.99 16.22
CA ASN A 569 -21.23 2.28 15.61
C ASN A 569 -21.95 2.13 14.26
N GLU A 570 -22.80 3.10 13.93
CA GLU A 570 -23.34 3.27 12.58
C GLU A 570 -22.20 3.55 11.60
N PHE A 571 -22.34 3.10 10.34
CA PHE A 571 -21.32 3.35 9.33
C PHE A 571 -21.23 4.82 8.93
N HIS A 572 -22.33 5.40 8.47
CA HIS A 572 -22.38 6.79 8.04
C HIS A 572 -23.82 7.30 7.98
N ASP A 573 -24.14 8.22 8.87
CA ASP A 573 -25.43 8.91 9.01
C ASP A 573 -25.99 9.52 7.70
N ARG A 574 -25.13 10.06 6.83
CA ARG A 574 -25.52 10.67 5.54
C ARG A 574 -26.03 9.67 4.51
N PHE A 575 -25.68 8.40 4.63
CA PHE A 575 -26.12 7.31 3.73
C PHE A 575 -27.31 6.55 4.32
N LYS A 576 -28.17 7.25 5.07
CA LYS A 576 -29.32 6.64 5.71
C LYS A 576 -30.30 6.07 4.67
N ASN A 577 -30.68 4.80 4.84
CA ASN A 577 -31.48 4.01 3.91
C ASN A 577 -30.81 3.76 2.54
N GLU A 578 -29.51 4.00 2.44
CA GLU A 578 -28.71 3.73 1.25
C GLU A 578 -27.64 2.68 1.58
N LYS A 579 -27.38 1.78 0.63
CA LYS A 579 -26.35 0.76 0.77
C LYS A 579 -24.98 1.43 0.92
N TYR A 580 -24.30 1.20 2.03
CA TYR A 580 -22.98 1.73 2.32
C TYR A 580 -21.88 0.67 2.15
N VAL A 581 -22.12 -0.56 2.65
CA VAL A 581 -21.23 -1.71 2.46
C VAL A 581 -22.03 -2.89 1.90
N GLY A 582 -21.47 -3.58 0.91
CA GLY A 582 -21.99 -4.84 0.42
C GLY A 582 -20.90 -5.90 0.36
N ILE A 583 -21.17 -7.10 0.86
CA ILE A 583 -20.21 -8.20 0.81
C ILE A 583 -20.93 -9.44 0.30
N THR A 584 -20.44 -9.99 -0.79
CA THR A 584 -20.95 -11.24 -1.35
C THR A 584 -19.81 -12.25 -1.44
N LEU A 585 -19.95 -13.37 -0.72
CA LEU A 585 -18.99 -14.47 -0.77
C LEU A 585 -19.51 -15.52 -1.76
N TYR A 586 -18.66 -15.90 -2.70
CA TYR A 586 -18.90 -16.97 -3.65
C TYR A 586 -17.92 -18.13 -3.39
N ASP A 587 -18.33 -19.36 -3.68
CA ASP A 587 -17.40 -20.48 -3.75
C ASP A 587 -16.43 -20.33 -4.94
N LYS A 588 -15.41 -21.18 -5.01
CA LYS A 588 -14.46 -21.23 -6.13
C LYS A 588 -15.12 -21.43 -7.51
N ASP A 589 -16.30 -22.05 -7.51
CA ASP A 589 -17.09 -22.34 -8.69
C ASP A 589 -18.09 -21.20 -8.97
N GLY A 590 -18.00 -20.08 -8.24
CA GLY A 590 -18.75 -18.82 -8.30
C GLY A 590 -20.22 -18.89 -7.91
N ASN A 591 -20.65 -19.91 -7.15
CA ASN A 591 -21.98 -19.95 -6.56
C ASN A 591 -22.01 -19.10 -5.29
N GLU A 592 -23.09 -18.35 -5.08
CA GLU A 592 -23.24 -17.48 -3.92
C GLU A 592 -23.35 -18.30 -2.63
N LYS A 593 -22.42 -18.10 -1.69
CA LYS A 593 -22.46 -18.65 -0.33
C LYS A 593 -23.20 -17.71 0.62
N LYS A 594 -22.93 -16.41 0.53
CA LYS A 594 -23.48 -15.35 1.38
C LYS A 594 -23.58 -14.04 0.63
N ASN A 595 -24.60 -13.24 0.94
CA ASN A 595 -24.76 -11.89 0.43
C ASN A 595 -25.31 -10.97 1.52
N ILE A 596 -24.53 -9.94 1.85
CA ILE A 596 -24.78 -9.02 2.94
C ILE A 596 -24.81 -7.61 2.35
N SER A 597 -25.85 -6.86 2.71
CA SER A 597 -25.99 -5.45 2.40
C SER A 597 -26.22 -4.70 3.70
N ILE A 598 -25.40 -3.68 3.94
CA ILE A 598 -25.43 -2.80 5.11
C ILE A 598 -25.73 -1.39 4.65
N GLU A 599 -26.74 -0.77 5.23
CA GLU A 599 -27.10 0.63 4.99
C GLU A 599 -26.29 1.57 5.90
N GLY A 600 -26.19 2.86 5.56
CA GLY A 600 -25.34 3.81 6.31
C GLY A 600 -25.65 3.91 7.80
N GLN A 601 -26.93 3.83 8.19
CA GLN A 601 -27.39 3.86 9.58
C GLN A 601 -27.30 2.51 10.29
N GLU A 602 -27.01 1.42 9.57
CA GLU A 602 -26.82 0.11 10.18
C GLU A 602 -25.40 0.00 10.74
N ASN A 603 -25.23 -0.84 11.77
CA ASN A 603 -23.90 -1.19 12.30
C ASN A 603 -23.40 -2.52 11.72
N SER A 604 -22.12 -2.78 11.95
CA SER A 604 -21.42 -3.95 11.40
C SER A 604 -21.80 -5.30 12.04
N LYS A 605 -22.68 -5.33 13.06
CA LYS A 605 -23.11 -6.55 13.74
C LYS A 605 -23.73 -7.57 12.77
N LYS A 606 -24.46 -7.08 11.77
CA LYS A 606 -25.10 -7.90 10.72
C LYS A 606 -24.08 -8.65 9.86
N ILE A 607 -22.90 -8.07 9.62
CA ILE A 607 -21.81 -8.76 8.90
C ILE A 607 -21.32 -9.93 9.75
N ALA A 608 -21.01 -9.70 11.03
CA ALA A 608 -20.49 -10.73 11.91
C ALA A 608 -21.45 -11.92 12.10
N LEU A 609 -22.73 -11.65 12.35
CA LEU A 609 -23.75 -12.70 12.51
C LEU A 609 -23.92 -13.57 11.25
N GLN A 610 -23.78 -12.99 10.06
CA GLN A 610 -23.97 -13.75 8.81
C GLN A 610 -22.74 -14.54 8.38
N PHE A 611 -21.56 -14.13 8.81
CA PHE A 611 -20.29 -14.83 8.60
C PHE A 611 -19.94 -15.82 9.73
N GLU A 612 -20.70 -15.84 10.82
CA GLU A 612 -20.50 -16.78 11.91
C GLU A 612 -20.56 -18.23 11.39
N GLY A 613 -19.51 -19.01 11.68
CA GLY A 613 -19.38 -20.40 11.23
C GLY A 613 -18.98 -20.60 9.76
N VAL A 614 -18.66 -19.54 9.00
CA VAL A 614 -18.14 -19.67 7.63
C VAL A 614 -16.68 -20.11 7.65
N GLU A 615 -16.41 -21.31 7.10
CA GLU A 615 -15.05 -21.83 6.95
C GLU A 615 -14.26 -21.10 5.86
N LEU A 616 -12.96 -20.95 6.10
CA LEU A 616 -12.00 -20.44 5.13
C LEU A 616 -11.71 -21.48 4.05
N GLN A 617 -12.05 -21.18 2.79
CA GLN A 617 -11.71 -22.03 1.64
C GLN A 617 -10.89 -21.25 0.62
N TYR A 618 -9.69 -21.73 0.33
CA TYR A 618 -8.86 -21.13 -0.70
C TYR A 618 -9.49 -21.34 -2.09
N GLY A 619 -9.57 -20.26 -2.85
CA GLY A 619 -10.27 -20.20 -4.13
C GLY A 619 -11.64 -19.54 -4.06
N ASP A 620 -12.24 -19.39 -2.88
CA ASP A 620 -13.46 -18.60 -2.69
C ASP A 620 -13.25 -17.14 -3.11
N ILE A 621 -14.34 -16.50 -3.52
CA ILE A 621 -14.31 -15.16 -4.13
C ILE A 621 -15.18 -14.22 -3.32
N MET A 622 -14.59 -13.16 -2.79
CA MET A 622 -15.26 -12.11 -2.04
C MET A 622 -15.48 -10.90 -2.95
N LYS A 623 -16.74 -10.61 -3.27
CA LYS A 623 -17.14 -9.35 -3.89
C LYS A 623 -17.43 -8.33 -2.79
N VAL A 624 -16.78 -7.17 -2.85
CA VAL A 624 -16.94 -6.10 -1.89
C VAL A 624 -17.41 -4.84 -2.60
N TYR A 625 -18.50 -4.27 -2.12
CA TYR A 625 -19.04 -2.95 -2.46
C TYR A 625 -18.80 -2.00 -1.28
N HIS A 626 -18.33 -0.79 -1.56
CA HIS A 626 -18.26 0.29 -0.58
C HIS A 626 -18.66 1.61 -1.24
N ALA A 627 -19.66 2.31 -0.70
CA ALA A 627 -20.18 3.57 -1.27
C ALA A 627 -19.11 4.67 -1.31
N GLU A 628 -18.20 4.69 -0.32
CA GLU A 628 -16.99 5.51 -0.34
C GLU A 628 -15.74 4.64 -0.52
N PRO A 629 -15.35 4.24 -1.74
CA PRO A 629 -14.35 3.19 -1.95
C PRO A 629 -12.93 3.52 -1.45
N SER A 630 -12.66 4.77 -1.05
CA SER A 630 -11.41 5.18 -0.38
C SER A 630 -11.35 4.86 1.12
N ARG A 631 -12.48 4.49 1.73
CA ARG A 631 -12.64 4.08 3.14
C ARG A 631 -12.60 2.55 3.34
N PHE A 632 -12.29 1.82 2.28
CA PHE A 632 -12.08 0.39 2.30
C PHE A 632 -10.60 0.09 2.07
N ASP A 633 -9.96 -0.55 3.04
CA ASP A 633 -8.56 -0.98 2.96
C ASP A 633 -8.48 -2.50 3.05
N TRP A 634 -7.42 -3.10 2.50
CA TRP A 634 -7.07 -4.49 2.79
C TRP A 634 -5.57 -4.63 2.99
N TYR A 635 -5.22 -5.49 3.94
CA TYR A 635 -3.88 -5.76 4.40
C TYR A 635 -3.49 -7.18 3.99
N GLN A 636 -2.24 -7.35 3.63
CA GLN A 636 -1.60 -8.64 3.44
C GLN A 636 -0.36 -8.69 4.34
N SER A 637 -0.29 -9.69 5.21
CA SER A 637 0.83 -9.87 6.14
C SER A 637 1.21 -8.59 6.91
N ASN A 638 0.21 -7.90 7.48
CA ASN A 638 0.34 -6.63 8.22
C ASN A 638 0.66 -5.38 7.37
N LYS A 639 0.77 -5.50 6.04
CA LYS A 639 1.06 -4.36 5.16
C LYS A 639 -0.18 -3.97 4.38
N LEU A 640 -0.50 -2.68 4.39
CA LEU A 640 -1.55 -2.12 3.55
C LEU A 640 -1.17 -2.34 2.08
N VAL A 641 -2.08 -2.91 1.29
CA VAL A 641 -1.88 -3.13 -0.14
C VAL A 641 -2.11 -1.83 -0.91
N ASP A 642 -1.23 -1.51 -1.87
CA ASP A 642 -1.43 -0.37 -2.78
C ASP A 642 -2.65 -0.61 -3.67
N GLN A 643 -3.62 0.30 -3.57
CA GLN A 643 -4.92 0.14 -4.22
C GLN A 643 -4.96 0.72 -5.64
N GLY A 644 -4.00 1.56 -6.04
CA GLY A 644 -4.00 2.24 -7.34
C GLY A 644 -5.38 2.80 -7.74
N ASP A 645 -5.82 2.54 -8.98
CA ASP A 645 -7.13 2.96 -9.49
C ASP A 645 -8.32 2.29 -8.79
N ALA A 646 -8.12 1.15 -8.11
CA ALA A 646 -9.20 0.47 -7.41
C ALA A 646 -9.74 1.29 -6.22
N LYS A 647 -8.97 2.24 -5.68
CA LYS A 647 -9.43 3.16 -4.63
C LYS A 647 -10.68 3.96 -5.03
N ARG A 648 -10.95 4.08 -6.35
CA ARG A 648 -12.13 4.78 -6.90
C ARG A 648 -13.25 3.85 -7.35
N LYS A 649 -13.04 2.54 -7.35
CA LYS A 649 -14.06 1.55 -7.75
C LYS A 649 -14.91 1.15 -6.56
N GLU A 650 -16.22 1.41 -6.63
CA GLU A 650 -17.16 1.02 -5.58
C GLU A 650 -17.20 -0.50 -5.38
N GLU A 651 -17.11 -1.27 -6.47
CA GLU A 651 -17.08 -2.73 -6.44
C GLU A 651 -15.68 -3.29 -6.74
N LYS A 652 -15.28 -4.31 -5.97
CA LYS A 652 -14.01 -5.02 -6.10
C LYS A 652 -14.23 -6.53 -5.90
N LEU A 653 -13.45 -7.35 -6.58
CA LEU A 653 -13.45 -8.82 -6.42
C LEU A 653 -12.11 -9.27 -5.84
N PHE A 654 -12.15 -10.18 -4.87
CA PHE A 654 -10.98 -10.75 -4.22
C PHE A 654 -11.04 -12.26 -4.18
N LYS A 655 -9.99 -12.93 -4.65
CA LYS A 655 -9.79 -14.37 -4.45
C LYS A 655 -9.11 -14.60 -3.11
N ILE A 656 -9.60 -15.55 -2.32
CA ILE A 656 -8.98 -15.95 -1.07
C ILE A 656 -7.84 -16.93 -1.38
N THR A 657 -6.62 -16.59 -0.98
CA THR A 657 -5.39 -17.36 -1.23
C THR A 657 -4.63 -17.64 0.07
N PRO A 658 -3.65 -18.56 0.08
CA PRO A 658 -2.74 -18.73 1.22
C PRO A 658 -1.95 -17.48 1.59
N GLN A 659 -1.85 -16.48 0.69
CA GLN A 659 -1.19 -15.20 0.90
C GLN A 659 -2.18 -14.07 1.29
N GLY A 660 -3.44 -14.42 1.55
CA GLY A 660 -4.50 -13.49 1.91
C GLY A 660 -5.43 -13.15 0.74
N TYR A 661 -5.96 -11.93 0.73
CA TYR A 661 -6.91 -11.46 -0.27
C TYR A 661 -6.20 -10.97 -1.55
N GLU A 662 -6.35 -11.68 -2.66
CA GLU A 662 -5.80 -11.31 -3.96
C GLU A 662 -6.89 -10.62 -4.82
N ARG A 663 -6.66 -9.37 -5.24
CA ARG A 663 -7.64 -8.67 -6.10
C ARG A 663 -7.65 -9.26 -7.51
N ILE A 664 -8.85 -9.52 -8.05
CA ILE A 664 -9.07 -10.00 -9.43
C ILE A 664 -10.05 -9.07 -10.17
N ASP A 665 -9.98 -9.00 -11.50
CA ASP A 665 -10.88 -8.17 -12.32
C ASP A 665 -12.11 -8.95 -12.87
N GLY A 666 -12.11 -10.28 -12.71
CA GLY A 666 -13.19 -11.17 -13.13
C GLY A 666 -12.81 -12.62 -12.87
N ILE A 667 -13.76 -13.54 -13.02
CA ILE A 667 -13.56 -14.95 -12.65
C ILE A 667 -13.38 -15.89 -13.85
N GLN A 668 -13.54 -15.36 -15.07
CA GLN A 668 -13.40 -16.14 -16.29
C GLN A 668 -11.93 -16.40 -16.62
N GLU A 669 -11.62 -17.67 -16.84
CA GLU A 669 -10.38 -18.10 -17.50
C GLU A 669 -10.72 -18.36 -18.97
N VAL A 670 -9.99 -17.70 -19.87
CA VAL A 670 -10.21 -17.79 -21.31
C VAL A 670 -8.93 -18.23 -21.97
N GLU A 671 -8.98 -19.38 -22.64
CA GLU A 671 -7.89 -19.93 -23.44
C GLU A 671 -8.27 -19.80 -24.92
N ALA A 672 -7.36 -19.27 -25.74
CA ALA A 672 -7.56 -19.15 -27.18
C ALA A 672 -7.35 -20.52 -27.85
N VAL A 673 -8.28 -20.91 -28.72
CA VAL A 673 -8.24 -22.17 -29.49
C VAL A 673 -8.02 -21.82 -30.96
N PRO A 674 -6.79 -21.96 -31.50
CA PRO A 674 -6.50 -21.72 -32.91
C PRO A 674 -7.36 -22.58 -33.84
N GLN A 675 -7.82 -22.01 -34.96
CA GLN A 675 -8.68 -22.70 -35.93
C GLN A 675 -8.08 -22.69 -37.35
N LYS A 676 -8.40 -23.72 -38.15
CA LYS A 676 -8.06 -23.80 -39.57
C LYS A 676 -9.32 -23.88 -40.42
N VAL A 677 -9.42 -23.06 -41.46
CA VAL A 677 -10.60 -22.97 -42.34
C VAL A 677 -10.15 -23.08 -43.80
N VAL A 678 -10.85 -23.84 -44.66
CA VAL A 678 -10.48 -23.93 -46.09
C VAL A 678 -10.98 -22.68 -46.84
N ILE A 679 -10.22 -22.20 -47.81
CA ILE A 679 -10.59 -21.04 -48.63
C ILE A 679 -11.99 -21.22 -49.26
N GLU A 680 -12.76 -20.12 -49.32
CA GLU A 680 -14.15 -20.08 -49.77
C GLU A 680 -15.13 -20.92 -48.92
N THR A 681 -14.73 -21.32 -47.71
CA THR A 681 -15.70 -21.80 -46.70
C THR A 681 -16.61 -20.64 -46.32
N ASP A 682 -17.92 -20.87 -46.33
CA ASP A 682 -18.91 -19.84 -45.93
C ASP A 682 -18.73 -19.42 -44.46
N ALA A 683 -18.36 -18.15 -44.24
CA ALA A 683 -18.08 -17.58 -42.92
C ALA A 683 -19.33 -17.53 -42.01
N GLU A 684 -20.54 -17.68 -42.56
CA GLU A 684 -21.75 -17.83 -41.74
C GLU A 684 -21.82 -19.16 -40.98
N ASN A 685 -21.07 -20.17 -41.40
CA ASN A 685 -21.03 -21.47 -40.74
C ASN A 685 -19.98 -21.55 -39.60
N LEU A 686 -19.26 -20.47 -39.29
CA LEU A 686 -18.26 -20.42 -38.21
C LEU A 686 -18.88 -19.96 -36.89
N GLU A 687 -18.69 -20.75 -35.83
CA GLU A 687 -19.21 -20.46 -34.49
C GLU A 687 -18.09 -20.00 -33.53
N ALA A 688 -18.23 -18.81 -32.94
CA ALA A 688 -17.23 -18.21 -32.04
C ALA A 688 -16.86 -19.10 -30.83
N LYS A 689 -17.78 -19.95 -30.38
CA LYS A 689 -17.56 -20.91 -29.28
C LYS A 689 -16.45 -21.93 -29.56
N ASN A 690 -16.09 -22.15 -30.83
CA ASN A 690 -15.03 -23.07 -31.22
C ASN A 690 -13.63 -22.43 -31.14
N PHE A 691 -13.56 -21.10 -30.97
CA PHE A 691 -12.32 -20.32 -31.01
C PHE A 691 -11.76 -20.00 -29.63
N VAL A 692 -12.52 -20.27 -28.56
CA VAL A 692 -12.07 -20.07 -27.18
C VAL A 692 -12.62 -21.18 -26.28
N GLN A 693 -11.83 -21.59 -25.30
CA GLN A 693 -12.30 -22.39 -24.19
C GLN A 693 -12.46 -21.48 -22.97
N VAL A 694 -13.68 -21.40 -22.43
CA VAL A 694 -14.01 -20.52 -21.31
C VAL A 694 -14.39 -21.37 -20.10
N LYS A 695 -13.72 -21.13 -18.96
CA LYS A 695 -14.16 -21.61 -17.64
C LYS A 695 -14.70 -20.44 -16.83
N GLY A 696 -15.87 -20.64 -16.20
CA GLY A 696 -16.49 -19.62 -15.34
C GLY A 696 -17.18 -18.46 -16.07
N GLY A 697 -17.41 -18.59 -17.39
CA GLY A 697 -18.06 -17.59 -18.23
C GLY A 697 -18.66 -18.18 -19.52
N GLU A 698 -19.21 -17.32 -20.38
CA GLU A 698 -19.78 -17.68 -21.68
C GLU A 698 -19.20 -16.86 -22.84
N VAL A 699 -19.23 -17.45 -24.03
CA VAL A 699 -18.80 -16.81 -25.28
C VAL A 699 -19.95 -15.98 -25.82
N ILE A 700 -19.72 -14.68 -26.04
CA ILE A 700 -20.73 -13.77 -26.59
C ILE A 700 -20.76 -13.92 -28.12
N GLY A 701 -19.60 -13.87 -28.77
CA GLY A 701 -19.50 -13.93 -30.23
C GLY A 701 -18.18 -13.38 -30.77
N PHE A 702 -18.08 -13.32 -32.09
CA PHE A 702 -17.01 -12.59 -32.75
C PHE A 702 -17.28 -11.09 -32.66
N VAL A 703 -16.25 -10.32 -32.30
CA VAL A 703 -16.21 -8.88 -32.52
C VAL A 703 -16.07 -8.60 -34.04
N GLU A 704 -15.33 -9.47 -34.74
CA GLU A 704 -15.16 -9.47 -36.20
C GLU A 704 -14.94 -10.92 -36.71
N LYS A 705 -15.67 -11.34 -37.75
CA LYS A 705 -15.56 -12.69 -38.36
C LYS A 705 -14.33 -12.78 -39.28
N PRO A 706 -13.73 -13.98 -39.48
CA PRO A 706 -12.58 -14.16 -40.37
C PRO A 706 -12.98 -14.00 -41.86
N ASP A 707 -12.04 -13.51 -42.69
CA ASP A 707 -12.20 -13.36 -44.15
C ASP A 707 -11.75 -14.66 -44.85
N THR A 708 -12.70 -15.52 -45.23
CA THR A 708 -12.41 -16.84 -45.80
C THR A 708 -12.04 -16.81 -47.29
N THR A 709 -12.05 -15.63 -47.93
CA THR A 709 -11.64 -15.46 -49.33
C THR A 709 -10.13 -15.24 -49.48
N LYS A 710 -9.42 -14.99 -48.37
CA LYS A 710 -7.98 -14.70 -48.34
C LYS A 710 -7.22 -15.73 -47.52
N ILE A 711 -6.29 -16.41 -48.19
CA ILE A 711 -5.36 -17.36 -47.54
C ILE A 711 -4.43 -16.63 -46.56
N GLY A 712 -4.11 -17.30 -45.45
CA GLY A 712 -3.08 -16.89 -44.51
C GLY A 712 -3.54 -16.84 -43.05
N GLU A 713 -2.61 -16.54 -42.16
CA GLU A 713 -2.91 -16.32 -40.74
C GLU A 713 -3.63 -14.98 -40.54
N GLN A 714 -4.68 -15.05 -39.75
CA GLN A 714 -5.55 -13.94 -39.37
C GLN A 714 -5.71 -13.97 -37.85
N LYS A 715 -6.00 -12.82 -37.25
CA LYS A 715 -6.42 -12.76 -35.84
C LYS A 715 -7.86 -12.29 -35.77
N VAL A 716 -8.71 -13.11 -35.19
CA VAL A 716 -10.10 -12.75 -34.89
C VAL A 716 -10.24 -12.43 -33.42
N LYS A 717 -11.17 -11.54 -33.09
CA LYS A 717 -11.44 -11.15 -31.71
C LYS A 717 -12.72 -11.82 -31.23
N VAL A 718 -12.62 -12.58 -30.15
CA VAL A 718 -13.76 -13.23 -29.50
C VAL A 718 -14.03 -12.52 -28.19
N GLU A 719 -15.27 -12.07 -28.02
CA GLU A 719 -15.74 -11.46 -26.77
C GLU A 719 -16.35 -12.55 -25.87
N THR A 720 -15.93 -12.58 -24.61
CA THR A 720 -16.47 -13.46 -23.56
C THR A 720 -16.93 -12.62 -22.39
N LYS A 721 -17.85 -13.15 -21.58
CA LYS A 721 -18.20 -12.56 -20.29
C LYS A 721 -18.24 -13.61 -19.20
N ASP A 722 -17.84 -13.24 -18.00
CA ASP A 722 -18.08 -14.08 -16.83
C ASP A 722 -19.54 -13.98 -16.37
N ARG A 723 -19.90 -14.80 -15.37
CA ARG A 723 -21.25 -14.78 -14.77
C ARG A 723 -21.65 -13.45 -14.12
N PHE A 724 -20.68 -12.58 -13.83
CA PHE A 724 -20.90 -11.26 -13.25
C PHE A 724 -21.04 -10.16 -14.31
N GLY A 725 -20.94 -10.53 -15.60
CA GLY A 725 -21.04 -9.61 -16.72
C GLY A 725 -19.74 -8.90 -17.08
N ASN A 726 -18.61 -9.25 -16.45
CA ASN A 726 -17.32 -8.68 -16.80
C ASN A 726 -16.90 -9.21 -18.16
N LYS A 727 -16.73 -8.31 -19.13
CA LYS A 727 -16.34 -8.66 -20.51
C LYS A 727 -14.83 -8.76 -20.66
N ARG A 728 -14.38 -9.69 -21.48
CA ARG A 728 -12.99 -9.86 -21.89
C ARG A 728 -12.94 -10.11 -23.40
N VAL A 729 -12.02 -9.44 -24.08
CA VAL A 729 -11.75 -9.68 -25.50
C VAL A 729 -10.47 -10.48 -25.62
N THR A 730 -10.54 -11.62 -26.30
CA THR A 730 -9.41 -12.51 -26.53
C THR A 730 -9.12 -12.57 -28.02
N GLU A 731 -7.86 -12.31 -28.40
CA GLU A 731 -7.40 -12.49 -29.78
C GLU A 731 -7.11 -13.97 -30.03
N VAL A 732 -7.71 -14.53 -31.09
CA VAL A 732 -7.57 -15.93 -31.49
C VAL A 732 -6.98 -16.00 -32.89
N PRO A 733 -5.90 -16.77 -33.11
CA PRO A 733 -5.35 -16.99 -34.44
C PRO A 733 -6.23 -17.93 -35.28
N VAL A 734 -6.44 -17.59 -36.55
CA VAL A 734 -7.20 -18.36 -37.54
C VAL A 734 -6.38 -18.48 -38.81
N GLU A 735 -6.18 -19.69 -39.32
CA GLU A 735 -5.45 -19.93 -40.57
C GLU A 735 -6.44 -20.29 -41.68
N VAL A 736 -6.53 -19.48 -42.74
CA VAL A 736 -7.28 -19.83 -43.95
C VAL A 736 -6.35 -20.59 -44.91
N THR A 737 -6.79 -21.76 -45.34
CA THR A 737 -5.97 -22.85 -45.90
C THR A 737 -6.40 -23.21 -47.33
N TYR A 738 -5.49 -23.78 -48.12
CA TYR A 738 -5.71 -24.10 -49.52
C TYR A 738 -6.62 -25.32 -49.76
N GLY A 739 -6.71 -26.29 -48.85
CA GLY A 739 -7.45 -27.55 -49.10
C GLY A 739 -6.87 -28.35 -50.29
N ASP A 740 -7.72 -29.08 -51.02
CA ASP A 740 -7.34 -29.81 -52.25
C ASP A 740 -7.46 -28.91 -53.48
N SER A 741 -6.37 -28.23 -53.83
CA SER A 741 -6.42 -27.08 -54.75
C SER A 741 -5.32 -27.06 -55.79
N LEU A 742 -5.64 -26.50 -56.96
CA LEU A 742 -4.69 -26.08 -57.99
C LEU A 742 -4.60 -24.55 -57.97
N VAL A 743 -3.39 -24.00 -57.88
CA VAL A 743 -3.14 -22.57 -57.70
C VAL A 743 -2.36 -22.03 -58.90
N PHE A 744 -2.97 -21.07 -59.60
CA PHE A 744 -2.44 -20.41 -60.78
C PHE A 744 -1.90 -19.03 -60.39
N LYS A 745 -0.63 -18.73 -60.69
CA LYS A 745 0.02 -17.46 -60.32
C LYS A 745 0.48 -16.65 -61.54
N GLY A 746 0.35 -15.33 -61.42
CA GLY A 746 0.69 -14.32 -62.43
C GLY A 746 2.16 -13.92 -62.43
N LEU A 747 2.44 -12.65 -62.69
CA LEU A 747 3.79 -12.10 -62.88
C LEU A 747 4.65 -12.05 -61.60
N LYS A 748 4.09 -11.71 -60.44
CA LYS A 748 4.91 -11.55 -59.22
C LYS A 748 5.08 -12.88 -58.48
N TYR A 749 6.33 -13.24 -58.15
CA TYR A 749 6.64 -14.50 -57.45
C TYR A 749 5.94 -14.58 -56.07
N ASN A 750 5.51 -15.80 -55.74
CA ASN A 750 4.91 -16.25 -54.48
C ASN A 750 3.55 -15.66 -54.07
N THR A 751 3.23 -14.40 -54.33
CA THR A 751 2.03 -13.72 -53.81
C THR A 751 0.96 -13.34 -54.84
N ASP A 752 1.25 -13.48 -56.14
CA ASP A 752 0.37 -13.05 -57.23
C ASP A 752 -0.57 -14.17 -57.70
N ILE A 753 -1.36 -14.70 -56.76
CA ILE A 753 -2.32 -15.74 -57.08
C ILE A 753 -3.43 -15.14 -57.93
N LYS A 754 -3.60 -15.67 -59.14
CA LYS A 754 -4.64 -15.23 -60.08
C LYS A 754 -5.90 -16.05 -59.95
N SER A 755 -5.78 -17.34 -59.67
CA SER A 755 -6.93 -18.19 -59.41
C SER A 755 -6.53 -19.41 -58.58
N ILE A 756 -7.42 -19.84 -57.70
CA ILE A 756 -7.30 -21.11 -56.96
C ILE A 756 -8.51 -21.95 -57.32
N VAL A 757 -8.29 -23.14 -57.86
CA VAL A 757 -9.35 -24.12 -58.16
C VAL A 757 -9.32 -25.22 -57.12
N THR A 758 -10.37 -25.33 -56.31
CA THR A 758 -10.47 -26.23 -55.14
C THR A 758 -11.54 -27.31 -55.37
N LEU A 759 -11.26 -28.53 -54.92
CA LEU A 759 -12.24 -29.61 -54.90
C LEU A 759 -13.16 -29.48 -53.67
N GLN A 760 -14.45 -29.22 -53.91
CA GLN A 760 -15.47 -29.28 -52.85
C GLN A 760 -15.99 -30.72 -52.74
N HIS A 761 -15.25 -31.56 -52.01
CA HIS A 761 -15.52 -33.01 -51.89
C HIS A 761 -16.96 -33.33 -51.48
N ASN A 762 -17.54 -32.57 -50.54
CA ASN A 762 -18.92 -32.76 -50.07
C ASN A 762 -19.98 -32.49 -51.16
N GLN A 763 -19.67 -31.62 -52.13
CA GLN A 763 -20.58 -31.21 -53.20
C GLN A 763 -20.23 -31.84 -54.57
N LYS A 764 -19.08 -32.54 -54.67
CA LYS A 764 -18.47 -33.08 -55.91
C LYS A 764 -18.38 -32.06 -57.06
N ARG A 765 -18.05 -30.83 -56.69
CA ARG A 765 -17.92 -29.69 -57.61
C ARG A 765 -16.60 -28.96 -57.40
N PHE A 766 -16.11 -28.30 -58.44
CA PHE A 766 -14.99 -27.36 -58.31
C PHE A 766 -15.50 -26.01 -57.81
N SER A 767 -14.75 -25.37 -56.91
CA SER A 767 -14.83 -23.93 -56.64
C SER A 767 -13.57 -23.25 -57.15
N ALA A 768 -13.68 -21.98 -57.56
CA ALA A 768 -12.59 -21.22 -58.13
C ALA A 768 -12.62 -19.77 -57.65
N THR A 769 -11.51 -19.26 -57.13
CA THR A 769 -11.31 -17.82 -56.84
C THR A 769 -10.71 -17.12 -58.05
N ALA A 770 -10.90 -15.81 -58.17
CA ALA A 770 -10.25 -15.00 -59.20
C ALA A 770 -9.74 -13.68 -58.64
N ASP A 771 -8.53 -13.32 -59.04
CA ASP A 771 -8.02 -11.96 -58.94
C ASP A 771 -8.57 -11.09 -60.08
N SER A 772 -8.98 -9.87 -59.76
CA SER A 772 -9.54 -8.92 -60.73
C SER A 772 -8.47 -8.23 -61.57
N ASN A 773 -7.19 -8.37 -61.18
CA ASN A 773 -6.07 -7.79 -61.91
C ASN A 773 -5.63 -8.66 -63.10
N GLN A 774 -4.94 -8.00 -64.03
CA GLN A 774 -4.32 -8.64 -65.18
C GLN A 774 -3.36 -9.77 -64.76
N VAL A 775 -3.39 -10.88 -65.50
CA VAL A 775 -2.68 -12.11 -65.18
C VAL A 775 -1.17 -11.99 -65.40
N HIS A 776 -0.74 -11.53 -66.59
CA HIS A 776 0.69 -11.35 -66.88
C HIS A 776 0.97 -10.41 -68.08
N HIS A 777 1.38 -9.16 -67.81
CA HIS A 777 1.48 -8.13 -68.87
C HIS A 777 2.55 -8.36 -69.95
N TYR A 778 3.61 -9.13 -69.66
CA TYR A 778 4.64 -9.43 -70.68
C TYR A 778 4.22 -10.46 -71.73
N PHE A 779 3.26 -11.35 -71.42
CA PHE A 779 2.83 -12.42 -72.35
C PHE A 779 1.77 -11.93 -73.36
N LYS A 780 1.29 -10.69 -73.25
CA LYS A 780 0.35 -10.06 -74.20
C LYS A 780 -0.84 -10.99 -74.51
N GLU A 781 -1.10 -11.27 -75.78
CA GLU A 781 -2.19 -12.12 -76.28
C GLU A 781 -1.89 -13.63 -76.21
N GLU A 782 -0.71 -14.04 -75.71
CA GLU A 782 -0.35 -15.45 -75.59
C GLU A 782 -1.06 -16.12 -74.41
N MET A 783 -1.37 -17.39 -74.57
CA MET A 783 -1.95 -18.22 -73.52
C MET A 783 -0.93 -18.35 -72.38
N TYR A 784 -1.37 -17.99 -71.18
CA TYR A 784 -0.51 -18.01 -70.00
C TYR A 784 -0.78 -19.21 -69.10
N PHE A 785 -2.05 -19.56 -68.86
CA PHE A 785 -2.39 -20.86 -68.26
C PHE A 785 -3.70 -21.43 -68.78
N GLU A 786 -3.83 -22.74 -68.63
CA GLU A 786 -4.99 -23.53 -69.06
C GLU A 786 -5.28 -24.64 -68.04
N PHE A 787 -6.57 -24.87 -67.83
CA PHE A 787 -7.11 -26.03 -67.14
C PHE A 787 -7.96 -26.83 -68.13
N ALA A 788 -7.58 -28.08 -68.37
CA ALA A 788 -8.34 -29.02 -69.18
C ALA A 788 -8.68 -30.27 -68.36
N LEU A 789 -9.97 -30.50 -68.13
CA LEU A 789 -10.47 -31.73 -67.53
C LEU A 789 -10.71 -32.75 -68.64
N LEU A 790 -10.07 -33.91 -68.53
CA LEU A 790 -10.17 -35.10 -69.38
C LEU A 790 -10.83 -36.24 -68.58
N ASP A 791 -11.44 -37.19 -69.26
CA ASP A 791 -11.85 -38.46 -68.67
C ASP A 791 -10.66 -39.44 -68.52
N SER A 792 -10.92 -40.57 -67.87
CA SER A 792 -9.91 -41.61 -67.58
C SER A 792 -9.23 -42.24 -68.80
N ASN A 793 -9.77 -42.07 -70.01
CA ASN A 793 -9.19 -42.59 -71.25
C ASN A 793 -8.39 -41.52 -72.03
N GLY A 794 -8.28 -40.31 -71.47
CA GLY A 794 -7.58 -39.18 -72.08
C GLY A 794 -8.44 -38.32 -73.02
N LYS A 795 -9.78 -38.40 -72.95
CA LYS A 795 -10.70 -37.58 -73.77
C LYS A 795 -11.19 -36.33 -73.02
N GLU A 796 -11.16 -35.16 -73.66
CA GLU A 796 -11.49 -33.86 -73.03
C GLU A 796 -12.98 -33.66 -72.69
N LYS A 797 -13.28 -33.25 -71.44
CA LYS A 797 -14.60 -32.87 -70.90
C LYS A 797 -14.83 -31.35 -70.92
N LYS A 798 -13.85 -30.58 -70.45
CA LYS A 798 -13.96 -29.10 -70.35
C LYS A 798 -12.57 -28.48 -70.39
N LYS A 799 -12.49 -27.30 -70.99
CA LYS A 799 -11.26 -26.53 -71.09
C LYS A 799 -11.51 -25.05 -70.82
N ALA A 800 -10.65 -24.44 -70.01
CA ALA A 800 -10.65 -23.03 -69.69
C ALA A 800 -9.22 -22.49 -69.81
N THR A 801 -9.05 -21.40 -70.54
CA THR A 801 -7.75 -20.80 -70.86
C THR A 801 -7.76 -19.33 -70.45
N VAL A 802 -6.60 -18.81 -70.07
CA VAL A 802 -6.39 -17.40 -69.75
C VAL A 802 -5.15 -16.89 -70.49
N LYS A 803 -5.31 -15.77 -71.19
CA LYS A 803 -4.19 -15.06 -71.83
C LYS A 803 -3.50 -14.11 -70.85
N GLY A 804 -2.26 -13.72 -71.14
CA GLY A 804 -1.50 -12.79 -70.29
C GLY A 804 -2.21 -11.44 -70.06
N VAL A 805 -2.96 -10.92 -71.05
CA VAL A 805 -3.71 -9.65 -70.94
C VAL A 805 -5.06 -9.72 -70.22
N GLU A 806 -5.57 -10.92 -69.97
CA GLU A 806 -6.86 -11.12 -69.33
C GLU A 806 -6.72 -11.11 -67.80
N ASN A 807 -7.85 -10.96 -67.09
CA ASN A 807 -7.95 -11.33 -65.67
C ASN A 807 -8.52 -12.75 -65.54
N ALA A 808 -8.52 -13.32 -64.34
CA ALA A 808 -8.95 -14.71 -64.14
C ALA A 808 -10.46 -14.86 -63.86
N GLU A 809 -11.26 -13.78 -63.92
CA GLU A 809 -12.66 -13.81 -63.51
C GLU A 809 -13.52 -14.73 -64.41
N GLU A 810 -13.35 -14.63 -65.73
CA GLU A 810 -14.06 -15.51 -66.67
C GLU A 810 -13.56 -16.96 -66.63
N PHE A 811 -12.32 -17.19 -66.21
CA PHE A 811 -11.79 -18.54 -65.94
C PHE A 811 -12.44 -19.16 -64.70
N ALA A 812 -12.48 -18.43 -63.60
CA ALA A 812 -13.12 -18.91 -62.37
C ALA A 812 -14.62 -19.14 -62.57
N LYS A 813 -15.34 -18.25 -63.26
CA LYS A 813 -16.77 -18.46 -63.59
C LYS A 813 -17.03 -19.73 -64.39
N LYS A 814 -16.12 -20.11 -65.31
CA LYS A 814 -16.26 -21.33 -66.13
C LYS A 814 -15.99 -22.62 -65.35
N ILE A 815 -15.25 -22.53 -64.25
CA ILE A 815 -14.85 -23.67 -63.41
C ILE A 815 -15.78 -23.80 -62.19
N ASN A 816 -16.25 -22.69 -61.64
CA ASN A 816 -17.16 -22.65 -60.49
C ASN A 816 -18.42 -23.48 -60.74
N GLY A 817 -18.65 -24.49 -59.89
CA GLY A 817 -19.80 -25.39 -59.98
C GLY A 817 -19.65 -26.54 -60.98
N LEU A 818 -18.51 -26.68 -61.66
CA LEU A 818 -18.24 -27.79 -62.59
C LEU A 818 -18.15 -29.13 -61.84
N GLU A 819 -18.79 -30.18 -62.36
CA GLU A 819 -18.83 -31.50 -61.72
C GLU A 819 -17.67 -32.41 -62.16
N PHE A 820 -17.11 -33.17 -61.21
CA PHE A 820 -16.04 -34.13 -61.46
C PHE A 820 -16.39 -35.55 -61.00
N ALA A 821 -15.72 -36.54 -61.60
CA ALA A 821 -15.71 -37.92 -61.11
C ALA A 821 -14.28 -38.31 -60.72
N TYR A 822 -14.14 -39.14 -59.68
CA TYR A 822 -12.84 -39.71 -59.34
C TYR A 822 -12.37 -40.65 -60.45
N GLY A 823 -11.14 -40.44 -60.92
CA GLY A 823 -10.57 -41.09 -62.11
C GLY A 823 -10.47 -40.17 -63.33
N ASP A 824 -11.14 -39.01 -63.33
CA ASP A 824 -10.90 -37.96 -64.32
C ASP A 824 -9.45 -37.44 -64.24
N VAL A 825 -8.92 -36.96 -65.36
CA VAL A 825 -7.54 -36.46 -65.47
C VAL A 825 -7.57 -34.95 -65.75
N VAL A 826 -6.92 -34.15 -64.93
CA VAL A 826 -6.71 -32.73 -65.19
C VAL A 826 -5.35 -32.55 -65.84
N LYS A 827 -5.35 -32.05 -67.07
CA LYS A 827 -4.18 -31.52 -67.72
C LYS A 827 -4.09 -30.03 -67.45
N VAL A 828 -2.95 -29.60 -66.94
CA VAL A 828 -2.64 -28.19 -66.70
C VAL A 828 -1.50 -27.77 -67.60
N TYR A 829 -1.72 -26.69 -68.35
CA TYR A 829 -0.64 -25.96 -68.99
C TYR A 829 -0.42 -24.65 -68.26
N HIS A 830 0.84 -24.32 -68.04
CA HIS A 830 1.23 -23.03 -67.50
C HIS A 830 2.53 -22.59 -68.16
N ALA A 831 2.52 -21.43 -68.80
CA ALA A 831 3.64 -20.92 -69.60
C ALA A 831 4.93 -20.79 -68.77
N GLU A 832 4.77 -20.45 -67.50
CA GLU A 832 5.78 -20.49 -66.45
C GLU A 832 5.38 -21.54 -65.40
N SER A 833 5.55 -22.83 -65.66
CA SER A 833 4.98 -23.89 -64.81
C SER A 833 5.48 -23.91 -63.36
N ASN A 834 6.64 -23.33 -63.08
CA ASN A 834 7.03 -22.99 -61.70
C ASN A 834 6.16 -21.93 -61.03
N ARG A 835 5.09 -21.46 -61.65
CA ARG A 835 4.09 -20.58 -61.04
C ARG A 835 2.73 -21.25 -60.91
N PHE A 836 2.70 -22.55 -61.17
CA PHE A 836 1.57 -23.42 -60.91
C PHE A 836 1.89 -24.32 -59.72
N ASN A 837 1.04 -24.29 -58.70
CA ASN A 837 1.18 -25.10 -57.48
C ASN A 837 -0.06 -25.98 -57.31
N TRP A 838 0.07 -27.13 -56.67
CA TRP A 838 -1.06 -27.93 -56.23
C TRP A 838 -0.90 -28.37 -54.78
N TYR A 839 -2.03 -28.46 -54.12
CA TYR A 839 -2.18 -28.75 -52.71
C TYR A 839 -3.16 -29.91 -52.53
N GLN A 840 -2.91 -30.74 -51.53
CA GLN A 840 -3.85 -31.75 -51.06
C GLN A 840 -3.99 -31.56 -49.56
N ASN A 841 -5.24 -31.45 -49.08
CA ASN A 841 -5.53 -31.19 -47.68
C ASN A 841 -4.69 -30.04 -47.08
N ASN A 842 -4.54 -28.93 -47.81
CA ASN A 842 -3.68 -27.77 -47.49
C ASN A 842 -2.17 -28.01 -47.51
N ASP A 843 -1.70 -29.25 -47.61
CA ASP A 843 -0.28 -29.53 -47.76
C ASP A 843 0.16 -29.19 -49.19
N PHE A 844 1.24 -28.43 -49.32
CA PHE A 844 1.85 -28.17 -50.62
C PHE A 844 2.45 -29.47 -51.15
N ILE A 845 1.84 -30.02 -52.20
CA ILE A 845 2.24 -31.31 -52.76
C ILE A 845 3.26 -31.11 -53.86
N GLY A 846 3.14 -30.02 -54.62
CA GLY A 846 4.19 -29.64 -55.53
C GLY A 846 3.88 -28.45 -56.39
N GLN A 847 4.86 -28.14 -57.22
CA GLN A 847 4.89 -27.01 -58.14
C GLN A 847 5.51 -27.48 -59.44
N GLY A 848 5.11 -26.88 -60.56
CA GLY A 848 5.75 -27.16 -61.82
C GLY A 848 7.21 -26.71 -61.83
N LYS A 849 7.98 -27.13 -62.84
CA LYS A 849 9.39 -26.75 -62.98
C LYS A 849 9.56 -25.93 -64.25
N ALA A 850 9.95 -24.67 -64.09
CA ALA A 850 10.16 -23.72 -65.20
C ALA A 850 11.12 -24.32 -66.24
N GLU A 851 10.81 -24.08 -67.51
CA GLU A 851 11.59 -24.50 -68.69
C GLU A 851 11.74 -26.01 -68.93
N VAL A 852 11.33 -26.88 -68.00
CA VAL A 852 11.46 -28.35 -68.11
C VAL A 852 10.11 -29.04 -68.38
N GLU A 853 9.03 -28.61 -67.72
CA GLU A 853 7.71 -29.27 -67.79
C GLU A 853 6.59 -28.22 -67.83
N LYS A 854 6.24 -27.72 -69.02
CA LYS A 854 5.14 -26.74 -69.20
C LYS A 854 3.74 -27.35 -69.13
N GLU A 855 3.68 -28.67 -69.22
CA GLU A 855 2.46 -29.46 -69.12
C GLU A 855 2.57 -30.43 -67.95
N LEU A 856 1.57 -30.40 -67.08
CA LEU A 856 1.49 -31.23 -65.90
C LEU A 856 0.16 -31.98 -65.92
N ILE A 857 0.16 -33.23 -65.47
CA ILE A 857 -0.98 -34.13 -65.56
C ILE A 857 -1.32 -34.64 -64.17
N PHE A 858 -2.58 -34.49 -63.79
CA PHE A 858 -3.12 -34.87 -62.48
C PHE A 858 -4.31 -35.80 -62.63
N LYS A 859 -4.44 -36.76 -61.73
CA LYS A 859 -5.66 -37.58 -61.59
C LYS A 859 -6.50 -37.04 -60.44
N VAL A 860 -7.79 -36.87 -60.65
CA VAL A 860 -8.75 -36.47 -59.60
C VAL A 860 -9.10 -37.71 -58.78
N THR A 861 -8.86 -37.66 -57.48
CA THR A 861 -9.08 -38.78 -56.55
C THR A 861 -9.76 -38.32 -55.27
N GLU A 862 -10.18 -39.27 -54.42
CA GLU A 862 -10.69 -38.99 -53.08
C GLU A 862 -9.70 -38.22 -52.20
N LYS A 863 -8.41 -38.26 -52.56
CA LYS A 863 -7.32 -37.54 -51.88
C LYS A 863 -6.94 -36.22 -52.55
N GLY A 864 -7.71 -35.76 -53.53
CA GLY A 864 -7.40 -34.56 -54.31
C GLY A 864 -6.68 -34.87 -55.64
N PHE A 865 -5.79 -33.97 -56.08
CA PHE A 865 -5.10 -34.05 -57.37
C PHE A 865 -3.75 -34.81 -57.29
N GLU A 866 -3.62 -35.98 -57.92
CA GLU A 866 -2.39 -36.82 -57.88
C GLU A 866 -1.54 -36.72 -59.17
N ARG A 867 -0.22 -36.45 -59.08
CA ARG A 867 0.75 -36.28 -60.20
C ARG A 867 1.31 -37.60 -60.75
N MET A 868 1.77 -37.63 -62.02
CA MET A 868 2.38 -38.78 -62.73
C MET A 868 3.88 -38.54 -63.17
N GLU A 869 4.81 -39.53 -63.09
CA GLU A 869 6.32 -39.41 -63.26
C GLU A 869 7.03 -40.40 -64.27
N ALA A 870 8.37 -40.26 -64.48
CA ALA A 870 9.32 -40.92 -65.43
C ALA A 870 9.88 -42.35 -65.13
N GLN A 871 10.49 -43.08 -66.10
CA GLN A 871 10.86 -44.52 -66.09
C GLN A 871 12.38 -44.90 -66.44
N GLN A 872 13.45 -44.52 -65.67
CA GLN A 872 14.94 -44.89 -65.82
C GLN A 872 15.83 -45.00 -64.50
N GLU A 873 17.11 -45.51 -64.48
CA GLU A 873 17.99 -45.85 -63.26
C GLU A 873 19.47 -45.26 -63.17
N VAL A 874 19.95 -44.75 -61.98
CA VAL A 874 21.28 -44.06 -61.72
C VAL A 874 21.82 -44.14 -60.23
N GLU A 875 23.16 -44.11 -59.95
CA GLU A 875 23.89 -44.21 -58.63
C GLU A 875 25.02 -43.13 -58.36
N ALA A 876 25.42 -42.79 -57.10
CA ALA A 876 26.24 -41.59 -56.67
C ALA A 876 27.49 -41.82 -55.74
N VAL A 877 28.54 -40.94 -55.71
CA VAL A 877 29.86 -41.05 -54.99
C VAL A 877 30.35 -39.78 -54.17
N PRO A 878 30.53 -39.77 -52.81
CA PRO A 878 30.75 -38.54 -51.97
C PRO A 878 32.20 -37.95 -51.72
N GLN A 879 32.37 -36.66 -51.29
CA GLN A 879 33.68 -35.91 -51.09
C GLN A 879 33.80 -34.90 -49.86
N LYS A 880 35.00 -34.35 -49.49
CA LYS A 880 35.25 -33.30 -48.41
C LYS A 880 36.25 -32.16 -48.75
N VAL A 881 36.03 -30.90 -48.31
CA VAL A 881 36.79 -29.65 -48.66
C VAL A 881 36.86 -28.60 -47.49
N VAL A 882 37.82 -27.66 -47.48
CA VAL A 882 37.90 -26.52 -46.50
C VAL A 882 37.31 -25.24 -47.11
N ILE A 883 36.62 -24.41 -46.31
CA ILE A 883 35.97 -23.20 -46.80
C ILE A 883 36.96 -22.24 -47.48
N GLY A 884 36.56 -21.69 -48.63
CA GLY A 884 37.39 -20.78 -49.42
C GLY A 884 38.41 -21.48 -50.33
N THR A 885 38.36 -22.81 -50.46
CA THR A 885 39.12 -23.55 -51.49
C THR A 885 38.58 -23.23 -52.88
N ASP A 886 39.42 -23.17 -53.92
CA ASP A 886 39.00 -22.86 -55.30
C ASP A 886 38.24 -24.03 -55.98
N ALA A 887 37.01 -23.78 -56.43
CA ALA A 887 36.08 -24.79 -56.96
C ALA A 887 36.40 -25.28 -58.38
N GLU A 888 37.15 -24.50 -59.18
CA GLU A 888 37.51 -24.88 -60.56
C GLU A 888 38.48 -26.07 -60.62
N LYS A 889 38.96 -26.55 -59.48
CA LYS A 889 39.87 -27.69 -59.36
C LYS A 889 39.14 -29.04 -59.13
N LEU A 890 37.80 -29.13 -59.33
CA LEU A 890 36.94 -30.32 -59.09
C LEU A 890 36.28 -30.89 -60.38
N GLU A 891 36.05 -32.22 -60.49
CA GLU A 891 35.67 -32.94 -61.76
C GLU A 891 34.38 -33.83 -61.66
N ALA A 892 33.41 -33.73 -62.59
CA ALA A 892 32.04 -34.31 -62.48
C ALA A 892 31.88 -35.83 -62.58
N LYS A 893 32.76 -36.48 -63.32
CA LYS A 893 32.76 -37.94 -63.51
C LYS A 893 33.10 -38.69 -62.23
N ASP A 894 33.76 -38.02 -61.28
CA ASP A 894 34.18 -38.62 -60.02
C ASP A 894 33.01 -38.76 -59.01
N PHE A 895 31.78 -38.45 -59.46
CA PHE A 895 30.59 -38.28 -58.64
C PHE A 895 29.40 -39.24 -58.97
N VAL A 896 29.25 -39.94 -60.13
CA VAL A 896 28.07 -40.83 -60.46
C VAL A 896 28.30 -42.05 -61.42
N GLN A 897 27.30 -42.97 -61.52
CA GLN A 897 27.22 -44.16 -62.42
C GLN A 897 25.76 -44.48 -62.96
N VAL A 898 25.50 -44.76 -64.27
CA VAL A 898 24.11 -44.81 -64.91
C VAL A 898 23.74 -46.09 -65.71
N LYS A 899 22.43 -46.50 -65.76
CA LYS A 899 21.87 -47.63 -66.57
C LYS A 899 20.50 -47.33 -67.27
N ASN A 900 20.31 -47.75 -68.53
CA ASN A 900 19.15 -47.42 -69.40
C ASN A 900 18.94 -45.89 -69.64
N GLY A 901 20.02 -45.10 -69.58
CA GLY A 901 20.09 -43.65 -69.80
C GLY A 901 21.54 -43.18 -70.04
N GLU A 902 21.81 -41.86 -70.11
CA GLU A 902 23.13 -41.24 -70.42
C GLU A 902 23.52 -40.08 -69.46
N VAL A 903 24.81 -39.91 -69.07
CA VAL A 903 25.32 -38.80 -68.18
C VAL A 903 25.68 -37.56 -68.99
N VAL A 904 25.21 -36.39 -68.55
CA VAL A 904 25.39 -35.12 -69.27
C VAL A 904 26.50 -34.22 -68.69
N GLY A 905 26.65 -34.11 -67.36
CA GLY A 905 27.65 -33.26 -66.68
C GLY A 905 27.18 -32.77 -65.31
N PHE A 906 28.01 -31.99 -64.59
CA PHE A 906 27.52 -31.23 -63.45
C PHE A 906 26.47 -30.24 -63.94
N VAL A 907 25.30 -30.27 -63.31
CA VAL A 907 24.27 -29.27 -63.53
C VAL A 907 24.76 -27.89 -63.03
N GLU A 908 25.61 -27.87 -62.00
CA GLU A 908 26.28 -26.68 -61.44
C GLU A 908 27.58 -27.07 -60.69
N ASN A 909 28.61 -26.21 -60.68
CA ASN A 909 29.89 -26.45 -59.99
C ASN A 909 29.73 -26.47 -58.44
N PRO A 910 30.57 -27.21 -57.70
CA PRO A 910 30.47 -27.29 -56.23
C PRO A 910 30.79 -25.96 -55.54
N ASP A 911 30.00 -25.56 -54.54
CA ASP A 911 30.17 -24.28 -53.84
C ASP A 911 31.04 -24.44 -52.58
N THR A 912 32.32 -24.07 -52.66
CA THR A 912 33.29 -24.15 -51.56
C THR A 912 33.28 -22.93 -50.63
N THR A 913 32.42 -21.94 -50.90
CA THR A 913 32.26 -20.74 -50.08
C THR A 913 31.26 -20.93 -48.94
N LYS A 914 30.49 -22.04 -48.98
CA LYS A 914 29.48 -22.39 -47.98
C LYS A 914 29.89 -23.64 -47.21
N ILE A 915 29.80 -23.57 -45.89
CA ILE A 915 30.11 -24.70 -45.01
C ILE A 915 28.96 -25.67 -44.87
N GLY A 916 29.31 -26.94 -44.71
CA GLY A 916 28.39 -28.03 -44.43
C GLY A 916 28.35 -29.06 -45.55
N LYS A 917 27.50 -30.05 -45.35
CA LYS A 917 27.22 -31.06 -46.36
C LYS A 917 26.31 -30.46 -47.41
N GLN A 918 26.78 -30.44 -48.64
CA GLN A 918 26.06 -30.04 -49.83
C GLN A 918 25.92 -31.25 -50.76
N THR A 919 25.01 -31.14 -51.74
CA THR A 919 24.86 -32.13 -52.80
C THR A 919 25.06 -31.44 -54.14
N VAL A 920 25.90 -32.03 -54.99
CA VAL A 920 26.12 -31.59 -56.37
C VAL A 920 25.30 -32.45 -57.32
N LYS A 921 24.75 -31.86 -58.37
CA LYS A 921 23.76 -32.49 -59.25
C LYS A 921 24.38 -32.91 -60.59
N VAL A 922 23.99 -34.08 -61.07
CA VAL A 922 24.46 -34.66 -62.34
C VAL A 922 23.26 -35.22 -63.17
N GLU A 923 23.05 -34.81 -64.43
CA GLU A 923 21.80 -35.05 -65.24
C GLU A 923 21.82 -36.27 -66.24
N THR A 924 20.64 -36.89 -66.52
CA THR A 924 20.26 -38.06 -67.41
C THR A 924 18.77 -38.05 -68.00
N LYS A 925 18.23 -38.95 -68.90
CA LYS A 925 16.83 -38.89 -69.56
C LYS A 925 16.08 -40.19 -70.15
N ASP A 926 14.69 -40.24 -70.32
CA ASP A 926 13.70 -41.39 -70.64
C ASP A 926 12.70 -41.34 -71.91
N ARG A 927 11.67 -42.27 -72.07
CA ARG A 927 10.70 -42.48 -73.22
C ARG A 927 9.35 -41.72 -73.35
N PHE A 928 8.67 -41.26 -72.28
CA PHE A 928 7.49 -40.35 -72.43
C PHE A 928 7.96 -38.88 -72.55
N GLY A 929 9.29 -38.68 -72.59
CA GLY A 929 9.97 -37.39 -72.70
C GLY A 929 10.62 -36.90 -71.41
N ASN A 930 10.72 -37.74 -70.37
CA ASN A 930 11.03 -37.30 -69.02
C ASN A 930 12.54 -37.39 -68.70
N LYS A 931 13.14 -36.33 -68.12
CA LYS A 931 14.55 -36.26 -67.70
C LYS A 931 14.76 -36.72 -66.24
N LYS A 932 15.99 -37.05 -65.80
CA LYS A 932 16.34 -37.43 -64.41
C LYS A 932 17.68 -36.84 -63.98
N VAL A 933 17.80 -36.35 -62.75
CA VAL A 933 19.01 -35.77 -62.17
C VAL A 933 19.40 -36.56 -60.92
N THR A 934 20.69 -36.77 -60.69
CA THR A 934 21.25 -37.52 -59.55
C THR A 934 22.09 -36.61 -58.67
N GLU A 935 21.86 -36.66 -57.37
CA GLU A 935 22.52 -35.83 -56.37
C GLU A 935 23.66 -36.59 -55.67
N VAL A 936 24.78 -35.89 -55.42
CA VAL A 936 26.02 -36.48 -54.90
C VAL A 936 26.59 -35.65 -53.75
N PRO A 937 26.89 -36.21 -52.55
CA PRO A 937 27.23 -35.40 -51.38
C PRO A 937 28.70 -34.93 -51.29
N VAL A 938 28.93 -33.69 -50.83
CA VAL A 938 30.24 -33.05 -50.58
C VAL A 938 30.20 -32.30 -49.24
N GLU A 939 31.26 -32.29 -48.41
CA GLU A 939 31.29 -31.60 -47.09
C GLU A 939 32.36 -30.50 -47.00
N VAL A 940 31.99 -29.25 -46.68
CA VAL A 940 32.92 -28.09 -46.52
C VAL A 940 33.08 -27.69 -45.03
N THR A 941 34.29 -27.33 -44.56
CA THR A 941 34.63 -27.12 -43.10
C THR A 941 35.37 -25.80 -42.78
N TYR A 942 35.39 -25.35 -41.49
CA TYR A 942 35.82 -23.98 -41.05
C TYR A 942 37.33 -23.70 -40.97
N GLY A 943 38.24 -24.67 -40.84
CA GLY A 943 39.68 -24.40 -40.65
C GLY A 943 40.00 -23.50 -39.42
N ASP A 944 41.10 -22.74 -39.47
CA ASP A 944 41.48 -21.72 -38.47
C ASP A 944 40.93 -20.34 -38.88
N SER A 945 39.79 -19.94 -38.29
CA SER A 945 38.94 -18.89 -38.85
C SER A 945 38.34 -17.92 -37.83
N LEU A 946 38.19 -16.66 -38.23
CA LEU A 946 37.30 -15.67 -37.63
C LEU A 946 36.01 -15.61 -38.45
N VAL A 947 34.87 -15.79 -37.80
CA VAL A 947 33.54 -15.87 -38.42
C VAL A 947 32.73 -14.65 -37.99
N PHE A 948 32.49 -13.76 -38.93
CA PHE A 948 31.72 -12.53 -38.76
C PHE A 948 30.26 -12.81 -39.08
N LYS A 949 29.35 -12.59 -38.12
CA LYS A 949 27.91 -12.76 -38.32
C LYS A 949 27.15 -11.46 -38.19
N GLY A 950 26.24 -11.22 -39.11
CA GLY A 950 25.33 -10.09 -39.10
C GLY A 950 23.92 -10.52 -38.77
N LEU A 951 22.95 -9.72 -39.21
CA LEU A 951 21.56 -10.13 -39.20
C LEU A 951 21.30 -11.09 -40.35
N GLU A 952 20.52 -12.13 -40.07
CA GLU A 952 20.05 -13.03 -41.09
C GLU A 952 18.98 -12.31 -41.91
N TYR A 953 19.28 -12.11 -43.20
CA TYR A 953 18.31 -11.60 -44.16
C TYR A 953 17.92 -12.76 -45.05
N THR A 954 16.62 -13.06 -45.09
CA THR A 954 16.00 -13.94 -46.09
C THR A 954 16.76 -15.27 -46.27
N GLY A 955 16.95 -16.05 -45.20
CA GLY A 955 17.46 -17.44 -45.27
C GLY A 955 18.90 -17.63 -45.78
N ALA A 956 19.68 -16.54 -45.93
CA ALA A 956 21.04 -16.61 -46.44
C ALA A 956 22.10 -16.95 -45.37
N GLY A 957 21.66 -17.28 -44.15
CA GLY A 957 22.50 -17.46 -42.98
C GLY A 957 22.95 -16.13 -42.36
N ASN A 958 23.28 -16.18 -41.07
CA ASN A 958 23.79 -15.01 -40.35
C ASN A 958 25.29 -14.78 -40.57
N ILE A 959 26.04 -15.74 -41.10
CA ILE A 959 27.47 -15.59 -41.42
C ILE A 959 27.62 -14.70 -42.65
N LYS A 960 28.40 -13.62 -42.50
CA LYS A 960 28.61 -12.59 -43.53
C LYS A 960 29.98 -12.68 -44.17
N SER A 961 30.97 -13.09 -43.39
CA SER A 961 32.30 -13.36 -43.89
C SER A 961 33.02 -14.31 -42.94
N VAL A 962 33.80 -15.23 -43.50
CA VAL A 962 34.70 -16.10 -42.76
C VAL A 962 36.12 -15.79 -43.22
N VAL A 963 36.94 -15.26 -42.32
CA VAL A 963 38.36 -15.00 -42.57
C VAL A 963 39.18 -16.18 -42.04
N THR A 964 39.81 -16.92 -42.94
CA THR A 964 40.53 -18.17 -42.67
C THR A 964 42.02 -18.01 -42.94
N LEU A 965 42.85 -18.59 -42.08
CA LEU A 965 44.29 -18.69 -42.30
C LEU A 965 44.57 -19.88 -43.23
N GLN A 966 45.04 -19.60 -44.45
CA GLN A 966 45.54 -20.62 -45.37
C GLN A 966 47.01 -20.89 -45.04
N HIS A 967 47.25 -21.77 -44.06
CA HIS A 967 48.59 -22.04 -43.52
C HIS A 967 49.63 -22.45 -44.58
N ASP A 968 49.23 -23.25 -45.58
CA ASP A 968 50.11 -23.70 -46.68
C ASP A 968 50.64 -22.55 -47.53
N ALA A 969 49.84 -21.49 -47.68
CA ALA A 969 50.18 -20.31 -48.48
C ALA A 969 50.61 -19.10 -47.65
N LYS A 970 50.48 -19.15 -46.31
CA LYS A 970 50.60 -18.01 -45.36
C LYS A 970 49.79 -16.78 -45.77
N LYS A 971 48.58 -17.01 -46.26
CA LYS A 971 47.65 -15.97 -46.73
C LYS A 971 46.31 -16.06 -46.02
N PHE A 972 45.65 -14.92 -45.88
CA PHE A 972 44.24 -14.90 -45.52
C PHE A 972 43.35 -15.25 -46.72
N SER A 973 42.30 -16.02 -46.49
CA SER A 973 41.14 -16.10 -47.38
C SER A 973 39.92 -15.57 -46.66
N ALA A 974 39.01 -14.92 -47.36
CA ALA A 974 37.77 -14.37 -46.84
C ALA A 974 36.61 -14.74 -47.76
N THR A 975 35.51 -15.24 -47.19
CA THR A 975 34.26 -15.39 -47.93
C THR A 975 33.46 -14.10 -47.93
N ASP A 976 32.68 -13.87 -48.97
CA ASP A 976 31.74 -12.77 -49.05
C ASP A 976 30.28 -13.26 -49.04
N GLN A 977 29.39 -12.31 -48.82
CA GLN A 977 27.95 -12.44 -48.97
C GLN A 977 27.43 -11.15 -49.57
N HIS A 978 26.55 -11.28 -50.57
CA HIS A 978 26.01 -10.16 -51.33
C HIS A 978 24.92 -9.37 -50.57
N ASN A 979 24.40 -9.94 -49.48
CA ASN A 979 23.39 -9.29 -48.66
C ASN A 979 24.01 -8.25 -47.73
N LYS A 980 23.18 -7.29 -47.37
CA LYS A 980 23.51 -6.32 -46.32
C LYS A 980 23.89 -7.07 -45.05
N VAL A 981 24.92 -6.57 -44.38
CA VAL A 981 25.41 -7.16 -43.15
C VAL A 981 24.41 -6.99 -42.01
N HIS A 982 23.86 -5.79 -41.83
CA HIS A 982 22.82 -5.46 -40.85
C HIS A 982 22.05 -4.17 -41.19
N GLY A 983 20.90 -4.28 -41.86
CA GLY A 983 20.04 -3.18 -42.31
C GLY A 983 19.53 -2.17 -41.27
N ASN A 984 19.51 -2.50 -39.97
CA ASN A 984 19.19 -1.48 -38.95
C ASN A 984 20.38 -0.55 -38.64
N PHE A 985 21.62 -0.98 -38.89
CA PHE A 985 22.80 -0.13 -38.81
C PHE A 985 22.99 0.46 -40.21
N LYS A 986 22.54 1.70 -40.40
CA LYS A 986 22.47 2.33 -41.73
C LYS A 986 23.88 2.55 -42.31
N GLU A 987 24.38 3.78 -42.23
CA GLU A 987 25.72 4.14 -42.69
C GLU A 987 26.80 3.85 -41.64
N GLU A 988 26.44 3.18 -40.56
CA GLU A 988 27.32 2.87 -39.43
C GLU A 988 28.15 1.62 -39.72
N THR A 989 29.43 1.65 -39.33
CA THR A 989 30.29 0.47 -39.39
C THR A 989 29.70 -0.61 -38.50
N TYR A 990 29.48 -1.79 -39.07
CA TYR A 990 28.91 -2.91 -38.34
C TYR A 990 29.97 -3.93 -37.92
N PHE A 991 30.93 -4.27 -38.79
CA PHE A 991 32.14 -4.97 -38.35
C PHE A 991 33.37 -4.50 -39.12
N GLY A 992 34.55 -4.79 -38.58
CA GLY A 992 35.81 -4.42 -39.20
C GLY A 992 36.95 -5.34 -38.80
N PHE A 993 37.97 -5.37 -39.65
CA PHE A 993 39.20 -6.11 -39.49
C PHE A 993 40.36 -5.15 -39.72
N THR A 994 41.25 -5.07 -38.75
CA THR A 994 42.47 -4.27 -38.83
C THR A 994 43.65 -5.15 -38.45
N LEU A 995 44.55 -5.38 -39.41
CA LEU A 995 45.83 -6.03 -39.18
C LEU A 995 46.84 -4.99 -38.72
N LEU A 996 47.46 -5.24 -37.58
CA LEU A 996 48.51 -4.44 -36.95
C LEU A 996 49.78 -5.28 -36.87
N ASP A 997 50.93 -4.62 -36.96
CA ASP A 997 52.21 -5.23 -36.58
C ASP A 997 52.28 -5.44 -35.04
N PRO A 998 53.28 -6.18 -34.52
CA PRO A 998 53.40 -6.44 -33.09
C PRO A 998 53.58 -5.18 -32.21
N ASN A 999 53.95 -4.03 -32.81
CA ASN A 999 54.13 -2.75 -32.11
C ASN A 999 52.86 -1.87 -32.16
N GLY A 1000 51.76 -2.37 -32.76
CA GLY A 1000 50.48 -1.67 -32.87
C GLY A 1000 50.35 -0.75 -34.08
N LYS A 1001 51.25 -0.82 -35.07
CA LYS A 1001 51.16 -0.03 -36.30
C LYS A 1001 50.28 -0.72 -37.32
N GLU A 1002 49.34 0.01 -37.93
CA GLU A 1002 48.40 -0.53 -38.91
C GLU A 1002 49.09 -0.97 -40.22
N LYS A 1003 48.86 -2.24 -40.60
CA LYS A 1003 49.25 -2.84 -41.89
C LYS A 1003 48.10 -2.77 -42.89
N LYS A 1004 46.89 -3.09 -42.46
CA LYS A 1004 45.69 -3.08 -43.31
C LYS A 1004 44.45 -2.89 -42.47
N LYS A 1005 43.47 -2.14 -43.00
CA LYS A 1005 42.15 -1.99 -42.40
C LYS A 1005 41.07 -2.19 -43.46
N ALA A 1006 40.05 -2.95 -43.09
CA ALA A 1006 38.84 -3.16 -43.87
C ALA A 1006 37.64 -3.11 -42.92
N THR A 1007 36.61 -2.35 -43.28
CA THR A 1007 35.41 -2.15 -42.49
C THR A 1007 34.20 -2.34 -43.37
N VAL A 1008 33.10 -2.83 -42.79
CA VAL A 1008 31.83 -3.03 -43.48
C VAL A 1008 30.74 -2.32 -42.70
N LYS A 1009 30.01 -1.43 -43.36
CA LYS A 1009 28.82 -0.80 -42.81
C LYS A 1009 27.64 -1.76 -42.81
N GLY A 1010 26.65 -1.53 -41.94
CA GLY A 1010 25.50 -2.43 -41.85
C GLY A 1010 24.69 -2.53 -43.15
N VAL A 1011 24.61 -1.47 -43.97
CA VAL A 1011 23.95 -1.53 -45.28
C VAL A 1011 24.81 -2.09 -46.42
N GLU A 1012 26.10 -2.30 -46.19
CA GLU A 1012 27.03 -2.82 -47.18
C GLU A 1012 26.98 -4.36 -47.20
N ASN A 1013 27.40 -4.92 -48.33
CA ASN A 1013 27.73 -6.34 -48.45
C ASN A 1013 29.22 -6.55 -48.10
N THR A 1014 29.67 -7.81 -48.04
CA THR A 1014 31.05 -8.11 -47.62
C THR A 1014 32.01 -8.35 -48.78
N GLU A 1015 31.59 -8.05 -50.01
CA GLU A 1015 32.37 -8.32 -51.21
C GLU A 1015 33.70 -7.52 -51.23
N GLU A 1016 33.61 -6.22 -51.00
CA GLU A 1016 34.79 -5.35 -50.94
C GLU A 1016 35.69 -5.66 -49.73
N PHE A 1017 35.09 -6.13 -48.63
CA PHE A 1017 35.83 -6.59 -47.45
C PHE A 1017 36.59 -7.90 -47.73
N ALA A 1018 35.95 -8.88 -48.37
CA ALA A 1018 36.59 -10.13 -48.74
C ALA A 1018 37.69 -9.88 -49.77
N LYS A 1019 37.47 -9.02 -50.78
CA LYS A 1019 38.52 -8.60 -51.72
C LYS A 1019 39.71 -7.94 -51.02
N ALA A 1020 39.45 -7.12 -50.00
CA ALA A 1020 40.51 -6.44 -49.26
C ALA A 1020 41.37 -7.40 -48.42
N ILE A 1021 40.83 -8.57 -48.04
CA ILE A 1021 41.47 -9.56 -47.17
C ILE A 1021 42.04 -10.76 -47.95
N ASN A 1022 41.38 -11.18 -49.02
CA ASN A 1022 41.78 -12.32 -49.83
C ASN A 1022 43.20 -12.14 -50.39
N GLY A 1023 44.08 -13.07 -50.03
CA GLY A 1023 45.47 -13.10 -50.47
C GLY A 1023 46.43 -12.20 -49.69
N LEU A 1024 45.98 -11.53 -48.62
CA LEU A 1024 46.85 -10.76 -47.71
C LEU A 1024 47.84 -11.68 -47.00
N ASP A 1025 49.10 -11.26 -46.92
CA ASP A 1025 50.16 -11.98 -46.21
C ASP A 1025 50.12 -11.68 -44.70
N PHE A 1026 50.45 -12.67 -43.87
CA PHE A 1026 50.59 -12.51 -42.41
C PHE A 1026 51.90 -13.10 -41.86
N GLU A 1027 52.35 -12.53 -40.74
CA GLU A 1027 53.43 -13.09 -39.93
C GLU A 1027 52.90 -13.53 -38.56
N TYR A 1028 53.46 -14.61 -38.01
CA TYR A 1028 53.11 -15.02 -36.64
C TYR A 1028 53.63 -13.99 -35.65
N GLY A 1029 52.73 -13.43 -34.85
CA GLY A 1029 52.98 -12.29 -33.98
C GLY A 1029 52.21 -11.03 -34.35
N ASP A 1030 51.72 -10.91 -35.59
CA ASP A 1030 50.80 -9.84 -36.00
C ASP A 1030 49.53 -9.84 -35.13
N ILE A 1031 48.94 -8.66 -34.92
CA ILE A 1031 47.73 -8.48 -34.13
C ILE A 1031 46.58 -8.11 -35.05
N VAL A 1032 45.49 -8.86 -34.98
CA VAL A 1032 44.23 -8.55 -35.65
C VAL A 1032 43.29 -7.89 -34.65
N LYS A 1033 43.03 -6.61 -34.85
CA LYS A 1033 41.93 -5.89 -34.19
C LYS A 1033 40.64 -6.10 -34.97
N VAL A 1034 39.63 -6.63 -34.31
CA VAL A 1034 38.31 -6.93 -34.85
C VAL A 1034 37.30 -6.02 -34.17
N TYR A 1035 36.57 -5.23 -34.95
CA TYR A 1035 35.41 -4.49 -34.48
C TYR A 1035 34.14 -5.24 -34.89
N HIS A 1036 33.15 -5.30 -34.01
CA HIS A 1036 31.83 -5.84 -34.30
C HIS A 1036 30.78 -5.15 -33.41
N ALA A 1037 29.82 -4.46 -34.01
CA ALA A 1037 28.78 -3.69 -33.31
C ALA A 1037 27.97 -4.57 -32.32
N GLU A 1038 27.78 -5.84 -32.66
CA GLU A 1038 27.21 -6.88 -31.81
C GLU A 1038 28.22 -8.03 -31.60
N SER A 1039 29.23 -7.88 -30.74
CA SER A 1039 30.37 -8.83 -30.76
C SER A 1039 30.06 -10.26 -30.36
N ASN A 1040 28.91 -10.53 -29.72
CA ASN A 1040 28.37 -11.87 -29.53
C ASN A 1040 28.07 -12.62 -30.83
N ARG A 1041 28.13 -11.92 -31.97
CA ARG A 1041 28.02 -12.47 -33.31
C ARG A 1041 29.37 -12.69 -34.01
N LEU A 1042 30.49 -12.44 -33.34
CA LEU A 1042 31.81 -12.85 -33.80
C LEU A 1042 32.19 -14.18 -33.13
N ASN A 1043 32.49 -15.19 -33.95
CA ASN A 1043 32.96 -16.50 -33.48
C ASN A 1043 34.37 -16.77 -34.01
N TRP A 1044 35.18 -17.55 -33.30
CA TRP A 1044 36.45 -18.02 -33.86
C TRP A 1044 36.67 -19.52 -33.65
N TYR A 1045 37.34 -20.11 -34.62
CA TYR A 1045 37.55 -21.53 -34.78
C TYR A 1045 39.03 -21.81 -34.96
N GLN A 1046 39.47 -22.96 -34.43
CA GLN A 1046 40.78 -23.52 -34.72
C GLN A 1046 40.60 -24.94 -35.23
N SER A 1047 41.13 -25.25 -36.42
CA SER A 1047 41.03 -26.55 -37.07
C SER A 1047 39.61 -27.14 -37.08
N ASN A 1048 38.62 -26.34 -37.50
CA ASN A 1048 37.19 -26.70 -37.53
C ASN A 1048 36.53 -26.90 -36.14
N LYS A 1049 37.23 -26.61 -35.03
CA LYS A 1049 36.68 -26.64 -33.67
C LYS A 1049 36.35 -25.23 -33.20
N PHE A 1050 35.12 -25.02 -32.71
CA PHE A 1050 34.71 -23.75 -32.10
C PHE A 1050 35.52 -23.49 -30.82
N ILE A 1051 36.09 -22.29 -30.71
CA ILE A 1051 36.86 -21.89 -29.54
C ILE A 1051 36.00 -21.06 -28.59
N ASP A 1052 35.53 -19.89 -29.04
CA ASP A 1052 34.69 -19.00 -28.24
C ASP A 1052 34.05 -17.91 -29.14
N GLN A 1053 33.25 -17.01 -28.56
CA GLN A 1053 32.57 -15.89 -29.22
C GLN A 1053 32.65 -14.59 -28.38
N GLY A 1054 32.34 -13.43 -28.96
CA GLY A 1054 32.31 -12.16 -28.21
C GLY A 1054 31.13 -12.06 -27.22
N LYS A 1055 31.08 -10.99 -26.41
CA LYS A 1055 30.11 -10.83 -25.31
C LYS A 1055 29.03 -9.76 -25.52
N GLY A 1056 28.87 -9.24 -26.75
CA GLY A 1056 27.78 -8.33 -27.12
C GLY A 1056 28.19 -6.85 -27.10
N GLU A 1057 27.22 -5.96 -26.91
CA GLU A 1057 27.43 -4.49 -27.02
C GLU A 1057 28.48 -3.93 -26.04
N ALA A 1058 28.78 -4.66 -24.96
CA ALA A 1058 29.80 -4.25 -23.98
C ALA A 1058 31.26 -4.49 -24.45
N GLU A 1059 31.51 -5.33 -25.47
CA GLU A 1059 32.86 -5.67 -25.96
C GLU A 1059 32.90 -5.59 -27.50
N GLN A 1060 32.64 -4.41 -28.08
CA GLN A 1060 32.57 -4.24 -29.55
C GLN A 1060 33.93 -4.33 -30.26
N GLU A 1061 35.05 -4.19 -29.56
CA GLU A 1061 36.39 -4.34 -30.12
C GLU A 1061 37.12 -5.49 -29.41
N LEU A 1062 37.70 -6.40 -30.21
CA LEU A 1062 38.42 -7.58 -29.76
C LEU A 1062 39.78 -7.66 -30.48
N LEU A 1063 40.83 -8.07 -29.78
CA LEU A 1063 42.17 -8.20 -30.35
C LEU A 1063 42.61 -9.67 -30.35
N PHE A 1064 43.19 -10.12 -31.46
CA PHE A 1064 43.70 -11.47 -31.63
C PHE A 1064 45.15 -11.45 -32.09
N LYS A 1065 46.01 -12.27 -31.50
CA LYS A 1065 47.36 -12.53 -32.00
C LYS A 1065 47.33 -13.68 -33.00
N VAL A 1066 47.98 -13.51 -34.16
CA VAL A 1066 48.12 -14.57 -35.17
C VAL A 1066 49.25 -15.52 -34.78
N THR A 1067 48.96 -16.81 -34.67
CA THR A 1067 49.91 -17.86 -34.25
C THR A 1067 49.81 -19.10 -35.13
N GLU A 1068 50.75 -20.04 -34.97
CA GLU A 1068 50.71 -21.35 -35.67
C GLU A 1068 49.46 -22.17 -35.34
N LYS A 1069 48.78 -21.86 -34.22
CA LYS A 1069 47.53 -22.51 -33.80
C LYS A 1069 46.29 -21.73 -34.21
N GLY A 1070 46.44 -20.68 -35.00
CA GLY A 1070 45.36 -19.79 -35.41
C GLY A 1070 45.31 -18.49 -34.60
N PHE A 1071 44.10 -17.92 -34.46
CA PHE A 1071 43.86 -16.66 -33.75
C PHE A 1071 43.75 -16.87 -32.22
N GLU A 1072 44.54 -16.13 -31.42
CA GLU A 1072 44.51 -16.17 -29.94
C GLU A 1072 44.07 -14.82 -29.34
N ARG A 1073 43.02 -14.78 -28.50
CA ARG A 1073 42.43 -13.55 -27.92
C ARG A 1073 43.35 -12.85 -26.89
N MET A 1074 43.34 -11.51 -26.87
CA MET A 1074 44.05 -10.65 -25.91
C MET A 1074 43.09 -9.88 -24.98
N GLU A 1075 43.46 -9.68 -23.70
CA GLU A 1075 42.72 -8.89 -22.70
C GLU A 1075 43.26 -7.46 -22.55
N ALA A 1076 42.44 -6.53 -22.01
CA ALA A 1076 42.78 -5.11 -21.86
C ALA A 1076 43.98 -4.87 -20.91
N GLN A 1077 44.94 -4.05 -21.34
CA GLN A 1077 46.20 -3.77 -20.64
C GLN A 1077 46.20 -2.39 -19.97
N GLN A 1078 45.19 -2.12 -19.13
CA GLN A 1078 45.07 -0.89 -18.34
C GLN A 1078 44.69 -1.17 -16.88
N GLU A 1079 45.22 -0.37 -15.96
CA GLU A 1079 44.81 -0.36 -14.55
C GLU A 1079 43.90 0.85 -14.30
N VAL A 1080 42.70 0.59 -13.77
CA VAL A 1080 41.66 1.62 -13.54
C VAL A 1080 41.22 1.54 -12.10
N THR A 1081 41.34 2.65 -11.37
CA THR A 1081 40.93 2.77 -9.97
C THR A 1081 39.75 3.74 -9.87
N ALA A 1082 38.70 3.36 -9.15
CA ALA A 1082 37.55 4.22 -8.89
C ALA A 1082 37.94 5.35 -7.91
N VAL A 1083 37.58 6.58 -8.23
CA VAL A 1083 37.78 7.76 -7.39
C VAL A 1083 36.40 8.27 -6.97
N PRO A 1084 35.93 7.97 -5.75
CA PRO A 1084 34.63 8.45 -5.26
C PRO A 1084 34.53 9.98 -5.36
N GLN A 1085 33.36 10.47 -5.74
CA GLN A 1085 33.11 11.91 -5.91
C GLN A 1085 31.93 12.37 -5.07
N GLN A 1086 31.94 13.66 -4.73
CA GLN A 1086 30.79 14.32 -4.10
C GLN A 1086 30.33 15.48 -4.99
N VAL A 1087 29.03 15.58 -5.23
CA VAL A 1087 28.43 16.66 -6.04
C VAL A 1087 27.31 17.33 -5.28
N VAL A 1088 27.14 18.63 -5.48
CA VAL A 1088 26.08 19.39 -4.81
C VAL A 1088 24.73 19.13 -5.50
N ILE A 1089 23.66 18.99 -4.73
CA ILE A 1089 22.30 18.81 -5.24
C ILE A 1089 21.92 19.89 -6.25
N GLY A 1090 21.37 19.47 -7.39
CA GLY A 1090 21.00 20.36 -8.48
C GLY A 1090 22.14 20.79 -9.40
N THR A 1091 23.35 20.25 -9.23
CA THR A 1091 24.44 20.43 -10.20
C THR A 1091 23.99 19.89 -11.56
N ASN A 1092 24.17 20.64 -12.64
CA ASN A 1092 23.83 20.14 -13.97
C ASN A 1092 24.70 18.91 -14.31
N ALA A 1093 24.06 17.75 -14.39
CA ALA A 1093 24.72 16.48 -14.65
C ALA A 1093 25.53 16.48 -15.96
N GLU A 1094 25.11 17.26 -16.97
CA GLU A 1094 25.81 17.37 -18.26
C GLU A 1094 27.16 18.10 -18.17
N LYS A 1095 27.44 18.78 -17.04
CA LYS A 1095 28.70 19.50 -16.82
C LYS A 1095 29.71 18.73 -15.98
N LEU A 1096 29.36 17.55 -15.47
CA LEU A 1096 30.28 16.71 -14.70
C LEU A 1096 31.32 16.08 -15.64
N ASP A 1097 32.60 16.15 -15.27
CA ASP A 1097 33.68 15.53 -16.04
C ASP A 1097 33.99 14.13 -15.49
N ALA A 1098 33.69 13.10 -16.29
CA ALA A 1098 33.93 11.71 -15.93
C ALA A 1098 35.41 11.40 -15.65
N LYS A 1099 36.35 12.22 -16.14
CA LYS A 1099 37.79 12.08 -15.85
C LYS A 1099 38.12 12.20 -14.37
N GLN A 1100 37.29 12.89 -13.59
CA GLN A 1100 37.51 13.06 -12.16
C GLN A 1100 37.11 11.83 -11.34
N PHE A 1101 36.33 10.92 -11.92
CA PHE A 1101 35.73 9.78 -11.23
C PHE A 1101 36.60 8.52 -11.28
N VAL A 1102 37.66 8.49 -12.09
CA VAL A 1102 38.56 7.34 -12.23
C VAL A 1102 40.00 7.80 -12.48
N GLU A 1103 40.97 7.03 -11.97
CA GLU A 1103 42.38 7.17 -12.31
C GLU A 1103 42.81 5.99 -13.19
N VAL A 1104 43.42 6.29 -14.34
CA VAL A 1104 43.77 5.29 -15.37
C VAL A 1104 45.26 5.31 -15.66
N LYS A 1105 45.90 4.15 -15.62
CA LYS A 1105 47.29 3.93 -16.01
C LYS A 1105 47.36 3.09 -17.28
N ASP A 1106 48.20 3.52 -18.23
CA ASP A 1106 48.33 2.95 -19.58
C ASP A 1106 47.03 2.96 -20.42
N GLY A 1107 46.13 3.91 -20.11
CA GLY A 1107 44.86 4.16 -20.80
C GLY A 1107 44.32 5.59 -20.61
N GLU A 1108 43.13 5.87 -21.14
CA GLU A 1108 42.44 7.16 -21.09
C GLU A 1108 40.94 7.03 -20.75
N VAL A 1109 40.34 8.05 -20.14
CA VAL A 1109 38.91 8.06 -19.76
C VAL A 1109 38.04 8.53 -20.93
N VAL A 1110 36.93 7.82 -21.16
CA VAL A 1110 35.98 8.08 -22.25
C VAL A 1110 34.83 8.99 -21.82
N GLY A 1111 34.14 8.67 -20.72
CA GLY A 1111 32.94 9.42 -20.29
C GLY A 1111 32.04 8.65 -19.31
N PHE A 1112 30.93 9.26 -18.90
CA PHE A 1112 29.86 8.55 -18.17
C PHE A 1112 29.04 7.69 -19.13
N VAL A 1113 28.62 6.51 -18.68
CA VAL A 1113 27.70 5.63 -19.43
C VAL A 1113 26.28 6.20 -19.41
N GLU A 1114 25.88 6.78 -18.27
CA GLU A 1114 24.59 7.46 -18.07
C GLU A 1114 24.81 8.70 -17.18
N ASN A 1115 24.08 9.79 -17.45
CA ASN A 1115 24.22 11.04 -16.70
C ASN A 1115 23.81 10.84 -15.23
N PRO A 1116 24.62 11.27 -14.25
CA PRO A 1116 24.29 11.14 -12.83
C PRO A 1116 23.01 11.90 -12.44
N ASP A 1117 22.16 11.31 -11.57
CA ASP A 1117 20.99 12.02 -11.03
C ASP A 1117 21.40 12.87 -9.82
N THR A 1118 21.61 14.16 -10.07
CA THR A 1118 22.01 15.13 -9.04
C THR A 1118 20.83 15.76 -8.31
N THR A 1119 19.58 15.40 -8.62
CA THR A 1119 18.39 15.99 -8.01
C THR A 1119 18.01 15.35 -6.67
N LYS A 1120 18.61 14.18 -6.38
CA LYS A 1120 18.33 13.36 -5.21
C LYS A 1120 19.56 13.25 -4.31
N LEU A 1121 19.40 13.57 -3.03
CA LEU A 1121 20.47 13.50 -2.03
C LEU A 1121 20.85 12.06 -1.68
N GLY A 1122 22.11 11.87 -1.30
CA GLY A 1122 22.66 10.62 -0.77
C GLY A 1122 23.62 9.90 -1.70
N GLU A 1123 24.16 8.78 -1.22
CA GLU A 1123 25.07 7.92 -1.95
C GLU A 1123 24.37 7.19 -3.10
N GLN A 1124 25.02 7.18 -4.26
CA GLN A 1124 24.63 6.47 -5.47
C GLN A 1124 25.88 5.94 -6.18
N LYS A 1125 25.69 5.14 -7.23
CA LYS A 1125 26.78 4.64 -8.07
C LYS A 1125 26.59 5.12 -9.50
N VAL A 1126 27.67 5.64 -10.09
CA VAL A 1126 27.72 6.09 -11.48
C VAL A 1126 28.71 5.22 -12.26
N LYS A 1127 28.47 5.04 -13.56
CA LYS A 1127 29.31 4.17 -14.41
C LYS A 1127 30.19 5.02 -15.33
N VAL A 1128 31.50 4.76 -15.31
CA VAL A 1128 32.51 5.49 -16.10
C VAL A 1128 33.25 4.53 -17.02
N GLU A 1129 33.39 4.90 -18.29
CA GLU A 1129 34.09 4.11 -19.32
C GLU A 1129 35.52 4.63 -19.56
N THR A 1130 36.48 3.72 -19.76
CA THR A 1130 37.93 3.97 -19.97
C THR A 1130 38.47 3.10 -21.12
N LYS A 1131 39.64 3.41 -21.72
CA LYS A 1131 40.28 2.60 -22.79
C LYS A 1131 41.81 2.56 -22.76
N ASP A 1132 42.44 1.43 -23.10
CA ASP A 1132 43.91 1.26 -23.14
C ASP A 1132 44.59 1.75 -24.45
N ARG A 1133 45.92 1.66 -24.54
CA ARG A 1133 46.71 2.08 -25.73
C ARG A 1133 46.39 1.35 -27.04
N PHE A 1134 45.74 0.18 -27.00
CA PHE A 1134 45.28 -0.58 -28.17
C PHE A 1134 43.78 -0.34 -28.46
N GLY A 1135 43.10 0.39 -27.57
CA GLY A 1135 41.71 0.79 -27.66
C GLY A 1135 40.72 -0.09 -26.87
N ASN A 1136 41.18 -1.04 -26.05
CA ASN A 1136 40.26 -1.91 -25.28
C ASN A 1136 39.55 -1.12 -24.19
N LYS A 1137 38.21 -1.12 -24.20
CA LYS A 1137 37.38 -0.38 -23.24
C LYS A 1137 37.11 -1.17 -21.95
N LYS A 1138 36.92 -0.47 -20.83
CA LYS A 1138 36.54 -1.03 -19.52
C LYS A 1138 35.61 -0.07 -18.79
N VAL A 1139 34.51 -0.59 -18.23
CA VAL A 1139 33.54 0.17 -17.42
C VAL A 1139 33.81 -0.06 -15.93
N MET A 1140 33.80 1.01 -15.14
CA MET A 1140 33.96 1.00 -13.69
C MET A 1140 32.75 1.65 -13.01
N GLU A 1141 32.21 1.00 -11.98
CA GLU A 1141 31.24 1.62 -11.08
C GLU A 1141 31.98 2.47 -10.04
N VAL A 1142 31.63 3.75 -9.96
CA VAL A 1142 32.23 4.72 -9.05
C VAL A 1142 31.16 5.24 -8.09
N PRO A 1143 31.42 5.24 -6.77
CA PRO A 1143 30.52 5.89 -5.81
C PRO A 1143 30.44 7.40 -6.05
N LEU A 1144 29.22 7.93 -6.04
CA LEU A 1144 28.92 9.36 -6.08
C LEU A 1144 28.00 9.70 -4.90
N GLU A 1145 28.35 10.69 -4.10
CA GLU A 1145 27.46 11.20 -3.04
C GLU A 1145 26.91 12.58 -3.44
N VAL A 1146 25.59 12.72 -3.45
CA VAL A 1146 24.95 14.02 -3.66
C VAL A 1146 24.73 14.70 -2.31
N ILE A 1147 25.35 15.85 -2.12
CA ILE A 1147 25.41 16.61 -0.86
C ILE A 1147 24.68 17.95 -0.96
N TYR A 1148 24.40 18.59 0.18
CA TYR A 1148 23.58 19.81 0.21
C TYR A 1148 24.25 21.07 -0.36
N GLY A 1149 25.57 21.21 -0.29
CA GLY A 1149 26.28 22.44 -0.68
C GLY A 1149 25.85 23.67 0.14
N ASP A 1150 25.83 24.84 -0.50
CA ASP A 1150 25.31 26.08 0.09
C ASP A 1150 23.82 26.21 -0.26
N SER A 1151 22.97 25.75 0.65
CA SER A 1151 21.54 25.50 0.38
C SER A 1151 20.61 25.99 1.45
N ILE A 1152 19.38 26.30 1.05
CA ILE A 1152 18.24 26.62 1.90
C ILE A 1152 17.19 25.53 1.67
N VAL A 1153 16.83 24.83 2.73
CA VAL A 1153 15.89 23.71 2.72
C VAL A 1153 14.59 24.16 3.35
N TYR A 1154 13.54 24.14 2.55
CA TYR A 1154 12.16 24.43 2.95
C TYR A 1154 11.44 23.13 3.29
N GLN A 1155 11.05 22.96 4.56
CA GLN A 1155 10.29 21.78 4.99
C GLN A 1155 8.81 22.13 5.22
N GLY A 1156 7.94 21.31 4.65
CA GLY A 1156 6.50 21.42 4.79
C GLY A 1156 5.97 20.65 5.99
N VAL A 1157 4.75 20.15 5.84
CA VAL A 1157 4.10 19.31 6.86
C VAL A 1157 4.96 18.09 7.24
N SER A 1158 4.96 17.74 8.53
CA SER A 1158 5.72 16.62 9.09
C SER A 1158 7.24 16.68 8.87
N ASN A 1159 7.80 17.89 8.74
CA ASN A 1159 9.22 18.14 8.47
C ASN A 1159 9.72 17.50 7.15
N VAL A 1160 8.82 17.23 6.21
CA VAL A 1160 9.19 16.70 4.89
C VAL A 1160 9.75 17.85 4.05
N THR A 1161 10.95 17.67 3.51
CA THR A 1161 11.54 18.66 2.60
C THR A 1161 10.68 18.81 1.36
N ARG A 1162 10.23 20.03 1.09
CA ARG A 1162 9.40 20.37 -0.08
C ARG A 1162 10.23 21.00 -1.19
N SER A 1163 11.20 21.85 -0.84
CA SER A 1163 12.11 22.45 -1.82
C SER A 1163 13.48 22.68 -1.19
N ILE A 1164 14.53 22.52 -1.99
CA ILE A 1164 15.91 22.86 -1.62
C ILE A 1164 16.40 23.88 -2.64
N VAL A 1165 16.67 25.10 -2.20
CA VAL A 1165 17.26 26.16 -3.02
C VAL A 1165 18.76 26.22 -2.77
N THR A 1166 19.54 25.89 -3.79
CA THR A 1166 21.00 25.75 -3.75
C THR A 1166 21.68 26.85 -4.55
N LEU A 1167 22.76 27.42 -4.01
CA LEU A 1167 23.64 28.31 -4.76
C LEU A 1167 24.57 27.49 -5.66
N ASN A 1168 24.41 27.61 -6.97
CA ASN A 1168 25.43 27.15 -7.90
C ASN A 1168 26.49 28.26 -8.05
N HIS A 1169 27.60 28.12 -7.34
CA HIS A 1169 28.69 29.10 -7.31
C HIS A 1169 29.43 29.28 -8.64
N ASP A 1170 29.46 28.23 -9.47
CA ASP A 1170 30.14 28.25 -10.77
C ASP A 1170 29.31 28.96 -11.84
N GLU A 1171 28.00 28.67 -11.87
CA GLU A 1171 27.07 29.30 -12.80
C GLU A 1171 26.54 30.66 -12.31
N LYS A 1172 26.76 30.96 -11.02
CA LYS A 1172 26.18 32.11 -10.30
C LYS A 1172 24.67 32.18 -10.45
N LYS A 1173 24.00 31.04 -10.33
CA LYS A 1173 22.54 30.89 -10.44
C LYS A 1173 21.99 30.05 -9.31
N LEU A 1174 20.74 30.33 -8.94
CA LEU A 1174 19.99 29.48 -8.02
C LEU A 1174 19.46 28.24 -8.74
N HIS A 1175 19.52 27.12 -8.04
CA HIS A 1175 18.80 25.91 -8.39
C HIS A 1175 17.81 25.58 -7.27
N ALA A 1176 16.62 25.10 -7.59
CA ALA A 1176 15.57 24.75 -6.65
C ALA A 1176 14.99 23.37 -7.01
N THR A 1177 14.92 22.47 -6.04
CA THR A 1177 14.16 21.21 -6.17
C THR A 1177 12.71 21.41 -5.77
N PHE A 1178 11.82 20.51 -6.20
CA PHE A 1178 10.42 20.52 -5.77
C PHE A 1178 9.88 19.13 -5.51
N THR A 1179 8.80 19.09 -4.75
CA THR A 1179 7.89 17.95 -4.62
C THR A 1179 6.51 18.33 -5.19
N ASN A 1180 5.77 17.33 -5.68
CA ASN A 1180 4.39 17.49 -6.17
C ASN A 1180 3.34 17.40 -5.05
N ASP A 1181 3.79 17.32 -3.79
CA ASP A 1181 2.91 17.30 -2.63
C ASP A 1181 2.60 18.72 -2.17
N THR A 1182 1.43 18.88 -1.55
CA THR A 1182 1.06 20.10 -0.83
C THR A 1182 2.11 20.45 0.23
N ILE A 1183 2.55 21.71 0.24
CA ILE A 1183 3.61 22.19 1.12
C ILE A 1183 3.16 22.04 2.58
N HIS A 1184 2.01 22.63 2.95
CA HIS A 1184 1.42 22.51 4.28
C HIS A 1184 -0.10 22.72 4.30
N TYR A 1185 -0.84 21.63 4.49
CA TYR A 1185 -2.31 21.59 4.38
C TYR A 1185 -3.08 22.45 5.40
N ARG A 1186 -2.48 22.90 6.51
CA ARG A 1186 -3.15 23.77 7.50
C ARG A 1186 -3.07 25.27 7.20
N PHE A 1187 -2.20 25.69 6.29
CA PHE A 1187 -2.03 27.10 5.92
C PHE A 1187 -2.82 27.34 4.63
N VAL A 1188 -4.10 27.68 4.79
CA VAL A 1188 -5.06 27.82 3.69
C VAL A 1188 -5.06 29.28 3.22
N ASN A 1189 -4.71 29.52 1.95
CA ASN A 1189 -4.56 30.86 1.36
C ASN A 1189 -3.51 31.74 2.09
N GLU A 1190 -2.54 31.10 2.73
CA GLU A 1190 -1.46 31.76 3.47
C GLU A 1190 -0.12 31.38 2.85
N GLN A 1191 0.73 32.39 2.62
CA GLN A 1191 2.12 32.18 2.20
C GLN A 1191 2.84 31.32 3.22
N TYR A 1192 3.41 30.21 2.77
CA TYR A 1192 4.10 29.26 3.63
C TYR A 1192 5.61 29.25 3.39
N ILE A 1193 6.04 29.41 2.15
CA ILE A 1193 7.46 29.61 1.79
C ILE A 1193 7.61 30.81 0.88
N GLY A 1194 8.76 31.48 0.97
CA GLY A 1194 9.11 32.59 0.12
C GLY A 1194 10.62 32.80 -0.01
N LEU A 1195 11.00 33.44 -1.09
CA LEU A 1195 12.37 33.84 -1.39
C LEU A 1195 12.36 35.14 -2.18
N THR A 1196 13.09 36.12 -1.68
CA THR A 1196 13.33 37.41 -2.32
C THR A 1196 14.83 37.62 -2.46
N ILE A 1197 15.30 38.08 -3.61
CA ILE A 1197 16.72 38.41 -3.84
C ILE A 1197 16.83 39.92 -4.04
N TYR A 1198 17.77 40.54 -3.35
CA TYR A 1198 18.14 41.95 -3.50
C TYR A 1198 19.56 42.06 -4.05
N ASP A 1199 19.79 43.01 -4.96
CA ASP A 1199 21.14 43.38 -5.36
C ASP A 1199 21.88 44.16 -4.25
N ARG A 1200 23.15 44.50 -4.51
CA ARG A 1200 24.00 45.22 -3.56
C ARG A 1200 23.51 46.62 -3.19
N ASP A 1201 22.69 47.24 -4.04
CA ASP A 1201 22.10 48.56 -3.81
C ASP A 1201 20.74 48.46 -3.08
N GLY A 1202 20.31 47.24 -2.73
CA GLY A 1202 19.06 46.96 -2.03
C GLY A 1202 17.84 46.89 -2.94
N LYS A 1203 18.02 46.84 -4.26
CA LYS A 1203 16.91 46.72 -5.22
C LYS A 1203 16.51 45.26 -5.40
N GLU A 1204 15.21 45.00 -5.34
CA GLU A 1204 14.66 43.66 -5.54
C GLU A 1204 14.91 43.15 -6.97
N LYS A 1205 15.55 41.99 -7.08
CA LYS A 1205 15.80 41.25 -8.32
C LYS A 1205 14.70 40.24 -8.63
N LYS A 1206 14.21 39.56 -7.61
CA LYS A 1206 13.23 38.47 -7.75
C LYS A 1206 12.51 38.27 -6.42
N HIS A 1207 11.20 38.08 -6.48
CA HIS A 1207 10.37 37.66 -5.36
C HIS A 1207 9.53 36.46 -5.81
N VAL A 1208 9.57 35.37 -5.04
CA VAL A 1208 8.82 34.15 -5.30
C VAL A 1208 8.26 33.65 -3.99
N THR A 1209 6.99 33.28 -3.99
CA THR A 1209 6.27 32.77 -2.82
C THR A 1209 5.45 31.56 -3.22
N ALA A 1210 5.13 30.72 -2.26
CA ALA A 1210 4.10 29.70 -2.43
C ALA A 1210 3.27 29.58 -1.15
N GLU A 1211 1.97 29.36 -1.35
CA GLU A 1211 1.02 29.17 -0.26
C GLU A 1211 1.08 27.75 0.31
N GLY A 1212 0.60 27.58 1.54
CA GLY A 1212 0.59 26.27 2.19
C GLY A 1212 -0.17 25.19 1.41
N GLN A 1213 -1.25 25.54 0.70
CA GLN A 1213 -2.02 24.57 -0.10
C GLN A 1213 -1.39 24.26 -1.47
N GLU A 1214 -0.41 25.03 -1.90
CA GLU A 1214 0.27 24.81 -3.17
C GLU A 1214 1.29 23.68 -3.06
N THR A 1215 1.75 23.20 -4.21
CA THR A 1215 2.96 22.37 -4.29
C THR A 1215 4.16 23.26 -4.50
N SER A 1216 5.33 22.82 -4.04
CA SER A 1216 6.59 23.56 -4.24
C SER A 1216 7.06 23.68 -5.70
N LYS A 1217 6.34 23.06 -6.65
CA LYS A 1217 6.72 23.02 -8.07
C LYS A 1217 6.81 24.43 -8.68
N ASN A 1218 5.75 25.22 -8.55
CA ASN A 1218 5.70 26.56 -9.14
C ASN A 1218 6.74 27.50 -8.49
N PHE A 1219 6.96 27.35 -7.17
CA PHE A 1219 8.03 28.04 -6.45
C PHE A 1219 9.41 27.70 -7.03
N ALA A 1220 9.74 26.41 -7.17
CA ALA A 1220 11.04 25.99 -7.66
C ALA A 1220 11.26 26.37 -9.14
N GLU A 1221 10.25 26.22 -10.00
CA GLU A 1221 10.32 26.62 -11.41
C GLU A 1221 10.62 28.12 -11.57
N GLN A 1222 10.09 28.97 -10.69
CA GLN A 1222 10.36 30.40 -10.72
C GLN A 1222 11.70 30.81 -10.10
N VAL A 1223 12.23 30.02 -9.16
CA VAL A 1223 13.54 30.24 -8.53
C VAL A 1223 14.67 29.71 -9.42
N ASN A 1224 14.45 28.60 -10.13
CA ASN A 1224 15.44 27.94 -10.98
C ASN A 1224 16.01 28.86 -12.06
N GLY A 1225 17.34 28.90 -12.16
CA GLY A 1225 18.07 29.68 -13.15
C GLY A 1225 18.20 31.17 -12.81
N THR A 1226 17.67 31.62 -11.66
CA THR A 1226 17.77 33.02 -11.23
C THR A 1226 19.23 33.40 -10.94
N PRO A 1227 19.80 34.40 -11.63
CA PRO A 1227 21.21 34.77 -11.44
C PRO A 1227 21.41 35.55 -10.13
N PHE A 1228 22.50 35.27 -9.43
CA PHE A 1228 22.95 36.00 -8.26
C PHE A 1228 24.36 36.55 -8.47
N GLU A 1229 24.71 37.60 -7.72
CA GLU A 1229 26.08 38.08 -7.61
C GLU A 1229 26.55 37.97 -6.15
N TYR A 1230 27.86 37.79 -5.95
CA TYR A 1230 28.41 37.84 -4.60
C TYR A 1230 28.17 39.24 -4.02
N GLY A 1231 27.55 39.33 -2.85
CA GLY A 1231 27.09 40.58 -2.25
C GLY A 1231 25.57 40.78 -2.32
N ASP A 1232 24.86 40.04 -3.18
CA ASP A 1232 23.39 39.98 -3.17
C ASP A 1232 22.89 39.44 -1.84
N VAL A 1233 21.68 39.84 -1.46
CA VAL A 1233 21.02 39.38 -0.23
C VAL A 1233 19.78 38.58 -0.59
N ILE A 1234 19.75 37.31 -0.19
CA ILE A 1234 18.59 36.43 -0.31
C ILE A 1234 17.82 36.49 0.99
N LYS A 1235 16.68 37.15 0.97
CA LYS A 1235 15.70 37.14 2.05
C LYS A 1235 14.76 35.96 1.86
N VAL A 1236 14.79 35.05 2.81
CA VAL A 1236 13.98 33.83 2.81
C VAL A 1236 12.83 34.01 3.79
N TYR A 1237 11.63 33.61 3.39
CA TYR A 1237 10.48 33.50 4.26
C TYR A 1237 10.09 32.03 4.47
N HIS A 1238 9.78 31.67 5.71
CA HIS A 1238 9.16 30.40 6.05
C HIS A 1238 8.14 30.61 7.17
N ALA A 1239 6.87 30.21 6.96
CA ALA A 1239 5.81 30.40 7.94
C ALA A 1239 6.06 29.64 9.25
N GLU A 1240 6.78 28.52 9.19
CA GLU A 1240 7.31 27.79 10.34
C GLU A 1240 8.85 27.87 10.37
N PRO A 1241 9.47 28.84 11.08
CA PRO A 1241 10.92 29.06 11.04
C PRO A 1241 11.77 27.84 11.41
N SER A 1242 11.27 27.04 12.36
CA SER A 1242 11.90 25.78 12.79
C SER A 1242 11.99 24.73 11.67
N ARG A 1243 11.31 24.94 10.54
CA ARG A 1243 11.33 24.07 9.37
C ARG A 1243 12.14 24.62 8.21
N LEU A 1244 12.73 25.79 8.38
CA LEU A 1244 13.75 26.32 7.49
C LEU A 1244 15.12 25.86 7.97
N LYS A 1245 15.80 25.05 7.17
CA LYS A 1245 17.19 24.68 7.41
C LYS A 1245 18.05 25.32 6.35
N TRP A 1246 19.31 25.56 6.67
CA TRP A 1246 20.26 26.01 5.68
C TRP A 1246 21.61 25.35 5.92
N TYR A 1247 22.33 25.15 4.83
CA TYR A 1247 23.59 24.45 4.80
C TYR A 1247 24.63 25.38 4.24
N LYS A 1248 25.80 25.38 4.85
CA LYS A 1248 27.00 26.01 4.32
C LYS A 1248 28.02 24.94 4.02
N LYS A 1249 28.42 24.82 2.75
CA LYS A 1249 29.32 23.75 2.29
C LYS A 1249 28.90 22.35 2.77
N SER A 1250 27.60 22.05 2.66
CA SER A 1250 26.96 20.80 3.10
C SER A 1250 26.92 20.55 4.60
N ASN A 1251 27.47 21.42 5.44
CA ASN A 1251 27.27 21.36 6.88
C ASN A 1251 26.00 22.10 7.23
N LEU A 1252 25.12 21.46 8.01
CA LEU A 1252 23.95 22.11 8.55
C LEU A 1252 24.41 23.22 9.49
N GLU A 1253 23.99 24.45 9.19
CA GLU A 1253 24.31 25.61 10.00
C GLU A 1253 23.21 25.88 11.03
N GLU A 1254 23.51 26.77 11.99
CA GLU A 1254 22.63 27.08 13.12
C GLU A 1254 21.21 27.40 12.62
N GLN A 1255 20.23 26.69 13.19
CA GLN A 1255 18.82 26.84 12.86
C GLN A 1255 18.30 28.18 13.33
N LEU A 1256 17.69 28.94 12.42
CA LEU A 1256 17.29 30.31 12.67
C LEU A 1256 15.80 30.38 12.97
N ALA A 1257 15.42 30.77 14.18
CA ALA A 1257 14.03 30.84 14.64
C ALA A 1257 13.26 32.07 14.12
N LEU A 1258 13.63 32.61 12.95
CA LEU A 1258 13.00 33.79 12.36
C LEU A 1258 12.19 33.41 11.12
N THR A 1259 10.96 33.94 11.03
CA THR A 1259 10.05 33.75 9.88
C THR A 1259 10.61 34.35 8.60
N GLU A 1260 11.47 35.35 8.74
CA GLU A 1260 12.27 35.89 7.65
C GLU A 1260 13.75 35.93 8.02
N VAL A 1261 14.59 35.42 7.12
CA VAL A 1261 16.05 35.40 7.30
C VAL A 1261 16.71 35.92 6.05
N SER A 1262 17.63 36.87 6.22
CA SER A 1262 18.45 37.37 5.13
C SER A 1262 19.82 36.71 5.13
N PHE A 1263 20.20 36.16 3.99
CA PHE A 1263 21.52 35.60 3.72
C PHE A 1263 22.24 36.43 2.68
N LYS A 1264 23.40 36.95 3.01
CA LYS A 1264 24.31 37.52 2.04
C LYS A 1264 24.99 36.39 1.27
N VAL A 1265 24.91 36.44 -0.05
CA VAL A 1265 25.61 35.49 -0.90
C VAL A 1265 27.07 35.88 -0.99
N THR A 1266 27.97 35.03 -0.53
CA THR A 1266 29.42 35.32 -0.54
C THR A 1266 30.18 34.23 -1.28
N GLN A 1267 31.45 34.48 -1.58
CA GLN A 1267 32.33 33.44 -2.10
C GLN A 1267 32.53 32.28 -1.12
N SER A 1268 32.26 32.51 0.17
CA SER A 1268 32.39 31.49 1.22
C SER A 1268 31.14 30.63 1.39
N GLY A 1269 30.04 30.96 0.69
CA GLY A 1269 28.72 30.35 0.79
C GLY A 1269 27.65 31.36 1.23
N LEU A 1270 26.54 30.86 1.76
CA LEU A 1270 25.53 31.70 2.41
C LEU A 1270 26.07 32.21 3.75
N GLU A 1271 25.98 33.52 3.99
CA GLU A 1271 26.29 34.11 5.28
C GLU A 1271 25.06 34.83 5.81
N GLN A 1272 24.54 34.36 6.95
CA GLN A 1272 23.42 35.03 7.58
C GLN A 1272 23.79 36.47 7.96
N VAL A 1273 22.94 37.42 7.58
CA VAL A 1273 23.05 38.81 8.01
C VAL A 1273 22.47 38.92 9.42
N LYS A 1274 23.31 38.82 10.46
CA LYS A 1274 22.89 38.95 11.86
C LYS A 1274 22.58 40.43 12.19
N GLY A 1275 21.33 40.83 11.98
CA GLY A 1275 20.63 41.96 12.63
C GLY A 1275 21.12 43.39 12.37
N THR A 1276 20.46 44.10 11.44
CA THR A 1276 19.65 45.33 11.67
C THR A 1276 19.10 45.80 10.33
N LEU A 1277 17.78 45.85 10.20
CA LEU A 1277 17.11 47.01 9.59
C LEU A 1277 16.34 47.70 10.72
#